data_AF-I1J424-F1
#
_entry.id   AF-I1J424-F1
#
_cell.length_a   1.000
_cell.length_b   1.000
_cell.length_c   1.000
_cell.angle_alpha   90.00
_cell.angle_beta   90.00
_cell.angle_gamma   90.00
#
_symmetry.space_group_name_H-M   'P 1'
#
loop_
_entity.id
_entity.type
_entity.pdbx_description
1 polymer ?
#
loop_
_entity_poly.entity_id
_entity_poly.type
_entity_poly.pdbx_seq_one_letter_code
_entity_poly.pdbx_strand_id
1 'polypeptide(L)'
;MTKVYGTGLYDFRRHRVAEYPVAAPPSESKAEVPKAGGGGGFPSSITLSEIQRDRLTKIAEANWLKSGDAARPKKDFDPELVRKIYETELLVKEGSKPVPLQRVMILEVSQYLENYLWPHFDPLAATFEHVMSIIIMVNEKFRENVAAWTCFHERKDAFKVFLERVLRLKEGRELSIAEKTNYLVFMINAFQSLEDEVVSRTILRLANLKSWYSLSYGRFQMELCLNPGLVKKWKRMIKKEPVKGGGSHLDPLTKVEVMFVRNLIEEFMEILDSQVFPQKQLSGEDNELIDATGLGLLNDACVLYCERFMEFLIDLLSQLPTRRYLRPLVADVAVVAKCHLSALYRHEKGKLFAQLVDLLQFYEGFEINDHTGTQLTDHEVLESHYSRMQSFQLLAFKKMEKLRELALTNIGSIHKRANLTKKLSVLSPEELRNFVCCKLKLVSKEDPWSERVDFLIEVMLSYFEKQQSQKEAINALPLYPNEQIMWDESVVPSINYSGEGCLALPKLNLQFLTLHDYLLRNFNLFRLESTYEIREDIQEAVPHLLAYINNDGGTAFRGWSRMGVPIKEFKITEVKQPNIGEVKPSSVTAEVTYSVSSYRAHIRSEWDALKEHDVLFLLSIRPLFEPLSAEEEDKASVPQKLGLQFVRGCEVIEIRDEEGNLMNDFSGKIKRDEWKPPKGELRTVTVALDTAQYHMDVSNIAEKGAEDVYGTFNVLMRRKPKENNFKAILESIRDLMNEYCIVPKWLENIFLGYGDPSAAQWTNMPDVLETVDFKDTFVDADHLKESFVDYEVSFVNSDGSENLNPRPPFKIKLPRTLKPNNGTLTGHAMSTSGATNDINVVDANYQKEALVIETYTPPDPGPYPQDQPKQNLVRFTPTQVEAIISGIQPGLTMVVGPPGTGKTDTAVQILNVLYHNCPSQRTLIITHSNQALNDLFEKIMQRDVPARYLLRLGQGEQELATDLDFSRQGRVNAMLVRRLELLSEVERLARSLQLPEDVGYTCETAGYFWLLHVYSRWEQFLAACAENKEKSTFVRDRFPFKEFFYDTPHPVFTGESFEKDMQAATGCFRHLKNMFQELEECRAFELLKSTADRANYLMTKQAKIVAMTCTHAALKRKDFLQLGFKYDNLLMEESAQILEIETFIPMLLQRQEDGHARLKRCILIGDHHQLPPVVKNMAFQKYSHMDQSLFTRFVRLGIPYIELNAQGRARPSIAKLYNWRYRDLGDLPSVKEEVVFNRANAGFAYDYQLVDVPDYLGKGETTPSPWFYQNEGEAEYVVSVYIYMRLLGYPANKISILTTYNGQKLLIRDVVNRRCVPYDFIGPPSKVTTVDKFQGQQNDFILLSIVRTRFVGHLRDVRRLVVAMSRARLGLYVFCRRSLFEQCYELQPTFQLLLERPDHLALNVNEITSYTERNFEDPGPGHHVHLVSGIEEMGSIIDRLYQEKLRHQFDQNGPYLSHLEPSENTDGMQSGQQTMDTDMPEQTEDDMPHKIKEATTVDNVTGYNNVEDVTMVDNSDGVANGNPSP
;
A
#
# COMPACT_ATOMS: atom_id res chain seq x y z
N MET A 1 14.52 43.99 41.57
CA MET A 1 15.01 42.76 42.23
C MET A 1 13.95 42.25 43.17
N THR A 2 13.15 41.29 42.73
CA THR A 2 12.18 40.55 43.56
C THR A 2 12.45 39.07 43.32
N LYS A 3 12.65 38.34 44.40
CA LYS A 3 13.30 37.02 44.48
C LYS A 3 12.60 35.96 43.62
N VAL A 4 13.41 35.22 42.86
CA VAL A 4 13.03 34.03 42.09
C VAL A 4 12.70 32.89 43.04
N TYR A 5 11.50 32.35 42.95
CA TYR A 5 11.07 31.16 43.68
C TYR A 5 11.48 29.88 42.94
N GLY A 6 12.29 29.05 43.60
CA GLY A 6 12.12 27.59 43.60
C GLY A 6 12.64 26.80 42.40
N THR A 7 13.96 26.75 42.20
CA THR A 7 14.63 25.65 41.49
C THR A 7 14.64 24.39 42.36
N GLY A 8 13.61 23.55 42.24
CA GLY A 8 13.68 22.16 42.69
C GLY A 8 14.44 21.31 41.65
N LEU A 9 15.25 20.36 42.11
CA LEU A 9 15.92 19.36 41.27
C LEU A 9 14.85 18.54 40.52
N TYR A 10 14.65 18.85 39.23
CA TYR A 10 13.76 18.09 38.37
C TYR A 10 14.41 16.77 37.97
N ASP A 11 13.79 15.67 38.40
CA ASP A 11 14.11 14.29 38.01
C ASP A 11 13.75 14.07 36.53
N PHE A 12 14.76 13.81 35.69
CA PHE A 12 14.62 13.61 34.23
C PHE A 12 13.97 12.27 33.83
N ARG A 13 13.46 11.47 34.78
CA ARG A 13 12.85 10.15 34.51
C ARG A 13 11.42 10.15 34.00
N ARG A 14 10.81 11.32 33.74
CA ARG A 14 9.47 11.41 33.11
C ARG A 14 9.51 12.32 31.90
N HIS A 15 9.37 11.75 30.70
CA HIS A 15 8.95 12.49 29.50
C HIS A 15 7.54 13.06 29.74
N ARG A 16 7.41 14.20 30.42
CA ARG A 16 6.17 14.98 30.35
C ARG A 16 6.14 15.66 28.99
N VAL A 17 5.41 15.01 28.09
CA VAL A 17 4.72 15.61 26.94
C VAL A 17 4.13 16.96 27.38
N ALA A 18 4.29 17.98 26.54
CA ALA A 18 3.88 19.35 26.80
C ALA A 18 2.55 19.45 27.58
N GLU A 19 2.64 19.78 28.87
CA GLU A 19 1.49 20.19 29.66
C GLU A 19 1.13 21.61 29.21
N TYR A 20 0.17 21.74 28.29
CA TYR A 20 -0.52 23.01 28.09
C TYR A 20 -1.21 23.39 29.41
N PRO A 21 -1.21 24.67 29.81
CA PRO A 21 -1.72 25.08 31.11
C PRO A 21 -3.18 24.62 31.29
N VAL A 22 -3.37 23.70 32.24
CA VAL A 22 -4.69 23.23 32.66
C VAL A 22 -5.38 24.40 33.34
N ALA A 23 -6.50 24.88 32.78
CA ALA A 23 -7.33 25.90 33.40
C ALA A 23 -7.70 25.47 34.84
N ALA A 24 -7.47 26.36 35.81
CA ALA A 24 -7.75 26.08 37.22
C ALA A 24 -9.23 25.68 37.42
N PRO A 25 -9.53 24.71 38.32
CA PRO A 25 -10.87 24.17 38.47
C PRO A 25 -11.84 25.23 39.03
N PRO A 26 -13.03 25.41 38.44
CA PRO A 26 -13.98 26.41 38.90
C PRO A 26 -14.59 25.99 40.25
N SER A 27 -14.67 26.95 41.17
CA SER A 27 -15.26 26.82 42.50
C SER A 27 -16.75 26.43 42.43
N GLU A 28 -17.16 25.53 43.33
CA GLU A 28 -18.51 24.99 43.48
C GLU A 28 -19.61 26.07 43.53
N SER A 29 -20.47 26.14 42.51
CA SER A 29 -21.81 26.71 42.63
C SER A 29 -22.81 26.04 41.68
N LYS A 30 -23.75 25.31 42.32
CA LYS A 30 -25.09 24.83 41.93
C LYS A 30 -25.43 24.71 40.43
N ALA A 31 -25.80 23.47 40.07
CA ALA A 31 -26.31 23.03 38.78
C ALA A 31 -27.52 23.84 38.25
N GLU A 32 -27.32 24.54 37.14
CA GLU A 32 -28.40 24.90 36.21
C GLU A 32 -28.17 24.19 34.87
N VAL A 33 -29.29 23.73 34.28
CA VAL A 33 -29.37 22.89 33.08
C VAL A 33 -28.86 23.63 31.84
N PRO A 34 -28.08 22.98 30.93
CA PRO A 34 -27.40 23.68 29.84
C PRO A 34 -28.39 24.13 28.76
N LYS A 35 -28.41 25.43 28.47
CA LYS A 35 -29.02 25.98 27.25
C LYS A 35 -28.05 25.82 26.08
N ALA A 36 -28.55 25.29 24.97
CA ALA A 36 -27.83 25.12 23.71
C ALA A 36 -27.43 26.47 23.11
N GLY A 37 -26.12 26.73 23.01
CA GLY A 37 -25.58 27.93 22.37
C GLY A 37 -24.17 27.71 21.85
N GLY A 38 -23.98 27.92 20.54
CA GLY A 38 -22.75 28.47 19.94
C GLY A 38 -21.49 27.59 19.81
N GLY A 39 -21.31 26.98 18.64
CA GLY A 39 -20.11 27.20 17.80
C GLY A 39 -18.73 26.65 18.19
N GLY A 40 -18.55 25.97 19.32
CA GLY A 40 -17.31 25.22 19.60
C GLY A 40 -17.40 23.81 19.03
N GLY A 41 -16.40 23.37 18.25
CA GLY A 41 -16.33 22.03 17.69
C GLY A 41 -16.42 20.94 18.76
N PHE A 42 -17.63 20.47 19.06
CA PHE A 42 -17.84 19.28 19.88
C PHE A 42 -17.08 18.13 19.20
N PRO A 43 -16.23 17.38 19.92
CA PRO A 43 -15.68 16.15 19.34
C PRO A 43 -16.88 15.29 18.92
N SER A 44 -16.80 14.72 17.72
CA SER A 44 -17.85 13.91 17.08
C SER A 44 -18.19 12.60 17.82
N SER A 45 -17.89 12.52 19.11
CA SER A 45 -17.87 11.30 19.90
C SER A 45 -18.97 11.28 20.98
N ILE A 46 -20.14 10.71 20.65
CA ILE A 46 -21.15 10.23 21.60
C ILE A 46 -20.66 9.01 22.42
N THR A 47 -20.69 9.03 23.75
CA THR A 47 -20.22 7.89 24.56
C THR A 47 -21.14 6.66 24.45
N LEU A 48 -20.65 5.44 24.72
CA LEU A 48 -21.52 4.25 24.76
C LEU A 48 -22.66 4.41 25.79
N SER A 49 -22.38 5.06 26.93
CA SER A 49 -23.39 5.38 27.93
C SER A 49 -24.42 6.39 27.42
N GLU A 50 -24.03 7.34 26.58
CA GLU A 50 -24.95 8.22 25.84
C GLU A 50 -25.75 7.43 24.79
N ILE A 51 -25.11 6.55 24.00
CA ILE A 51 -25.78 5.68 23.02
C ILE A 51 -26.83 4.81 23.72
N GLN A 52 -26.47 4.08 24.78
CA GLN A 52 -27.40 3.21 25.54
C GLN A 52 -28.54 3.99 26.19
N ARG A 53 -28.28 5.23 26.65
CA ARG A 53 -29.33 6.10 27.20
C ARG A 53 -30.19 6.72 26.11
N ASP A 54 -29.69 6.77 24.88
CA ASP A 54 -30.36 7.42 23.76
C ASP A 54 -31.72 6.81 23.48
N ARG A 55 -32.65 7.67 23.09
CA ARG A 55 -34.00 7.29 22.71
C ARG A 55 -34.00 6.34 21.51
N LEU A 56 -33.15 6.56 20.51
CA LEU A 56 -33.06 5.72 19.32
C LEU A 56 -32.60 4.30 19.66
N THR A 57 -31.65 4.14 20.57
CA THR A 57 -31.18 2.82 21.01
C THR A 57 -32.28 2.07 21.76
N LYS A 58 -33.07 2.75 22.61
CA LYS A 58 -34.25 2.15 23.24
C LYS A 58 -35.33 1.76 22.23
N ILE A 59 -35.53 2.59 21.19
CA ILE A 59 -36.41 2.25 20.07
C ILE A 59 -35.86 1.01 19.34
N ALA A 60 -34.55 0.93 19.11
CA ALA A 60 -33.91 -0.20 18.47
C ALA A 60 -34.10 -1.49 19.27
N GLU A 61 -33.76 -1.50 20.56
CA GLU A 61 -34.01 -2.61 21.50
C GLU A 61 -35.47 -3.07 21.53
N ALA A 62 -36.40 -2.13 21.39
CA ALA A 62 -37.82 -2.43 21.44
C ALA A 62 -38.39 -2.96 20.11
N ASN A 63 -37.67 -2.86 18.99
CA ASN A 63 -38.22 -3.13 17.65
C ASN A 63 -37.36 -4.05 16.78
N TRP A 64 -36.03 -3.90 16.75
CA TRP A 64 -35.18 -4.66 15.82
C TRP A 64 -33.83 -5.17 16.37
N LEU A 65 -33.29 -4.59 17.43
CA LEU A 65 -32.02 -5.03 18.01
C LEU A 65 -32.21 -6.34 18.78
N LYS A 66 -31.42 -7.37 18.46
CA LYS A 66 -31.40 -8.65 19.19
C LYS A 66 -30.72 -8.43 20.55
N SER A 67 -31.49 -8.13 21.60
CA SER A 67 -30.98 -8.27 22.97
C SER A 67 -30.82 -9.76 23.28
N GLY A 68 -29.78 -10.17 24.02
CA GLY A 68 -29.45 -11.58 24.33
C GLY A 68 -30.58 -12.42 24.95
N ASP A 69 -31.71 -11.83 25.30
CA ASP A 69 -32.95 -12.54 25.60
C ASP A 69 -33.62 -13.04 24.31
N ALA A 70 -33.27 -14.25 23.88
CA ALA A 70 -33.95 -14.99 22.80
C ALA A 70 -35.46 -15.21 23.05
N ALA A 71 -36.00 -14.80 24.19
CA ALA A 71 -37.39 -15.01 24.61
C ALA A 71 -38.37 -13.88 24.22
N ARG A 72 -37.91 -12.71 23.71
CA ARG A 72 -38.85 -11.65 23.29
C ARG A 72 -39.40 -11.90 21.88
N PRO A 73 -40.74 -11.92 21.66
CA PRO A 73 -41.30 -11.98 20.32
C PRO A 73 -40.89 -10.74 19.52
N LYS A 74 -40.40 -10.95 18.28
CA LYS A 74 -40.09 -9.85 17.35
C LYS A 74 -41.38 -9.05 17.10
N LYS A 75 -41.32 -7.72 17.24
CA LYS A 75 -42.43 -6.86 16.80
C LYS A 75 -42.48 -6.82 15.28
N ASP A 76 -43.70 -6.70 14.74
CA ASP A 76 -43.92 -6.48 13.32
C ASP A 76 -43.38 -5.12 12.87
N PHE A 77 -43.06 -5.00 11.59
CA PHE A 77 -42.61 -3.75 10.98
C PHE A 77 -43.68 -2.65 11.06
N ASP A 78 -43.26 -1.46 11.48
CA ASP A 78 -44.14 -0.29 11.62
C ASP A 78 -43.66 0.82 10.68
N PRO A 79 -44.35 1.08 9.55
CA PRO A 79 -43.98 2.16 8.64
C PRO A 79 -44.12 3.55 9.28
N GLU A 80 -44.99 3.71 10.28
CA GLU A 80 -45.18 4.96 11.01
C GLU A 80 -43.98 5.25 11.92
N LEU A 81 -43.35 4.20 12.47
CA LEU A 81 -42.10 4.35 13.22
C LEU A 81 -40.98 4.87 12.32
N VAL A 82 -40.86 4.36 11.09
CA VAL A 82 -39.87 4.84 10.11
C VAL A 82 -40.10 6.31 9.77
N ARG A 83 -41.35 6.70 9.48
CA ARG A 83 -41.74 8.10 9.24
C ARG A 83 -41.36 8.99 10.42
N LYS A 84 -41.64 8.54 11.65
CA LYS A 84 -41.33 9.27 12.88
C LYS A 84 -39.82 9.43 13.10
N ILE A 85 -39.03 8.38 12.88
CA ILE A 85 -37.56 8.45 12.97
C ILE A 85 -37.04 9.46 11.93
N TYR A 86 -37.53 9.39 10.69
CA TYR A 86 -37.12 10.33 9.65
C TYR A 86 -37.40 11.79 10.04
N GLU A 87 -38.64 12.11 10.41
CA GLU A 87 -39.06 13.48 10.72
C GLU A 87 -38.41 14.07 11.98
N THR A 88 -38.12 13.23 12.98
CA THR A 88 -37.60 13.70 14.26
C THR A 88 -36.07 13.63 14.38
N GLU A 89 -35.42 12.72 13.65
CA GLU A 89 -34.01 12.41 13.85
C GLU A 89 -33.14 12.60 12.59
N LEU A 90 -33.71 12.50 11.38
CA LEU A 90 -32.95 12.57 10.13
C LEU A 90 -33.15 13.87 9.35
N LEU A 91 -34.30 14.54 9.52
CA LEU A 91 -34.65 15.74 8.78
C LEU A 91 -33.90 16.98 9.30
N VAL A 92 -33.12 17.62 8.43
CA VAL A 92 -32.45 18.90 8.73
C VAL A 92 -33.38 20.05 8.32
N LYS A 93 -33.81 20.85 9.30
CA LYS A 93 -34.67 22.02 9.06
C LYS A 93 -33.87 23.29 8.75
N GLU A 94 -32.72 23.47 9.40
CA GLU A 94 -31.84 24.64 9.27
C GLU A 94 -30.37 24.22 9.48
N GLY A 95 -29.43 24.89 8.81
CA GLY A 95 -27.99 24.66 8.93
C GLY A 95 -27.30 24.21 7.64
N SER A 96 -25.98 24.07 7.70
CA SER A 96 -25.10 23.74 6.56
C SER A 96 -24.89 22.23 6.34
N LYS A 97 -25.41 21.37 7.23
CA LYS A 97 -25.17 19.93 7.19
C LYS A 97 -26.31 19.18 6.49
N PRO A 98 -26.04 18.13 5.69
CA PRO A 98 -27.07 17.37 5.00
C PRO A 98 -27.86 16.43 5.92
N VAL A 99 -27.27 16.00 7.05
CA VAL A 99 -27.89 15.12 8.04
C VAL A 99 -27.41 15.45 9.46
N PRO A 100 -28.21 15.14 10.50
CA PRO A 100 -27.74 15.16 11.88
C PRO A 100 -26.80 13.97 12.13
N LEU A 101 -25.50 14.15 11.83
CA LEU A 101 -24.47 13.11 11.85
C LEU A 101 -24.56 12.16 13.05
N GLN A 102 -24.63 12.71 14.26
CA GLN A 102 -24.68 11.91 15.49
C GLN A 102 -25.90 10.97 15.53
N ARG A 103 -27.06 11.39 15.01
CA ARG A 103 -28.28 10.58 14.98
C ARG A 103 -28.16 9.44 13.97
N VAL A 104 -27.58 9.72 12.80
CA VAL A 104 -27.30 8.72 11.77
C VAL A 104 -26.32 7.67 12.29
N MET A 105 -25.25 8.09 12.98
CA MET A 105 -24.29 7.18 13.61
C MET A 105 -24.94 6.25 14.64
N ILE A 106 -25.89 6.74 15.45
CA ILE A 106 -26.63 5.89 16.41
C ILE A 106 -27.49 4.86 15.67
N LEU A 107 -28.19 5.27 14.60
CA LEU A 107 -28.99 4.36 13.79
C LEU A 107 -28.12 3.29 13.13
N GLU A 108 -26.94 3.67 12.65
CA GLU A 108 -25.98 2.75 12.05
C GLU A 108 -25.46 1.72 13.07
N VAL A 109 -25.04 2.17 14.25
CA VAL A 109 -24.62 1.28 15.35
C VAL A 109 -25.77 0.35 15.76
N SER A 110 -27.01 0.81 15.70
CA SER A 110 -28.19 0.00 15.98
C SER A 110 -28.60 -0.96 14.85
N GLN A 111 -27.89 -0.97 13.71
CA GLN A 111 -28.19 -1.80 12.54
C GLN A 111 -29.57 -1.51 11.93
N TYR A 112 -29.93 -0.23 11.88
CA TYR A 112 -31.24 0.22 11.40
C TYR A 112 -31.50 -0.21 9.94
N LEU A 113 -30.47 -0.20 9.08
CA LEU A 113 -30.58 -0.64 7.69
C LEU A 113 -30.81 -2.15 7.60
N GLU A 114 -29.92 -2.95 8.18
CA GLU A 114 -29.86 -4.41 8.01
C GLU A 114 -30.97 -5.14 8.75
N ASN A 115 -31.38 -4.66 9.92
CA ASN A 115 -32.36 -5.37 10.75
C ASN A 115 -33.78 -4.81 10.62
N TYR A 116 -33.96 -3.57 10.17
CA TYR A 116 -35.28 -2.93 10.16
C TYR A 116 -35.70 -2.39 8.78
N LEU A 117 -34.92 -1.53 8.14
CA LEU A 117 -35.33 -0.91 6.87
C LEU A 117 -35.34 -1.89 5.70
N TRP A 118 -34.23 -2.60 5.47
CA TRP A 118 -34.06 -3.44 4.28
C TRP A 118 -34.86 -4.75 4.32
N PRO A 119 -34.90 -5.52 5.42
CA PRO A 119 -35.70 -6.74 5.48
C PRO A 119 -37.20 -6.50 5.20
N HIS A 120 -37.69 -5.32 5.56
CA HIS A 120 -39.10 -4.94 5.42
C HIS A 120 -39.35 -3.98 4.25
N PHE A 121 -38.35 -3.75 3.38
CA PHE A 121 -38.57 -2.98 2.16
C PHE A 121 -39.49 -3.74 1.20
N ASP A 122 -40.67 -3.16 0.95
CA ASP A 122 -41.61 -3.58 -0.09
C ASP A 122 -41.70 -2.46 -1.15
N PRO A 123 -41.34 -2.72 -2.41
CA PRO A 123 -41.42 -1.74 -3.48
C PRO A 123 -42.78 -1.05 -3.68
N LEU A 124 -43.89 -1.72 -3.35
CA LEU A 124 -45.23 -1.19 -3.56
C LEU A 124 -45.72 -0.34 -2.37
N ALA A 125 -45.27 -0.66 -1.16
CA ALA A 125 -45.72 -0.02 0.08
C ALA A 125 -44.74 1.02 0.65
N ALA A 126 -43.47 1.01 0.23
CA ALA A 126 -42.44 1.89 0.77
C ALA A 126 -42.77 3.39 0.55
N THR A 127 -42.83 4.13 1.65
CA THR A 127 -43.02 5.59 1.64
C THR A 127 -41.74 6.32 1.23
N PHE A 128 -41.83 7.63 0.99
CA PHE A 128 -40.66 8.45 0.72
C PHE A 128 -39.65 8.37 1.87
N GLU A 129 -40.13 8.46 3.11
CA GLU A 129 -39.30 8.47 4.32
C GLU A 129 -38.54 7.16 4.48
N HIS A 130 -39.16 6.03 4.11
CA HIS A 130 -38.50 4.72 4.09
C HIS A 130 -37.37 4.69 3.06
N VAL A 131 -37.61 5.12 1.82
CA VAL A 131 -36.59 5.15 0.76
C VAL A 131 -35.45 6.13 1.11
N MET A 132 -35.79 7.33 1.59
CA MET A 132 -34.80 8.33 1.96
C MET A 132 -33.97 7.90 3.19
N SER A 133 -34.58 7.21 4.15
CA SER A 133 -33.83 6.62 5.27
C SER A 133 -32.84 5.57 4.78
N ILE A 134 -33.21 4.70 3.82
CA ILE A 134 -32.26 3.75 3.22
C ILE A 134 -31.11 4.50 2.51
N ILE A 135 -31.42 5.56 1.74
CA ILE A 135 -30.42 6.41 1.09
C ILE A 135 -29.41 6.98 2.10
N ILE A 136 -29.91 7.55 3.21
CA ILE A 136 -29.07 8.15 4.25
C ILE A 136 -28.18 7.09 4.90
N MET A 137 -28.72 5.91 5.22
CA MET A 137 -27.92 4.82 5.80
C MET A 137 -26.88 4.27 4.81
N VAL A 138 -27.19 4.20 3.52
CA VAL A 138 -26.19 3.81 2.50
C VAL A 138 -25.08 4.85 2.42
N ASN A 139 -25.41 6.14 2.41
CA ASN A 139 -24.42 7.22 2.42
C ASN A 139 -23.52 7.19 3.66
N GLU A 140 -24.11 6.92 4.83
CA GLU A 140 -23.38 6.72 6.09
C GLU A 140 -22.34 5.59 5.96
N LYS A 141 -22.75 4.45 5.40
CA LYS A 141 -21.85 3.30 5.18
C LYS A 141 -20.68 3.65 4.27
N PHE A 142 -20.93 4.36 3.17
CA PHE A 142 -19.85 4.86 2.30
C PHE A 142 -18.93 5.84 3.04
N ARG A 143 -19.48 6.73 3.87
CA ARG A 143 -18.67 7.69 4.65
C ARG A 143 -17.75 7.00 5.65
N GLU A 144 -18.23 5.92 6.26
CA GLU A 144 -17.47 5.09 7.19
C GLU A 144 -16.56 4.06 6.50
N ASN A 145 -16.58 4.01 5.16
CA ASN A 145 -15.82 3.07 4.33
C ASN A 145 -16.12 1.59 4.66
N VAL A 146 -17.40 1.28 4.91
CA VAL A 146 -17.90 -0.09 5.13
C VAL A 146 -18.73 -0.58 3.94
N ALA A 147 -18.86 -1.89 3.79
CA ALA A 147 -19.51 -2.49 2.62
C ALA A 147 -21.02 -2.16 2.59
N ALA A 148 -21.39 -1.18 1.76
CA ALA A 148 -22.75 -0.65 1.70
C ALA A 148 -23.75 -1.56 0.97
N TRP A 149 -23.31 -2.27 -0.06
CA TRP A 149 -24.20 -3.07 -0.92
C TRP A 149 -24.45 -4.50 -0.42
N THR A 150 -23.63 -5.01 0.51
CA THR A 150 -23.63 -6.43 0.90
C THR A 150 -24.99 -6.90 1.43
N CYS A 151 -25.68 -6.10 2.27
CA CYS A 151 -26.99 -6.46 2.79
C CYS A 151 -28.08 -6.56 1.70
N PHE A 152 -27.91 -5.86 0.57
CA PHE A 152 -28.87 -5.87 -0.54
C PHE A 152 -28.80 -7.15 -1.37
N HIS A 153 -27.66 -7.85 -1.35
CA HIS A 153 -27.47 -9.09 -2.11
C HIS A 153 -28.32 -10.28 -1.63
N GLU A 154 -28.82 -10.24 -0.39
CA GLU A 154 -29.79 -11.22 0.12
C GLU A 154 -31.12 -11.18 -0.65
N ARG A 155 -31.50 -10.02 -1.21
CA ARG A 155 -32.76 -9.79 -1.94
C ARG A 155 -32.53 -9.04 -3.26
N LYS A 156 -31.74 -9.60 -4.19
CA LYS A 156 -31.33 -8.96 -5.46
C LYS A 156 -32.50 -8.39 -6.30
N ASP A 157 -33.63 -9.09 -6.37
CA ASP A 157 -34.80 -8.60 -7.12
C ASP A 157 -35.41 -7.34 -6.49
N ALA A 158 -35.53 -7.32 -5.16
CA ALA A 158 -35.97 -6.13 -4.44
C ALA A 158 -34.98 -4.97 -4.60
N PHE A 159 -33.68 -5.26 -4.68
CA PHE A 159 -32.63 -4.24 -4.82
C PHE A 159 -32.74 -3.51 -6.16
N LYS A 160 -32.97 -4.26 -7.25
CA LYS A 160 -33.25 -3.66 -8.56
C LYS A 160 -34.45 -2.70 -8.52
N VAL A 161 -35.54 -3.11 -7.88
CA VAL A 161 -36.75 -2.26 -7.81
C VAL A 161 -36.55 -1.08 -6.85
N PHE A 162 -35.77 -1.23 -5.78
CA PHE A 162 -35.34 -0.12 -4.91
C PHE A 162 -34.61 0.95 -5.72
N LEU A 163 -33.61 0.58 -6.53
CA LEU A 163 -32.89 1.53 -7.37
C LEU A 163 -33.83 2.25 -8.35
N GLU A 164 -34.77 1.54 -8.99
CA GLU A 164 -35.79 2.17 -9.84
C GLU A 164 -36.66 3.17 -9.07
N ARG A 165 -36.99 2.88 -7.81
CA ARG A 165 -37.74 3.80 -6.93
C ARG A 165 -36.92 5.03 -6.59
N VAL A 166 -35.62 4.88 -6.33
CA VAL A 166 -34.69 6.00 -6.11
C VAL A 166 -34.61 6.91 -7.34
N LEU A 167 -34.52 6.36 -8.55
CA LEU A 167 -34.48 7.16 -9.78
C LEU A 167 -35.73 8.02 -9.99
N ARG A 168 -36.88 7.61 -9.44
CA ARG A 168 -38.16 8.31 -9.50
C ARG A 168 -38.53 9.05 -8.22
N LEU A 169 -37.60 9.16 -7.26
CA LEU A 169 -37.87 9.73 -5.94
C LEU A 169 -38.30 11.21 -5.99
N LYS A 170 -37.85 11.94 -7.02
CA LYS A 170 -38.21 13.34 -7.28
C LYS A 170 -39.55 13.54 -8.03
N GLU A 171 -40.19 12.46 -8.50
CA GLU A 171 -41.45 12.59 -9.25
C GLU A 171 -42.59 13.03 -8.31
N GLY A 172 -43.15 14.22 -8.53
CA GLY A 172 -44.33 14.73 -7.79
C GLY A 172 -44.03 15.32 -6.41
N ARG A 173 -42.76 15.48 -6.02
CA ARG A 173 -42.35 16.10 -4.76
C ARG A 173 -41.13 16.97 -4.96
N GLU A 174 -41.16 18.19 -4.41
CA GLU A 174 -39.98 19.04 -4.31
C GLU A 174 -39.14 18.63 -3.09
N LEU A 175 -37.82 18.49 -3.29
CA LEU A 175 -36.88 18.12 -2.22
C LEU A 175 -36.25 19.37 -1.63
N SER A 176 -36.08 19.38 -0.31
CA SER A 176 -35.23 20.35 0.39
C SER A 176 -33.77 20.25 -0.08
N ILE A 177 -32.97 21.30 0.13
CA ILE A 177 -31.53 21.28 -0.22
C ILE A 177 -30.80 20.11 0.47
N ALA A 178 -31.11 19.83 1.74
CA ALA A 178 -30.53 18.69 2.46
C ALA A 178 -30.90 17.34 1.83
N GLU A 179 -32.18 17.14 1.46
CA GLU A 179 -32.63 15.93 0.74
C GLU A 179 -31.99 15.82 -0.65
N LYS A 180 -31.85 16.94 -1.38
CA LYS A 180 -31.16 16.99 -2.68
C LYS A 180 -29.69 16.59 -2.55
N THR A 181 -28.99 17.07 -1.53
CA THR A 181 -27.59 16.71 -1.26
C THR A 181 -27.45 15.24 -0.90
N ASN A 182 -28.30 14.68 -0.03
CA ASN A 182 -28.27 13.24 0.28
C ASN A 182 -28.56 12.37 -0.94
N TYR A 183 -29.54 12.76 -1.75
CA TYR A 183 -29.84 12.09 -3.01
C TYR A 183 -28.63 12.10 -3.95
N LEU A 184 -27.97 13.25 -4.08
CA LEU A 184 -26.80 13.41 -4.94
C LEU A 184 -25.61 12.58 -4.46
N VAL A 185 -25.33 12.55 -3.16
CA VAL A 185 -24.29 11.69 -2.57
C VAL A 185 -24.57 10.21 -2.84
N PHE A 186 -25.83 9.79 -2.75
CA PHE A 186 -26.21 8.42 -3.13
C PHE A 186 -25.95 8.13 -4.61
N MET A 187 -26.26 9.09 -5.49
CA MET A 187 -25.96 8.95 -6.92
C MET A 187 -24.45 8.87 -7.18
N ILE A 188 -23.64 9.68 -6.51
CA ILE A 188 -22.16 9.62 -6.58
C ILE A 188 -21.68 8.22 -6.18
N ASN A 189 -22.11 7.74 -5.01
CA ASN A 189 -21.78 6.41 -4.50
C ASN A 189 -22.19 5.30 -5.48
N ALA A 190 -23.38 5.41 -6.10
CA ALA A 190 -23.88 4.45 -7.06
C ALA A 190 -23.08 4.45 -8.38
N PHE A 191 -22.70 5.62 -8.92
CA PHE A 191 -21.84 5.73 -10.10
C PHE A 191 -20.37 5.38 -9.83
N GLN A 192 -19.95 5.34 -8.57
CA GLN A 192 -18.64 4.80 -8.15
C GLN A 192 -18.65 3.30 -7.91
N SER A 193 -19.83 2.67 -7.86
CA SER A 193 -20.02 1.24 -7.57
C SER A 193 -20.38 0.43 -8.81
N LEU A 194 -19.77 0.74 -9.98
CA LEU A 194 -20.09 0.08 -11.24
C LEU A 194 -19.57 -1.37 -11.33
N GLU A 195 -18.77 -1.81 -10.36
CA GLU A 195 -18.40 -3.22 -10.16
C GLU A 195 -19.56 -4.08 -9.65
N ASP A 196 -20.53 -3.48 -8.95
CA ASP A 196 -21.73 -4.19 -8.53
C ASP A 196 -22.67 -4.35 -9.72
N GLU A 197 -22.90 -5.60 -10.13
CA GLU A 197 -23.67 -5.92 -11.33
C GLU A 197 -25.11 -5.36 -11.28
N VAL A 198 -25.75 -5.35 -10.11
CA VAL A 198 -27.13 -4.87 -9.93
C VAL A 198 -27.18 -3.35 -10.03
N VAL A 199 -26.20 -2.67 -9.42
CA VAL A 199 -26.04 -1.22 -9.49
C VAL A 199 -25.72 -0.81 -10.93
N SER A 200 -24.67 -1.37 -11.51
CA SER A 200 -24.17 -1.06 -12.86
C SER A 200 -25.26 -1.21 -13.92
N ARG A 201 -26.02 -2.31 -13.89
CA ARG A 201 -27.12 -2.58 -14.85
C ARG A 201 -28.25 -1.53 -14.78
N THR A 202 -28.50 -0.98 -13.60
CA THR A 202 -29.56 0.02 -13.39
C THR A 202 -29.05 1.43 -13.69
N ILE A 203 -27.89 1.79 -13.14
CA ILE A 203 -27.32 3.14 -13.18
C ILE A 203 -26.74 3.49 -14.56
N LEU A 204 -26.06 2.57 -15.26
CA LEU A 204 -25.51 2.84 -16.60
C LEU A 204 -26.60 3.11 -17.65
N ARG A 205 -27.88 2.79 -17.37
CA ARG A 205 -29.00 3.19 -18.24
C ARG A 205 -29.19 4.71 -18.31
N LEU A 206 -28.69 5.45 -17.33
CA LEU A 206 -28.73 6.91 -17.29
C LEU A 206 -27.60 7.56 -18.12
N ALA A 207 -26.56 6.78 -18.43
CA ALA A 207 -25.36 7.23 -19.14
C ALA A 207 -25.18 6.49 -20.47
N ASN A 208 -26.22 6.50 -21.30
CA ASN A 208 -26.22 5.82 -22.60
C ASN A 208 -26.55 6.78 -23.75
N LEU A 209 -26.50 6.27 -24.98
CA LEU A 209 -26.75 7.05 -26.20
C LEU A 209 -28.13 7.74 -26.22
N LYS A 210 -29.14 7.25 -25.49
CA LYS A 210 -30.47 7.89 -25.45
C LYS A 210 -30.43 9.27 -24.79
N SER A 211 -29.48 9.52 -23.89
CA SER A 211 -29.27 10.87 -23.32
C SER A 211 -29.13 11.94 -24.39
N TRP A 212 -28.69 11.59 -25.60
CA TRP A 212 -28.53 12.52 -26.73
C TRP A 212 -29.85 13.07 -27.28
N TYR A 213 -31.02 12.51 -26.94
CA TYR A 213 -32.30 13.16 -27.23
C TYR A 213 -32.45 14.51 -26.51
N SER A 214 -31.74 14.72 -25.40
CA SER A 214 -31.74 15.99 -24.65
C SER A 214 -30.75 17.04 -25.17
N LEU A 215 -29.88 16.69 -26.13
CA LEU A 215 -28.92 17.64 -26.70
C LEU A 215 -29.63 18.64 -27.60
N SER A 216 -29.12 19.88 -27.63
CA SER A 216 -29.51 20.82 -28.67
C SER A 216 -29.27 20.23 -30.06
N TYR A 217 -30.16 20.55 -31.01
CA TYR A 217 -30.07 20.02 -32.37
C TYR A 217 -28.70 20.29 -33.01
N GLY A 218 -28.11 21.45 -32.71
CA GLY A 218 -26.79 21.82 -33.20
C GLY A 218 -25.67 20.94 -32.64
N ARG A 219 -25.66 20.73 -31.32
CA ARG A 219 -24.68 19.85 -30.68
C ARG A 219 -24.82 18.40 -31.15
N PHE A 220 -26.05 17.91 -31.22
CA PHE A 220 -26.35 16.57 -31.71
C PHE A 220 -25.78 16.32 -33.13
N GLN A 221 -25.98 17.27 -34.05
CA GLN A 221 -25.41 17.18 -35.40
C GLN A 221 -23.88 17.14 -35.38
N MET A 222 -23.26 18.00 -34.57
CA MET A 222 -21.80 18.05 -34.45
C MET A 222 -21.24 16.70 -33.96
N GLU A 223 -21.82 16.12 -32.92
CA GLU A 223 -21.36 14.84 -32.36
C GLU A 223 -21.51 13.67 -33.35
N LEU A 224 -22.58 13.66 -34.16
CA LEU A 224 -22.73 12.67 -35.23
C LEU A 224 -21.74 12.86 -36.38
N CYS A 225 -21.37 14.10 -36.69
CA CYS A 225 -20.34 14.40 -37.70
C CYS A 225 -18.94 13.99 -37.21
N LEU A 226 -18.62 14.23 -35.94
CA LEU A 226 -17.37 13.79 -35.32
C LEU A 226 -17.30 12.26 -35.21
N ASN A 227 -18.45 11.59 -35.06
CA ASN A 227 -18.51 10.14 -34.87
C ASN A 227 -19.44 9.45 -35.88
N PRO A 228 -19.06 9.33 -37.17
CA PRO A 228 -19.91 8.76 -38.22
C PRO A 228 -20.41 7.33 -37.92
N GLY A 229 -19.61 6.54 -37.17
CA GLY A 229 -19.98 5.20 -36.73
C GLY A 229 -21.23 5.15 -35.84
N LEU A 230 -21.52 6.22 -35.10
CA LEU A 230 -22.69 6.32 -34.24
C LEU A 230 -23.98 6.58 -35.01
N VAL A 231 -23.92 7.13 -36.22
CA VAL A 231 -25.12 7.34 -37.07
C VAL A 231 -25.86 6.03 -37.31
N LYS A 232 -25.12 4.93 -37.54
CA LYS A 232 -25.71 3.59 -37.71
C LYS A 232 -26.33 3.08 -36.40
N LYS A 233 -25.65 3.28 -35.26
CA LYS A 233 -26.15 2.87 -33.93
C LYS A 233 -27.42 3.63 -33.56
N TRP A 234 -27.42 4.95 -33.75
CA TRP A 234 -28.57 5.84 -33.54
C TRP A 234 -29.78 5.42 -34.39
N LYS A 235 -29.61 5.22 -35.70
CA LYS A 235 -30.69 4.76 -36.59
C LYS A 235 -31.26 3.40 -36.18
N ARG A 236 -30.41 2.46 -35.74
CA ARG A 236 -30.86 1.15 -35.23
C ARG A 236 -31.64 1.28 -33.92
N MET A 237 -31.21 2.18 -33.04
CA MET A 237 -31.88 2.45 -31.76
C MET A 237 -33.29 2.98 -31.99
N ILE A 238 -33.46 4.00 -32.85
CA ILE A 238 -34.77 4.55 -33.22
C ILE A 238 -35.68 3.46 -33.79
N LYS A 239 -35.16 2.58 -34.65
CA LYS A 239 -35.94 1.46 -35.23
C LYS A 239 -36.40 0.42 -34.21
N LYS A 240 -35.68 0.26 -33.08
CA LYS A 240 -36.02 -0.70 -32.03
C LYS A 240 -37.03 -0.16 -31.01
N GLU A 241 -37.33 1.14 -31.04
CA GLU A 241 -38.29 1.69 -30.09
C GLU A 241 -39.71 1.18 -30.39
N PRO A 242 -40.44 0.66 -29.38
CA PRO A 242 -41.76 0.12 -29.59
C PRO A 242 -42.74 1.22 -30.00
N VAL A 243 -43.26 1.13 -31.22
CA VAL A 243 -44.44 1.88 -31.67
C VAL A 243 -45.65 1.24 -31.00
N LYS A 244 -46.19 1.83 -29.92
CA LYS A 244 -47.47 1.36 -29.37
C LYS A 244 -48.59 1.60 -30.40
N GLY A 245 -49.57 0.70 -30.42
CA GLY A 245 -50.60 0.49 -31.46
C GLY A 245 -51.58 1.64 -31.75
N GLY A 246 -51.07 2.83 -32.02
CA GLY A 246 -51.85 4.01 -32.37
C GLY A 246 -50.94 5.18 -32.73
N GLY A 247 -50.01 5.00 -33.67
CA GLY A 247 -49.29 6.04 -34.43
C GLY A 247 -48.49 7.11 -33.68
N SER A 248 -48.59 7.22 -32.36
CA SER A 248 -47.88 8.20 -31.55
C SER A 248 -46.62 7.56 -30.98
N HIS A 249 -45.46 8.03 -31.46
CA HIS A 249 -44.21 7.81 -30.74
C HIS A 249 -44.38 8.44 -29.35
N LEU A 250 -44.22 7.66 -28.28
CA LEU A 250 -43.97 8.22 -26.95
C LEU A 250 -42.79 9.18 -27.09
N ASP A 251 -42.97 10.43 -26.67
CA ASP A 251 -41.89 11.42 -26.69
C ASP A 251 -40.70 10.84 -25.89
N PRO A 252 -39.54 10.60 -26.51
CA PRO A 252 -38.37 10.06 -25.84
C PRO A 252 -37.97 10.87 -24.60
N LEU A 253 -38.27 12.17 -24.58
CA LEU A 253 -37.99 13.08 -23.46
C LEU A 253 -38.74 12.71 -22.18
N THR A 254 -39.81 11.93 -22.27
CA THR A 254 -40.54 11.42 -21.09
C THR A 254 -39.81 10.29 -20.36
N LYS A 255 -38.77 9.70 -20.97
CA LYS A 255 -38.01 8.61 -20.35
C LYS A 255 -37.00 9.17 -19.37
N VAL A 256 -37.00 8.63 -18.15
CA VAL A 256 -36.01 8.96 -17.11
C VAL A 256 -34.57 8.86 -17.64
N GLU A 257 -34.25 7.80 -18.38
CA GLU A 257 -32.92 7.58 -18.99
C GLU A 257 -32.42 8.70 -19.92
N VAL A 258 -33.33 9.53 -20.46
CA VAL A 258 -33.00 10.62 -21.38
C VAL A 258 -32.73 11.91 -20.63
N MET A 259 -33.65 12.30 -19.75
CA MET A 259 -33.65 13.62 -19.11
C MET A 259 -33.00 13.63 -17.73
N PHE A 260 -32.67 12.48 -17.13
CA PHE A 260 -32.18 12.43 -15.75
C PHE A 260 -30.99 13.36 -15.48
N VAL A 261 -29.89 13.19 -16.22
CA VAL A 261 -28.68 14.01 -16.02
C VAL A 261 -28.92 15.46 -16.45
N ARG A 262 -29.69 15.67 -17.53
CA ARG A 262 -30.08 17.02 -18.00
C ARG A 262 -30.81 17.79 -16.91
N ASN A 263 -31.83 17.18 -16.31
CA ASN A 263 -32.64 17.78 -15.25
C ASN A 263 -31.80 18.07 -14.00
N LEU A 264 -30.84 17.22 -13.65
CA LEU A 264 -29.94 17.50 -12.54
C LEU A 264 -29.00 18.68 -12.82
N ILE A 265 -28.48 18.82 -14.06
CA ILE A 265 -27.69 19.99 -14.45
C ILE A 265 -28.54 21.27 -14.40
N GLU A 266 -29.78 21.22 -14.89
CA GLU A 266 -30.69 22.36 -14.86
C GLU A 266 -31.07 22.77 -13.43
N GLU A 267 -31.36 21.81 -12.54
CA GLU A 267 -31.58 22.05 -11.10
C GLU A 267 -30.35 22.69 -10.45
N PHE A 268 -29.15 22.19 -10.76
CA PHE A 268 -27.92 22.78 -10.26
C PHE A 268 -27.73 24.23 -10.73
N MET A 269 -27.97 24.52 -12.01
CA MET A 269 -27.85 25.88 -12.53
C MET A 269 -28.84 26.83 -11.86
N GLU A 270 -30.08 26.39 -11.62
CA GLU A 270 -31.08 27.17 -10.89
C GLU A 270 -30.62 27.49 -9.46
N ILE A 271 -30.07 26.51 -8.75
CA ILE A 271 -29.55 26.69 -7.38
C ILE A 271 -28.34 27.64 -7.38
N LEU A 272 -27.39 27.43 -8.29
CA LEU A 272 -26.17 28.25 -8.40
C LEU A 272 -26.50 29.71 -8.69
N ASP A 273 -27.46 29.97 -9.57
CA ASP A 273 -27.83 31.32 -9.99
C ASP A 273 -28.75 32.04 -9.00
N SER A 274 -29.68 31.32 -8.36
CA SER A 274 -30.80 31.96 -7.63
C SER A 274 -30.81 31.70 -6.12
N GLN A 275 -30.17 30.63 -5.63
CA GLN A 275 -30.32 30.18 -4.23
C GLN A 275 -29.03 30.30 -3.39
N VAL A 276 -27.85 30.27 -4.03
CA VAL A 276 -26.55 30.44 -3.32
C VAL A 276 -26.42 31.82 -2.71
N PHE A 277 -26.82 32.86 -3.44
CA PHE A 277 -26.92 34.24 -2.98
C PHE A 277 -28.38 34.65 -2.97
N PRO A 278 -29.12 34.42 -1.87
CA PRO A 278 -30.47 34.92 -1.76
C PRO A 278 -30.44 36.44 -1.97
N GLN A 279 -31.07 36.94 -3.04
CA GLN A 279 -31.30 38.36 -3.20
C GLN A 279 -32.18 38.82 -2.03
N LYS A 280 -31.61 39.45 -1.00
CA LYS A 280 -32.43 40.13 0.00
C LYS A 280 -33.23 41.19 -0.75
N GLN A 281 -34.53 40.97 -0.87
CA GLN A 281 -35.49 42.07 -1.00
C GLN A 281 -35.12 43.09 0.09
N LEU A 282 -34.51 44.20 -0.33
CA LEU A 282 -34.27 45.36 0.51
C LEU A 282 -35.64 45.96 0.90
N SER A 283 -36.22 45.39 1.95
CA SER A 283 -37.25 46.02 2.77
C SER A 283 -36.84 45.84 4.23
N GLY A 284 -36.18 46.85 4.80
CA GLY A 284 -35.93 46.91 6.26
C GLY A 284 -34.50 47.30 6.65
N GLU A 285 -34.33 48.61 6.80
CA GLU A 285 -33.42 49.46 7.61
C GLU A 285 -32.24 48.95 8.47
N ASP A 286 -31.81 47.69 8.48
CA ASP A 286 -30.60 47.31 9.25
C ASP A 286 -29.36 47.23 8.37
N ASN A 287 -28.63 48.35 8.38
CA ASN A 287 -27.48 48.69 7.54
C ASN A 287 -26.14 48.13 8.08
N GLU A 288 -26.12 46.88 8.54
CA GLU A 288 -24.90 46.25 9.05
C GLU A 288 -24.63 44.92 8.33
N LEU A 289 -23.41 44.79 7.80
CA LEU A 289 -22.82 43.64 7.08
C LEU A 289 -23.04 43.62 5.55
N ILE A 290 -22.61 44.69 4.87
CA ILE A 290 -22.00 44.54 3.55
C ILE A 290 -20.52 44.26 3.81
N ASP A 291 -20.09 43.01 3.69
CA ASP A 291 -18.67 42.65 3.79
C ASP A 291 -17.90 43.28 2.60
N ALA A 292 -16.59 43.50 2.75
CA ALA A 292 -15.77 44.33 1.85
C ALA A 292 -15.76 43.90 0.36
N THR A 293 -16.33 42.73 0.03
CA THR A 293 -16.46 42.18 -1.32
C THR A 293 -17.83 42.39 -1.99
N GLY A 294 -18.81 43.00 -1.31
CA GLY A 294 -20.10 43.38 -1.93
C GLY A 294 -21.04 42.23 -2.30
N LEU A 295 -20.77 41.01 -1.80
CA LEU A 295 -21.60 39.81 -1.99
C LEU A 295 -22.37 39.51 -0.70
N GLY A 296 -23.69 39.34 -0.77
CA GLY A 296 -24.57 39.17 0.39
C GLY A 296 -24.38 37.85 1.17
N LEU A 297 -25.13 37.68 2.27
CA LEU A 297 -25.18 36.45 3.08
C LEU A 297 -25.36 35.19 2.19
N LEU A 298 -24.32 34.36 2.14
CA LEU A 298 -24.25 33.14 1.34
C LEU A 298 -24.93 31.97 2.05
N ASN A 299 -25.65 31.12 1.29
CA ASN A 299 -26.28 29.91 1.82
C ASN A 299 -25.30 28.73 1.78
N ASP A 300 -24.70 28.38 2.92
CA ASP A 300 -23.70 27.31 3.03
C ASP A 300 -24.25 25.93 2.58
N ALA A 301 -25.54 25.65 2.77
CA ALA A 301 -26.15 24.37 2.33
C ALA A 301 -26.25 24.29 0.80
N CYS A 302 -26.55 25.41 0.14
CA CYS A 302 -26.53 25.49 -1.33
C CYS A 302 -25.12 25.36 -1.88
N VAL A 303 -24.12 25.95 -1.22
CA VAL A 303 -22.71 25.78 -1.62
C VAL A 303 -22.30 24.31 -1.55
N LEU A 304 -22.57 23.62 -0.45
CA LEU A 304 -22.28 22.20 -0.33
C LEU A 304 -22.96 21.36 -1.43
N TYR A 305 -24.22 21.66 -1.75
CA TYR A 305 -24.91 21.01 -2.87
C TYR A 305 -24.18 21.25 -4.20
N CYS A 306 -23.80 22.51 -4.49
CA CYS A 306 -23.07 22.86 -5.71
C CYS A 306 -21.72 22.13 -5.79
N GLU A 307 -20.97 22.06 -4.69
CA GLU A 307 -19.68 21.36 -4.66
C GLU A 307 -19.85 19.85 -4.87
N ARG A 308 -20.85 19.22 -4.23
CA ARG A 308 -21.21 17.81 -4.48
C ARG A 308 -21.67 17.59 -5.93
N PHE A 309 -22.31 18.57 -6.55
CA PHE A 309 -22.72 18.44 -7.95
C PHE A 309 -21.54 18.50 -8.92
N MET A 310 -20.55 19.33 -8.62
CA MET A 310 -19.29 19.33 -9.36
C MET A 310 -18.55 18.01 -9.21
N GLU A 311 -18.46 17.47 -7.99
CA GLU A 311 -17.93 16.12 -7.74
C GLU A 311 -18.65 15.06 -8.60
N PHE A 312 -19.98 15.10 -8.64
CA PHE A 312 -20.77 14.19 -9.47
C PHE A 312 -20.42 14.28 -10.96
N LEU A 313 -20.33 15.49 -11.52
CA LEU A 313 -19.95 15.66 -12.92
C LEU A 313 -18.51 15.23 -13.21
N ILE A 314 -17.57 15.52 -12.30
CA ILE A 314 -16.18 15.06 -12.38
C ILE A 314 -16.16 13.53 -12.43
N ASP A 315 -16.84 12.86 -11.50
CA ASP A 315 -16.89 11.40 -11.42
C ASP A 315 -17.44 10.79 -12.73
N LEU A 316 -18.50 11.38 -13.29
CA LEU A 316 -19.07 10.96 -14.58
C LEU A 316 -18.12 11.15 -15.77
N LEU A 317 -17.32 12.21 -15.81
CA LEU A 317 -16.39 12.48 -16.91
C LEU A 317 -15.03 11.78 -16.73
N SER A 318 -14.72 11.33 -15.51
CA SER A 318 -13.48 10.64 -15.14
C SER A 318 -13.49 9.14 -15.44
N GLN A 319 -14.62 8.59 -15.91
CA GLN A 319 -14.81 7.19 -16.27
C GLN A 319 -15.33 7.07 -17.71
N LEU A 320 -14.75 6.18 -18.51
CA LEU A 320 -15.06 6.07 -19.94
C LEU A 320 -16.52 5.67 -20.24
N PRO A 321 -17.16 4.72 -19.53
CA PRO A 321 -18.53 4.29 -19.84
C PRO A 321 -19.55 5.43 -19.79
N THR A 322 -19.42 6.32 -18.80
CA THR A 322 -20.30 7.47 -18.56
C THR A 322 -19.92 8.66 -19.45
N ARG A 323 -18.63 8.99 -19.50
CA ARG A 323 -18.07 10.08 -20.31
C ARG A 323 -18.51 10.00 -21.76
N ARG A 324 -18.47 8.80 -22.35
CA ARG A 324 -18.76 8.51 -23.76
C ARG A 324 -20.05 9.15 -24.28
N TYR A 325 -21.07 9.26 -23.42
CA TYR A 325 -22.37 9.81 -23.81
C TYR A 325 -22.72 11.09 -23.07
N LEU A 326 -22.15 11.34 -21.89
CA LEU A 326 -22.48 12.50 -21.06
C LEU A 326 -21.55 13.70 -21.25
N ARG A 327 -20.32 13.54 -21.75
CA ARG A 327 -19.44 14.69 -22.09
C ARG A 327 -20.12 15.65 -23.09
N PRO A 328 -20.77 15.18 -24.17
CA PRO A 328 -21.53 16.07 -25.05
C PRO A 328 -22.63 16.86 -24.35
N LEU A 329 -23.27 16.29 -23.32
CA LEU A 329 -24.35 16.94 -22.58
C LEU A 329 -23.83 18.07 -21.68
N VAL A 330 -22.75 17.81 -20.93
CA VAL A 330 -22.08 18.84 -20.10
C VAL A 330 -21.63 20.01 -20.97
N ALA A 331 -21.08 19.70 -22.14
CA ALA A 331 -20.60 20.69 -23.08
C ALA A 331 -21.74 21.40 -23.86
N ASP A 332 -22.90 20.78 -24.07
CA ASP A 332 -24.10 21.40 -24.67
C ASP A 332 -24.68 22.51 -23.78
N VAL A 333 -24.73 22.24 -22.47
CA VAL A 333 -25.21 23.19 -21.46
C VAL A 333 -24.16 24.28 -21.15
N ALA A 334 -22.91 24.06 -21.59
CA ALA A 334 -21.75 24.91 -21.30
C ALA A 334 -21.51 25.10 -19.80
N VAL A 335 -21.56 24.00 -19.04
CA VAL A 335 -21.47 24.00 -17.56
C VAL A 335 -20.25 24.76 -17.05
N VAL A 336 -19.05 24.46 -17.58
CA VAL A 336 -17.80 25.10 -17.16
C VAL A 336 -17.82 26.61 -17.37
N ALA A 337 -18.27 27.06 -18.56
CA ALA A 337 -18.37 28.49 -18.88
C ALA A 337 -19.35 29.22 -17.94
N LYS A 338 -20.49 28.58 -17.62
CA LYS A 338 -21.45 29.14 -16.65
C LYS A 338 -20.86 29.23 -15.24
N CYS A 339 -20.14 28.19 -14.81
CA CYS A 339 -19.51 28.17 -13.49
C CYS A 339 -18.39 29.22 -13.35
N HIS A 340 -17.53 29.42 -14.35
CA HIS A 340 -16.50 30.49 -14.33
C HIS A 340 -17.09 31.90 -14.21
N LEU A 341 -18.31 32.10 -14.71
CA LEU A 341 -19.03 33.37 -14.65
C LEU A 341 -19.94 33.50 -13.42
N SER A 342 -20.07 32.45 -12.62
CA SER A 342 -20.88 32.46 -11.41
C SER A 342 -20.25 33.35 -10.32
N ALA A 343 -21.11 33.92 -9.48
CA ALA A 343 -20.65 34.69 -8.32
C ALA A 343 -19.89 33.81 -7.31
N LEU A 344 -20.25 32.53 -7.19
CA LEU A 344 -19.62 31.58 -6.27
C LEU A 344 -18.14 31.34 -6.63
N TYR A 345 -17.82 31.18 -7.91
CA TYR A 345 -16.43 30.96 -8.37
C TYR A 345 -15.46 32.08 -7.94
N ARG A 346 -15.94 33.34 -7.85
CA ARG A 346 -15.13 34.51 -7.46
C ARG A 346 -15.18 34.82 -5.97
N HIS A 347 -16.03 34.13 -5.22
CA HIS A 347 -16.24 34.37 -3.80
C HIS A 347 -15.17 33.65 -2.98
N GLU A 348 -14.72 34.24 -1.87
CA GLU A 348 -13.68 33.64 -1.00
C GLU A 348 -14.09 32.26 -0.46
N LYS A 349 -15.31 32.15 0.09
CA LYS A 349 -15.93 30.86 0.46
C LYS A 349 -16.13 29.88 -0.70
N GLY A 350 -16.05 30.33 -1.96
CA GLY A 350 -16.20 29.49 -3.15
C GLY A 350 -14.89 28.94 -3.70
N LYS A 351 -13.77 29.05 -2.96
CA LYS A 351 -12.46 28.54 -3.39
C LYS A 351 -12.48 27.05 -3.77
N LEU A 352 -13.12 26.20 -2.95
CA LEU A 352 -13.24 24.77 -3.24
C LEU A 352 -14.11 24.53 -4.49
N PHE A 353 -15.25 25.22 -4.59
CA PHE A 353 -16.08 25.19 -5.80
C PHE A 353 -15.28 25.58 -7.06
N ALA A 354 -14.46 26.64 -7.00
CA ALA A 354 -13.62 27.05 -8.13
C ALA A 354 -12.61 25.97 -8.52
N GLN A 355 -11.92 25.36 -7.55
CA GLN A 355 -11.00 24.24 -7.79
C GLN A 355 -11.70 23.03 -8.42
N LEU A 356 -12.94 22.74 -8.01
CA LEU A 356 -13.75 21.68 -8.61
C LEU A 356 -14.18 22.03 -10.06
N VAL A 357 -14.45 23.29 -10.36
CA VAL A 357 -14.74 23.76 -11.73
C VAL A 357 -13.52 23.60 -12.63
N ASP A 358 -12.34 23.99 -12.15
CA ASP A 358 -11.09 23.81 -12.90
C ASP A 358 -10.80 22.31 -13.13
N LEU A 359 -11.07 21.46 -12.14
CA LEU A 359 -10.94 20.00 -12.28
C LEU A 359 -11.97 19.41 -13.27
N LEU A 360 -13.20 19.92 -13.30
CA LEU A 360 -14.18 19.53 -14.31
C LEU A 360 -13.74 19.95 -15.71
N GLN A 361 -13.21 21.17 -15.87
CA GLN A 361 -12.66 21.66 -17.14
C GLN A 361 -11.54 20.75 -17.63
N PHE A 362 -10.65 20.35 -16.73
CA PHE A 362 -9.58 19.39 -17.03
C PHE A 362 -10.15 18.08 -17.60
N TYR A 363 -11.12 17.46 -16.93
CA TYR A 363 -11.72 16.23 -17.43
C TYR A 363 -12.52 16.46 -18.72
N GLU A 364 -13.26 17.56 -18.87
CA GLU A 364 -13.99 17.87 -20.11
C GLU A 364 -13.04 17.93 -21.33
N GLY A 365 -11.87 18.57 -21.15
CA GLY A 365 -10.83 18.75 -22.16
C GLY A 365 -9.83 17.59 -22.31
N PHE A 366 -9.95 16.52 -21.51
CA PHE A 366 -8.97 15.43 -21.46
C PHE A 366 -8.68 14.82 -22.84
N GLU A 367 -7.40 14.59 -23.15
CA GLU A 367 -6.87 14.19 -24.45
C GLU A 367 -7.09 12.69 -24.78
N ILE A 368 -8.36 12.31 -24.94
CA ILE A 368 -8.81 10.94 -25.24
C ILE A 368 -9.86 10.93 -26.35
N ASN A 369 -9.89 9.83 -27.11
CA ASN A 369 -11.05 9.51 -27.95
C ASN A 369 -12.17 8.87 -27.10
N ASP A 370 -13.23 9.62 -26.79
CA ASP A 370 -14.34 9.22 -25.91
C ASP A 370 -15.02 7.87 -26.28
N HIS A 371 -14.93 7.42 -27.53
CA HIS A 371 -15.60 6.21 -27.99
C HIS A 371 -14.70 4.98 -28.02
N THR A 372 -13.44 5.15 -28.41
CA THR A 372 -12.46 4.05 -28.47
C THR A 372 -11.70 3.89 -27.16
N GLY A 373 -11.61 4.94 -26.34
CA GLY A 373 -10.80 4.95 -25.12
C GLY A 373 -9.30 5.15 -25.38
N THR A 374 -8.90 5.40 -26.63
CA THR A 374 -7.48 5.57 -26.97
C THR A 374 -7.00 6.97 -26.61
N GLN A 375 -5.83 7.05 -25.97
CA GLN A 375 -5.16 8.32 -25.72
C GLN A 375 -4.79 8.99 -27.05
N LEU A 376 -5.01 10.31 -27.13
CA LEU A 376 -4.55 11.10 -28.27
C LEU A 376 -3.08 11.47 -28.08
N THR A 377 -2.30 11.39 -29.15
CA THR A 377 -0.93 11.90 -29.17
C THR A 377 -0.90 13.42 -29.21
N ASP A 378 0.19 14.03 -28.76
CA ASP A 378 0.38 15.50 -28.81
C ASP A 378 0.18 16.05 -30.25
N HIS A 379 0.56 15.26 -31.26
CA HIS A 379 0.35 15.60 -32.66
C HIS A 379 -1.13 15.59 -33.06
N GLU A 380 -1.89 14.55 -32.69
CA GLU A 380 -3.33 14.45 -32.97
C GLU A 380 -4.14 15.53 -32.25
N VAL A 381 -3.78 15.87 -31.00
CA VAL A 381 -4.40 16.98 -30.26
C VAL A 381 -4.17 18.29 -30.99
N LEU A 382 -2.93 18.53 -31.43
CA LEU A 382 -2.55 19.75 -32.15
C LEU A 382 -3.22 19.85 -33.52
N GLU A 383 -3.26 18.75 -34.28
CA GLU A 383 -3.95 18.66 -35.57
C GLU A 383 -5.45 18.92 -35.42
N SER A 384 -6.08 18.32 -34.40
CA SER A 384 -7.48 18.55 -34.06
C SER A 384 -7.73 20.02 -33.71
N HIS A 385 -6.87 20.64 -32.91
CA HIS A 385 -6.96 22.08 -32.60
C HIS A 385 -6.84 22.94 -33.87
N TYR A 386 -5.86 22.67 -34.75
CA TYR A 386 -5.70 23.43 -35.99
C TYR A 386 -6.87 23.23 -36.95
N SER A 387 -7.40 22.01 -37.08
CA SER A 387 -8.58 21.72 -37.90
C SER A 387 -9.81 22.48 -37.40
N ARG A 388 -10.03 22.52 -36.08
CA ARG A 388 -11.08 23.34 -35.45
C ARG A 388 -10.88 24.83 -35.74
N MET A 389 -9.66 25.35 -35.56
CA MET A 389 -9.33 26.75 -35.81
C MET A 389 -9.48 27.14 -37.29
N GLN A 390 -9.03 26.31 -38.22
CA GLN A 390 -9.20 26.53 -39.66
C GLN A 390 -10.68 26.54 -40.05
N SER A 391 -11.46 25.60 -39.51
CA SER A 391 -12.92 25.56 -39.73
C SER A 391 -13.60 26.84 -39.21
N PHE A 392 -13.16 27.33 -38.06
CA PHE A 392 -13.62 28.60 -37.50
C PHE A 392 -13.21 29.79 -38.38
N GLN A 393 -11.96 29.89 -38.80
CA GLN A 393 -11.49 30.95 -39.70
C GLN A 393 -12.25 30.95 -41.03
N LEU A 394 -12.49 29.79 -41.64
CA LEU A 394 -13.27 29.66 -42.87
C LEU A 394 -14.73 30.10 -42.67
N LEU A 395 -15.35 29.70 -41.56
CA LEU A 395 -16.72 30.12 -41.23
C LEU A 395 -16.79 31.63 -40.98
N ALA A 396 -15.83 32.18 -40.23
CA ALA A 396 -15.71 33.60 -39.95
C ALA A 396 -15.54 34.39 -41.25
N PHE A 397 -14.61 34.00 -42.14
CA PHE A 397 -14.41 34.62 -43.44
C PHE A 397 -15.68 34.63 -44.30
N LYS A 398 -16.39 33.51 -44.33
CA LYS A 398 -17.58 33.32 -45.19
C LYS A 398 -18.83 33.99 -44.64
N LYS A 399 -18.99 34.08 -43.32
CA LYS A 399 -20.25 34.48 -42.68
C LYS A 399 -20.19 35.80 -41.91
N MET A 400 -19.01 36.31 -41.57
CA MET A 400 -18.84 37.53 -40.77
C MET A 400 -17.73 38.43 -41.32
N GLU A 401 -18.13 39.51 -41.99
CA GLU A 401 -17.17 40.45 -42.59
C GLU A 401 -16.24 41.10 -41.55
N LYS A 402 -16.75 41.42 -40.35
CA LYS A 402 -15.96 41.97 -39.23
C LYS A 402 -14.86 41.04 -38.73
N LEU A 403 -15.00 39.72 -38.92
CA LEU A 403 -13.99 38.73 -38.51
C LEU A 403 -13.03 38.35 -39.64
N ARG A 404 -13.05 39.02 -40.80
CA ARG A 404 -12.11 38.70 -41.90
C ARG A 404 -10.65 38.84 -41.49
N GLU A 405 -10.33 39.83 -40.65
CA GLU A 405 -8.96 39.98 -40.15
C GLU A 405 -8.55 38.77 -39.29
N LEU A 406 -9.42 38.34 -38.36
CA LEU A 406 -9.22 37.12 -37.58
C LEU A 406 -9.06 35.89 -38.49
N ALA A 407 -9.87 35.80 -39.54
CA ALA A 407 -9.85 34.68 -40.47
C ALA A 407 -8.56 34.57 -41.30
N LEU A 408 -7.85 35.69 -41.52
CA LEU A 408 -6.61 35.75 -42.29
C LEU A 408 -5.35 35.73 -41.42
N THR A 409 -5.49 35.83 -40.09
CA THR A 409 -4.36 35.84 -39.16
C THR A 409 -3.78 34.43 -38.97
N ASN A 410 -2.48 34.30 -38.70
CA ASN A 410 -1.89 33.01 -38.36
C ASN A 410 -2.44 32.48 -37.01
N ILE A 411 -2.67 31.16 -36.92
CA ILE A 411 -3.34 30.55 -35.76
C ILE A 411 -2.57 30.77 -34.46
N GLY A 412 -1.23 30.67 -34.49
CA GLY A 412 -0.38 30.88 -33.30
C GLY A 412 -0.51 32.28 -32.68
N SER A 413 -0.88 33.29 -33.46
CA SER A 413 -1.12 34.65 -32.95
C SER A 413 -2.52 34.82 -32.37
N ILE A 414 -3.49 33.98 -32.73
CA ILE A 414 -4.88 34.13 -32.28
C ILE A 414 -5.28 33.12 -31.21
N HIS A 415 -4.70 31.93 -31.13
CA HIS A 415 -5.17 30.84 -30.26
C HIS A 415 -5.07 31.07 -28.74
N LYS A 416 -4.47 32.18 -28.30
CA LYS A 416 -4.40 32.58 -26.88
C LYS A 416 -5.67 33.32 -26.49
N ARG A 417 -6.21 33.04 -25.30
CA ARG A 417 -7.44 33.66 -24.78
C ARG A 417 -7.47 35.19 -24.91
N ALA A 418 -6.40 35.87 -24.53
CA ALA A 418 -6.31 37.33 -24.61
C ALA A 418 -6.44 37.86 -26.05
N ASN A 419 -5.87 37.16 -27.02
CA ASN A 419 -5.91 37.56 -28.44
C ASN A 419 -7.27 37.26 -29.07
N LEU A 420 -7.88 36.11 -28.77
CA LEU A 420 -9.27 35.81 -29.17
C LEU A 420 -10.23 36.85 -28.62
N THR A 421 -10.15 37.17 -27.33
CA THR A 421 -11.03 38.15 -26.67
C THR A 421 -11.00 39.50 -27.40
N LYS A 422 -9.79 40.01 -27.66
CA LYS A 422 -9.59 41.28 -28.37
C LYS A 422 -10.14 41.28 -29.81
N LYS A 423 -10.13 40.13 -30.49
CA LYS A 423 -10.65 40.01 -31.86
C LYS A 423 -12.17 39.79 -31.89
N LEU A 424 -12.73 39.12 -30.90
CA LEU A 424 -14.17 38.86 -30.78
C LEU A 424 -14.95 40.09 -30.32
N SER A 425 -14.32 41.01 -29.58
CA SER A 425 -14.95 42.25 -29.08
C SER A 425 -15.38 43.24 -30.18
N VAL A 426 -15.08 42.97 -31.46
CA VAL A 426 -15.51 43.77 -32.61
C VAL A 426 -16.98 43.49 -33.00
N LEU A 427 -17.55 42.36 -32.54
CA LEU A 427 -18.91 41.96 -32.84
C LEU A 427 -19.93 42.68 -31.95
N SER A 428 -21.10 43.02 -32.51
CA SER A 428 -22.24 43.46 -31.69
C SER A 428 -22.84 42.29 -30.91
N PRO A 429 -23.59 42.54 -29.81
CA PRO A 429 -24.26 41.48 -29.04
C PRO A 429 -25.15 40.56 -29.90
N GLU A 430 -25.91 41.14 -30.83
CA GLU A 430 -26.77 40.38 -31.75
C GLU A 430 -25.99 39.54 -32.76
N GLU A 431 -24.91 40.12 -33.31
CA GLU A 431 -24.00 39.43 -34.23
C GLU A 431 -23.32 38.26 -33.53
N LEU A 432 -22.84 38.47 -32.31
CA LEU A 432 -22.20 37.45 -31.48
C LEU A 432 -23.20 36.33 -31.15
N ARG A 433 -24.41 36.66 -30.69
CA ARG A 433 -25.48 35.67 -30.43
C ARG A 433 -25.83 34.87 -31.68
N ASN A 434 -26.01 35.54 -32.82
CA ASN A 434 -26.28 34.85 -34.08
C ASN A 434 -25.13 33.90 -34.45
N PHE A 435 -23.90 34.36 -34.29
CA PHE A 435 -22.71 33.60 -34.65
C PHE A 435 -22.53 32.36 -33.76
N VAL A 436 -22.58 32.52 -32.43
CA VAL A 436 -22.40 31.43 -31.45
C VAL A 436 -23.55 30.42 -31.53
N CYS A 437 -24.81 30.87 -31.47
CA CYS A 437 -25.94 29.95 -31.37
C CYS A 437 -26.43 29.41 -32.73
N CYS A 438 -26.32 30.19 -33.82
CA CYS A 438 -26.88 29.79 -35.12
C CYS A 438 -25.81 29.24 -36.08
N LYS A 439 -24.64 29.88 -36.13
CA LYS A 439 -23.60 29.54 -37.13
C LYS A 439 -22.66 28.47 -36.60
N LEU A 440 -22.07 28.70 -35.43
CA LEU A 440 -21.20 27.74 -34.74
C LEU A 440 -22.01 26.65 -34.02
N LYS A 441 -23.22 27.01 -33.54
CA LYS A 441 -24.12 26.12 -32.80
C LYS A 441 -23.48 25.51 -31.55
N LEU A 442 -22.66 26.30 -30.83
CA LEU A 442 -22.00 25.85 -29.60
C LEU A 442 -23.00 25.76 -28.43
N VAL A 443 -23.99 26.66 -28.42
CA VAL A 443 -25.05 26.75 -27.41
C VAL A 443 -26.40 26.94 -28.12
N SER A 444 -27.47 26.41 -27.53
CA SER A 444 -28.85 26.58 -27.99
C SER A 444 -29.29 28.06 -27.94
N LYS A 445 -30.16 28.48 -28.86
CA LYS A 445 -30.73 29.84 -28.81
C LYS A 445 -31.76 29.99 -27.68
N GLU A 446 -32.28 28.85 -27.26
CA GLU A 446 -33.25 28.68 -26.19
C GLU A 446 -32.56 28.63 -24.81
N ASP A 447 -31.23 28.62 -24.76
CA ASP A 447 -30.48 28.71 -23.50
C ASP A 447 -30.75 30.07 -22.82
N PRO A 448 -31.09 30.09 -21.51
CA PRO A 448 -31.40 31.32 -20.77
C PRO A 448 -30.26 32.35 -20.79
N TRP A 449 -29.01 31.91 -20.92
CA TRP A 449 -27.84 32.78 -20.97
C TRP A 449 -27.46 33.21 -22.40
N SER A 450 -28.22 32.81 -23.43
CA SER A 450 -27.89 33.10 -24.84
C SER A 450 -27.88 34.59 -25.21
N GLU A 451 -28.35 35.47 -24.32
CA GLU A 451 -28.33 36.93 -24.50
C GLU A 451 -27.15 37.62 -23.79
N ARG A 452 -26.42 36.90 -22.92
CA ARG A 452 -25.29 37.42 -22.17
C ARG A 452 -24.02 37.46 -23.00
N VAL A 453 -23.48 38.65 -23.24
CA VAL A 453 -22.26 38.86 -24.06
C VAL A 453 -21.04 38.20 -23.44
N ASP A 454 -20.86 38.32 -22.12
CA ASP A 454 -19.76 37.72 -21.36
C ASP A 454 -19.79 36.19 -21.46
N PHE A 455 -20.96 35.57 -21.33
CA PHE A 455 -21.16 34.14 -21.53
C PHE A 455 -20.85 33.68 -22.95
N LEU A 456 -21.38 34.37 -23.96
CA LEU A 456 -21.12 34.02 -25.36
C LEU A 456 -19.63 34.13 -25.71
N ILE A 457 -18.93 35.13 -25.18
CA ILE A 457 -17.47 35.25 -25.31
C ILE A 457 -16.79 34.07 -24.59
N GLU A 458 -17.16 33.76 -23.35
CA GLU A 458 -16.56 32.67 -22.57
C GLU A 458 -16.68 31.32 -23.27
N VAL A 459 -17.86 31.01 -23.81
CA VAL A 459 -18.11 29.79 -24.59
C VAL A 459 -17.20 29.71 -25.81
N MET A 460 -17.01 30.82 -26.52
CA MET A 460 -16.10 30.87 -27.68
C MET A 460 -14.64 30.70 -27.26
N LEU A 461 -14.21 31.37 -26.19
CA LEU A 461 -12.85 31.28 -25.69
C LEU A 461 -12.52 29.84 -25.28
N SER A 462 -13.35 29.25 -24.41
CA SER A 462 -13.19 27.88 -23.91
C SER A 462 -13.17 26.84 -25.04
N TYR A 463 -13.91 27.07 -26.13
CA TYR A 463 -13.95 26.14 -27.27
C TYR A 463 -12.76 26.27 -28.23
N PHE A 464 -12.23 27.48 -28.44
CA PHE A 464 -11.20 27.77 -29.45
C PHE A 464 -9.78 28.00 -28.90
N GLU A 465 -9.63 28.20 -27.59
CA GLU A 465 -8.32 28.33 -26.96
C GLU A 465 -7.46 27.07 -27.16
N LYS A 466 -6.14 27.27 -27.34
CA LYS A 466 -5.19 26.15 -27.31
C LYS A 466 -5.09 25.64 -25.88
N GLN A 467 -5.52 24.40 -25.67
CA GLN A 467 -5.29 23.69 -24.41
C GLN A 467 -3.79 23.50 -24.18
N GLN A 468 -3.35 23.73 -22.95
CA GLN A 468 -1.97 23.45 -22.55
C GLN A 468 -1.74 21.94 -22.60
N SER A 469 -0.59 21.51 -23.13
CA SER A 469 -0.24 20.08 -23.11
C SER A 469 -0.10 19.62 -21.66
N GLN A 470 -0.67 18.46 -21.34
CA GLN A 470 -0.59 17.89 -20.00
C GLN A 470 0.87 17.64 -19.60
N LYS A 471 1.71 17.18 -20.53
CA LYS A 471 3.14 16.98 -20.30
C LYS A 471 3.87 18.28 -19.99
N GLU A 472 3.58 19.36 -20.74
CA GLU A 472 4.15 20.68 -20.49
C GLU A 472 3.74 21.20 -19.10
N ALA A 473 2.47 21.06 -18.72
CA ALA A 473 1.96 21.48 -17.43
C ALA A 473 2.67 20.74 -16.28
N ILE A 474 2.83 19.41 -16.39
CA ILE A 474 3.48 18.61 -15.36
C ILE A 474 4.98 18.90 -15.27
N ASN A 475 5.67 19.07 -16.41
CA ASN A 475 7.09 19.40 -16.42
C ASN A 475 7.37 20.80 -15.84
N ALA A 476 6.38 21.68 -15.84
CA ALA A 476 6.44 22.99 -15.20
C ALA A 476 6.13 22.95 -13.68
N LEU A 477 5.69 21.82 -13.12
CA LEU A 477 5.42 21.70 -11.70
C LEU A 477 6.70 21.39 -10.90
N PRO A 478 6.90 22.05 -9.75
CA PRO A 478 7.96 21.66 -8.82
C PRO A 478 7.65 20.31 -8.18
N LEU A 479 8.71 19.54 -7.90
CA LEU A 479 8.60 18.23 -7.24
C LEU A 479 8.61 18.34 -5.72
N TYR A 480 9.23 19.38 -5.19
CA TYR A 480 9.21 19.69 -3.76
C TYR A 480 8.02 20.59 -3.41
N PRO A 481 7.43 20.42 -2.22
CA PRO A 481 6.44 21.37 -1.74
C PRO A 481 7.05 22.75 -1.45
N ASN A 482 6.20 23.76 -1.54
CA ASN A 482 6.45 25.12 -1.07
C ASN A 482 5.40 25.52 -0.02
N GLU A 483 5.59 26.67 0.60
CA GLU A 483 4.70 27.21 1.64
C GLU A 483 3.23 27.38 1.20
N GLN A 484 2.97 27.61 -0.09
CA GLN A 484 1.62 27.87 -0.57
C GLN A 484 0.78 26.59 -0.61
N ILE A 485 1.34 25.51 -1.17
CA ILE A 485 0.65 24.21 -1.26
C ILE A 485 0.58 23.51 0.10
N MET A 486 1.62 23.68 0.93
CA MET A 486 1.75 22.99 2.21
C MET A 486 0.64 23.35 3.22
N TRP A 487 0.17 24.59 3.16
CA TRP A 487 -0.82 25.14 4.09
C TRP A 487 -2.15 25.48 3.41
N ASP A 488 -2.37 25.01 2.18
CA ASP A 488 -3.68 25.09 1.54
C ASP A 488 -4.58 23.94 2.03
N GLU A 489 -5.41 24.23 3.04
CA GLU A 489 -6.31 23.24 3.65
C GLU A 489 -7.33 22.64 2.67
N SER A 490 -7.60 23.26 1.50
CA SER A 490 -8.49 22.68 0.50
C SER A 490 -7.84 21.56 -0.31
N VAL A 491 -6.50 21.50 -0.34
CA VAL A 491 -5.71 20.54 -1.11
C VAL A 491 -4.95 19.58 -0.19
N VAL A 492 -4.44 20.07 0.94
CA VAL A 492 -3.75 19.29 1.98
C VAL A 492 -4.48 19.48 3.32
N PRO A 493 -5.60 18.77 3.53
CA PRO A 493 -6.37 18.90 4.77
C PRO A 493 -5.55 18.44 5.98
N SER A 494 -5.52 19.26 7.02
CA SER A 494 -4.84 18.97 8.30
C SER A 494 -5.68 18.13 9.26
N ILE A 495 -7.00 18.30 9.17
CA ILE A 495 -7.96 17.69 10.08
C ILE A 495 -8.32 16.30 9.55
N ASN A 496 -8.54 15.35 10.47
CA ASN A 496 -9.14 14.07 10.16
C ASN A 496 -10.43 14.25 9.36
N TYR A 497 -10.32 14.01 8.06
CA TYR A 497 -11.41 14.14 7.11
C TYR A 497 -12.59 13.25 7.56
N SER A 498 -13.70 13.91 7.89
CA SER A 498 -14.91 13.27 8.41
C SER A 498 -15.73 12.56 7.33
N GLY A 499 -15.46 12.85 6.05
CA GLY A 499 -16.30 12.43 4.92
C GLY A 499 -17.52 13.31 4.66
N GLU A 500 -17.77 14.35 5.47
CA GLU A 500 -18.95 15.23 5.32
C GLU A 500 -18.86 16.17 4.09
N GLY A 501 -17.68 16.75 3.82
CA GLY A 501 -17.43 17.63 2.67
C GLY A 501 -16.81 16.91 1.47
N CYS A 502 -16.76 17.55 0.31
CA CYS A 502 -15.96 17.06 -0.83
C CYS A 502 -14.60 17.76 -0.86
N LEU A 503 -13.69 17.26 -1.69
CA LEU A 503 -12.35 17.83 -1.89
C LEU A 503 -12.05 17.93 -3.37
N ALA A 504 -11.29 18.93 -3.80
CA ALA A 504 -10.84 19.08 -5.19
C ALA A 504 -9.63 18.19 -5.48
N LEU A 505 -9.77 16.89 -5.19
CA LEU A 505 -8.72 15.89 -5.31
C LEU A 505 -9.13 14.79 -6.29
N PRO A 506 -8.20 14.27 -7.11
CA PRO A 506 -8.49 13.13 -7.94
C PRO A 506 -8.77 11.88 -7.08
N LYS A 507 -9.63 10.99 -7.58
CA LYS A 507 -9.94 9.70 -6.96
C LYS A 507 -9.28 8.57 -7.76
N LEU A 508 -8.69 7.60 -7.05
CA LEU A 508 -8.21 6.34 -7.63
C LEU A 508 -9.39 5.37 -7.71
N ASN A 509 -10.25 5.58 -8.71
CA ASN A 509 -11.40 4.72 -8.97
C ASN A 509 -10.96 3.37 -9.58
N LEU A 510 -11.90 2.43 -9.76
CA LEU A 510 -11.61 1.15 -10.41
C LEU A 510 -11.19 1.29 -11.87
N GLN A 511 -11.67 2.34 -12.56
CA GLN A 511 -11.41 2.61 -13.97
C GLN A 511 -10.67 3.93 -14.16
N PHE A 512 -9.79 3.96 -15.17
CA PHE A 512 -9.02 5.15 -15.56
C PHE A 512 -9.20 5.42 -17.05
N LEU A 513 -9.25 6.70 -17.45
CA LEU A 513 -9.46 7.07 -18.86
C LEU A 513 -8.33 6.54 -19.75
N THR A 514 -7.09 6.74 -19.33
CA THR A 514 -5.86 6.31 -20.02
C THR A 514 -4.77 5.99 -18.98
N LEU A 515 -3.64 5.40 -19.43
CA LEU A 515 -2.47 5.25 -18.57
C LEU A 515 -1.93 6.61 -18.10
N HIS A 516 -2.05 7.65 -18.93
CA HIS A 516 -1.67 9.00 -18.56
C HIS A 516 -2.57 9.59 -17.46
N ASP A 517 -3.90 9.39 -17.54
CA ASP A 517 -4.84 9.77 -16.47
C ASP A 517 -4.45 9.08 -15.15
N TYR A 518 -4.24 7.76 -15.21
CA TYR A 518 -3.77 6.99 -14.06
C TYR A 518 -2.49 7.57 -13.43
N LEU A 519 -1.47 7.83 -14.25
CA LEU A 519 -0.19 8.37 -13.78
C LEU A 519 -0.35 9.78 -13.19
N LEU A 520 -1.16 10.63 -13.80
CA LEU A 520 -1.38 12.01 -13.34
C LEU A 520 -2.11 12.05 -12.00
N ARG A 521 -3.15 11.23 -11.81
CA ARG A 521 -3.83 11.12 -10.50
C ARG A 521 -2.86 10.67 -9.42
N ASN A 522 -2.05 9.65 -9.70
CA ASN A 522 -1.03 9.19 -8.76
C ASN A 522 0.06 10.23 -8.49
N PHE A 523 0.53 10.95 -9.51
CA PHE A 523 1.51 12.03 -9.36
C PHE A 523 1.00 13.10 -8.40
N ASN A 524 -0.24 13.55 -8.60
CA ASN A 524 -0.84 14.57 -7.75
C ASN A 524 -1.03 14.08 -6.31
N LEU A 525 -1.64 12.92 -6.11
CA LEU A 525 -1.90 12.39 -4.76
C LEU A 525 -0.61 12.09 -3.99
N PHE A 526 0.39 11.47 -4.65
CA PHE A 526 1.66 11.16 -4.01
C PHE A 526 2.44 12.43 -3.65
N ARG A 527 2.37 13.47 -4.48
CA ARG A 527 2.94 14.78 -4.17
C ARG A 527 2.26 15.43 -2.97
N LEU A 528 0.93 15.32 -2.86
CA LEU A 528 0.18 15.90 -1.75
C LEU A 528 0.39 15.12 -0.45
N GLU A 529 0.45 13.79 -0.51
CA GLU A 529 0.78 12.95 0.66
C GLU A 529 2.17 13.28 1.19
N SER A 530 3.19 13.31 0.32
CA SER A 530 4.54 13.72 0.73
C SER A 530 4.57 15.16 1.28
N THR A 531 3.80 16.07 0.70
CA THR A 531 3.63 17.45 1.23
C THR A 531 3.10 17.43 2.66
N TYR A 532 2.07 16.61 2.94
CA TYR A 532 1.52 16.45 4.28
C TYR A 532 2.56 15.88 5.26
N GLU A 533 3.34 14.87 4.86
CA GLU A 533 4.39 14.33 5.73
C GLU A 533 5.47 15.37 6.05
N ILE A 534 5.93 16.12 5.05
CA ILE A 534 6.95 17.16 5.21
C ILE A 534 6.43 18.28 6.12
N ARG A 535 5.15 18.62 5.99
CA ARG A 535 4.44 19.54 6.89
C ARG A 535 4.50 19.08 8.36
N GLU A 536 4.26 17.81 8.63
CA GLU A 536 4.36 17.25 9.98
C GLU A 536 5.80 17.28 10.49
N ASP A 537 6.77 16.90 9.66
CA ASP A 537 8.19 16.93 10.02
C ASP A 537 8.67 18.36 10.34
N ILE A 538 8.17 19.38 9.63
CA ILE A 538 8.47 20.80 9.91
C ILE A 538 7.87 21.24 11.25
N GLN A 539 6.60 20.87 11.51
CA GLN A 539 5.91 21.16 12.78
C GLN A 539 6.60 20.49 13.97
N GLU A 540 7.20 19.31 13.76
CA GLU A 540 8.02 18.64 14.77
C GLU A 540 9.38 19.34 14.95
N ALA A 541 10.08 19.68 13.85
CA ALA A 541 11.46 20.13 13.90
C ALA A 541 11.65 21.60 14.31
N VAL A 542 10.80 22.51 13.84
CA VAL A 542 10.99 23.97 13.97
C VAL A 542 10.83 24.50 15.40
N PRO A 543 9.82 24.08 16.20
CA PRO A 543 9.65 24.59 17.56
C PRO A 543 10.88 24.39 18.46
N HIS A 544 11.68 23.35 18.22
CA HIS A 544 12.89 23.06 18.99
C HIS A 544 14.05 24.04 18.73
N LEU A 545 14.03 24.80 17.63
CA LEU A 545 15.09 25.77 17.31
C LEU A 545 14.99 27.06 18.14
N LEU A 546 13.84 27.36 18.74
CA LEU A 546 13.59 28.56 19.55
C LEU A 546 14.07 29.84 18.82
N ALA A 547 13.45 30.11 17.66
CA ALA A 547 13.75 31.30 16.86
C ALA A 547 13.37 32.58 17.61
N TYR A 548 14.22 33.60 17.53
CA TYR A 548 14.00 34.94 18.11
C TYR A 548 14.65 36.02 17.25
N ILE A 549 14.26 37.28 17.43
CA ILE A 549 14.92 38.43 16.80
C ILE A 549 16.09 38.89 17.68
N ASN A 550 17.27 39.02 17.08
CA ASN A 550 18.48 39.51 17.75
C ASN A 550 18.50 41.06 17.80
N ASN A 551 19.53 41.63 18.43
CA ASN A 551 19.66 43.09 18.59
C ASN A 551 19.80 43.84 17.26
N ASP A 552 20.30 43.17 16.22
CA ASP A 552 20.47 43.74 14.88
C ASP A 552 19.19 43.66 14.04
N GLY A 553 18.10 43.12 14.61
CA GLY A 553 16.82 42.91 13.91
C GLY A 553 16.77 41.64 13.06
N GLY A 554 17.82 40.82 13.04
CA GLY A 554 17.89 39.56 12.31
C GLY A 554 17.36 38.37 13.11
N THR A 555 16.94 37.30 12.41
CA THR A 555 16.56 36.04 13.07
C THR A 555 17.80 35.32 13.62
N ALA A 556 17.71 34.88 14.88
CA ALA A 556 18.69 34.00 15.52
C ALA A 556 17.98 32.83 16.22
N PHE A 557 18.74 31.81 16.62
CA PHE A 557 18.22 30.57 17.22
C PHE A 557 18.93 30.30 18.55
N ARG A 558 18.17 29.96 19.61
CA ARG A 558 18.75 29.57 20.93
C ARG A 558 18.65 28.08 21.20
N GLY A 559 17.71 27.41 20.54
CA GLY A 559 17.45 25.98 20.70
C GLY A 559 18.25 25.15 19.70
N TRP A 560 18.03 23.86 19.75
CA TRP A 560 18.62 22.89 18.85
C TRP A 560 17.56 21.88 18.43
N SER A 561 17.57 21.49 17.15
CA SER A 561 16.69 20.47 16.62
C SER A 561 17.54 19.32 16.09
N ARG A 562 17.17 18.06 16.37
CA ARG A 562 17.87 16.91 15.79
C ARG A 562 17.80 16.91 14.25
N MET A 563 16.73 17.50 13.69
CA MET A 563 16.39 17.45 12.27
C MET A 563 16.62 18.78 11.53
N GLY A 564 16.90 19.89 12.23
CA GLY A 564 17.11 21.21 11.61
C GLY A 564 18.32 21.93 12.20
N VAL A 565 19.13 22.56 11.34
CA VAL A 565 20.34 23.31 11.71
C VAL A 565 20.31 24.73 11.12
N PRO A 566 20.74 25.78 11.85
CA PRO A 566 20.87 27.11 11.28
C PRO A 566 21.90 27.16 10.14
N ILE A 567 21.58 27.88 9.08
CA ILE A 567 22.47 28.12 7.93
C ILE A 567 23.43 29.27 8.28
N LYS A 568 24.72 29.06 8.05
CA LYS A 568 25.78 30.06 8.20
C LYS A 568 25.93 30.90 6.94
N GLU A 569 25.88 30.26 5.78
CA GLU A 569 25.98 30.93 4.47
C GLU A 569 25.19 30.14 3.42
N PHE A 570 24.48 30.86 2.54
CA PHE A 570 23.78 30.31 1.38
C PHE A 570 24.17 31.11 0.14
N LYS A 571 24.53 30.43 -0.95
CA LYS A 571 24.91 31.09 -2.20
C LYS A 571 24.54 30.25 -3.40
N ILE A 572 23.88 30.86 -4.40
CA ILE A 572 23.69 30.25 -5.72
C ILE A 572 25.03 30.30 -6.46
N THR A 573 25.51 29.13 -6.90
CA THR A 573 26.81 28.96 -7.57
C THR A 573 26.69 29.00 -9.09
N GLU A 574 25.68 28.35 -9.66
CA GLU A 574 25.50 28.26 -11.11
C GLU A 574 24.02 28.19 -11.48
N VAL A 575 23.63 28.89 -12.56
CA VAL A 575 22.32 28.76 -13.21
C VAL A 575 22.56 28.50 -14.69
N LYS A 576 22.23 27.30 -15.16
CA LYS A 576 22.43 26.91 -16.56
C LYS A 576 21.28 27.38 -17.43
N GLN A 577 21.58 27.63 -18.71
CA GLN A 577 20.56 28.03 -19.68
C GLN A 577 19.46 26.97 -19.84
N PRO A 578 18.20 27.35 -20.15
CA PRO A 578 17.13 26.42 -20.46
C PRO A 578 17.47 25.46 -21.62
N ASN A 579 16.95 24.24 -21.55
CA ASN A 579 17.01 23.32 -22.69
C ASN A 579 16.08 23.80 -23.82
N ILE A 580 16.30 23.31 -25.04
CA ILE A 580 15.42 23.62 -26.18
C ILE A 580 13.99 23.14 -25.87
N GLY A 581 13.02 24.05 -25.92
CA GLY A 581 11.61 23.78 -25.63
C GLY A 581 11.20 24.04 -24.17
N GLU A 582 12.15 24.30 -23.28
CA GLU A 582 11.90 24.64 -21.88
C GLU A 582 12.09 26.15 -21.63
N VAL A 583 11.34 26.69 -20.67
CA VAL A 583 11.49 28.09 -20.23
C VAL A 583 12.32 28.19 -18.93
N LYS A 584 12.25 27.14 -18.10
CA LYS A 584 13.02 27.02 -16.86
C LYS A 584 14.50 26.68 -17.13
N PRO A 585 15.43 27.07 -16.25
CA PRO A 585 16.84 26.69 -16.40
C PRO A 585 17.03 25.17 -16.38
N SER A 586 18.05 24.67 -17.07
CA SER A 586 18.35 23.22 -17.10
C SER A 586 18.92 22.69 -15.78
N SER A 587 19.55 23.56 -14.99
CA SER A 587 20.10 23.24 -13.67
C SER A 587 20.31 24.52 -12.87
N VAL A 588 20.09 24.44 -11.56
CA VAL A 588 20.40 25.49 -10.59
C VAL A 588 21.14 24.84 -9.43
N THR A 589 22.36 25.29 -9.15
CA THR A 589 23.19 24.77 -8.04
C THR A 589 23.44 25.86 -7.00
N ALA A 590 23.52 25.46 -5.74
CA ALA A 590 23.81 26.34 -4.63
C ALA A 590 24.70 25.65 -3.59
N GLU A 591 25.41 26.44 -2.79
CA GLU A 591 26.19 25.99 -1.63
C GLU A 591 25.51 26.43 -0.34
N VAL A 592 25.40 25.50 0.62
CA VAL A 592 24.85 25.71 1.95
C VAL A 592 25.92 25.36 2.97
N THR A 593 26.35 26.33 3.78
CA THR A 593 27.31 26.09 4.86
C THR A 593 26.61 26.12 6.22
N TYR A 594 26.86 25.11 7.07
CA TYR A 594 26.33 25.03 8.44
C TYR A 594 27.38 24.48 9.43
N SER A 595 27.12 24.63 10.74
CA SER A 595 27.99 24.13 11.81
C SER A 595 27.32 23.01 12.62
N VAL A 596 28.05 21.94 12.91
CA VAL A 596 27.63 20.82 13.78
C VAL A 596 28.24 20.89 15.19
N SER A 597 28.82 22.03 15.54
CA SER A 597 29.50 22.28 16.82
C SER A 597 28.59 22.05 18.03
N SER A 598 27.32 22.48 17.94
CA SER A 598 26.32 22.37 18.99
C SER A 598 25.75 20.96 19.20
N TYR A 599 26.03 20.01 18.29
CA TYR A 599 25.46 18.67 18.34
C TYR A 599 26.33 17.66 19.10
N ARG A 600 25.65 16.81 19.87
CA ARG A 600 26.24 15.61 20.50
C ARG A 600 26.74 14.66 19.42
N ALA A 601 27.72 13.82 19.77
CA ALA A 601 28.39 12.90 18.84
C ALA A 601 27.43 12.04 17.99
N HIS A 602 26.37 11.48 18.58
CA HIS A 602 25.39 10.66 17.84
C HIS A 602 24.57 11.48 16.81
N ILE A 603 24.14 12.70 17.16
CA ILE A 603 23.42 13.57 16.21
C ILE A 603 24.38 14.03 15.11
N ARG A 604 25.62 14.36 15.48
CA ARG A 604 26.67 14.70 14.51
C ARG A 604 26.88 13.57 13.50
N SER A 605 26.97 12.32 13.97
CA SER A 605 27.08 11.17 13.07
C SER A 605 25.88 10.99 12.15
N GLU A 606 24.68 11.40 12.55
CA GLU A 606 23.50 11.38 11.67
C GLU A 606 23.58 12.43 10.56
N TRP A 607 24.10 13.62 10.84
CA TRP A 607 24.33 14.66 9.84
C TRP A 607 25.51 14.34 8.92
N ASP A 608 26.58 13.75 9.46
CA ASP A 608 27.72 13.26 8.69
C ASP A 608 27.36 12.03 7.82
N ALA A 609 26.19 11.39 8.05
CA ALA A 609 25.70 10.26 7.28
C ALA A 609 24.85 10.64 6.04
N LEU A 610 24.70 11.94 5.75
CA LEU A 610 24.02 12.43 4.54
C LEU A 610 24.75 11.98 3.26
N LYS A 611 23.99 11.58 2.24
CA LYS A 611 24.50 11.00 0.98
C LYS A 611 24.07 11.82 -0.23
N GLU A 612 24.67 11.55 -1.39
CA GLU A 612 24.20 12.09 -2.67
C GLU A 612 22.79 11.60 -2.94
N HIS A 613 22.00 12.47 -3.57
CA HIS A 613 20.58 12.30 -3.80
C HIS A 613 19.69 12.41 -2.55
N ASP A 614 20.26 12.60 -1.34
CA ASP A 614 19.44 12.90 -0.17
C ASP A 614 18.72 14.24 -0.36
N VAL A 615 17.45 14.27 0.02
CA VAL A 615 16.62 15.47 -0.07
C VAL A 615 16.70 16.26 1.23
N LEU A 616 17.00 17.56 1.12
CA LEU A 616 17.01 18.51 2.23
C LEU A 616 16.02 19.64 1.96
N PHE A 617 15.67 20.40 3.00
CA PHE A 617 14.76 21.54 2.92
C PHE A 617 15.42 22.80 3.47
N LEU A 618 15.37 23.87 2.68
CA LEU A 618 15.78 25.22 3.03
C LEU A 618 14.55 25.98 3.53
N LEU A 619 14.63 26.50 4.74
CA LEU A 619 13.55 27.23 5.40
C LEU A 619 13.98 28.67 5.67
N SER A 620 13.03 29.59 5.49
CA SER A 620 13.17 31.00 5.90
C SER A 620 12.27 31.25 7.10
N ILE A 621 12.88 31.38 8.27
CA ILE A 621 12.16 31.61 9.53
C ILE A 621 12.37 33.07 9.96
N ARG A 622 11.28 33.82 10.13
CA ARG A 622 11.25 35.15 10.72
C ARG A 622 10.16 35.17 11.81
N PRO A 623 10.54 35.03 13.09
CA PRO A 623 9.58 35.13 14.17
C PRO A 623 9.00 36.55 14.24
N LEU A 624 7.80 36.69 14.81
CA LEU A 624 7.18 38.00 15.00
C LEU A 624 7.95 38.81 16.05
N PHE A 625 8.03 40.13 15.84
CA PHE A 625 8.73 41.05 16.75
C PHE A 625 8.10 41.07 18.14
N GLU A 626 6.76 41.03 18.18
CA GLU A 626 5.99 40.88 19.41
C GLU A 626 5.41 39.46 19.46
N PRO A 627 5.48 38.78 20.63
CA PRO A 627 4.78 37.52 20.80
C PRO A 627 3.27 37.75 20.63
N LEU A 628 2.62 36.85 19.90
CA LEU A 628 1.17 36.88 19.71
C LEU A 628 0.49 36.89 21.09
N SER A 629 -0.50 37.77 21.29
CA SER A 629 -1.40 37.65 22.44
C SER A 629 -2.12 36.30 22.38
N ALA A 630 -2.63 35.79 23.51
CA ALA A 630 -3.32 34.50 23.52
C ALA A 630 -4.49 34.43 22.51
N GLU A 631 -5.21 35.54 22.30
CA GLU A 631 -6.29 35.64 21.31
C GLU A 631 -5.77 35.64 19.86
N GLU A 632 -4.62 36.25 19.60
CA GLU A 632 -3.98 36.24 18.29
C GLU A 632 -3.32 34.89 18.00
N GLU A 633 -2.74 34.24 19.02
CA GLU A 633 -2.16 32.91 18.92
C GLU A 633 -3.23 31.88 18.60
N ASP A 634 -4.43 31.96 19.18
CA ASP A 634 -5.53 31.07 18.84
C ASP A 634 -6.02 31.23 17.39
N LYS A 635 -5.90 32.43 16.81
CA LYS A 635 -6.30 32.74 15.41
C LYS A 635 -5.17 32.58 14.40
N ALA A 636 -3.91 32.55 14.85
CA ALA A 636 -2.75 32.49 13.98
C ALA A 636 -2.64 31.15 13.25
N SER A 637 -2.27 31.20 11.98
CA SER A 637 -1.96 29.99 11.22
C SER A 637 -0.69 29.33 11.73
N VAL A 638 -0.55 28.01 11.51
CA VAL A 638 0.64 27.26 11.91
C VAL A 638 1.95 27.92 11.38
N PRO A 639 2.03 28.37 10.12
CA PRO A 639 3.21 29.10 9.63
C PRO A 639 3.51 30.39 10.42
N GLN A 640 2.48 31.15 10.80
CA GLN A 640 2.64 32.37 11.59
C GLN A 640 3.20 32.07 12.98
N LYS A 641 2.70 31.01 13.64
CA LYS A 641 3.22 30.56 14.94
C LYS A 641 4.68 30.13 14.88
N LEU A 642 5.07 29.46 13.79
CA LEU A 642 6.44 29.02 13.57
C LEU A 642 7.37 30.13 13.05
N GLY A 643 6.82 31.28 12.64
CA GLY A 643 7.55 32.30 11.88
C GLY A 643 8.02 31.82 10.51
N LEU A 644 7.43 30.76 9.95
CA LEU A 644 7.83 30.16 8.68
C LEU A 644 7.33 30.99 7.49
N GLN A 645 8.24 31.50 6.66
CA GLN A 645 7.91 32.30 5.48
C GLN A 645 8.04 31.51 4.17
N PHE A 646 9.15 30.80 3.98
CA PHE A 646 9.43 30.08 2.74
C PHE A 646 9.96 28.67 3.00
N VAL A 647 9.60 27.73 2.12
CA VAL A 647 10.09 26.35 2.10
C VAL A 647 10.57 26.01 0.69
N ARG A 648 11.82 25.58 0.53
CA ARG A 648 12.33 25.05 -0.75
C ARG A 648 13.05 23.73 -0.52
N GLY A 649 12.73 22.72 -1.32
CA GLY A 649 13.49 21.46 -1.33
C GLY A 649 14.72 21.55 -2.22
N CYS A 650 15.74 20.77 -1.86
CA CYS A 650 16.97 20.64 -2.62
C CYS A 650 17.53 19.21 -2.50
N GLU A 651 18.38 18.83 -3.44
CA GLU A 651 19.04 17.52 -3.48
C GLU A 651 20.54 17.67 -3.26
N VAL A 652 21.12 16.84 -2.39
CA VAL A 652 22.56 16.83 -2.14
C VAL A 652 23.31 16.33 -3.37
N ILE A 653 24.24 17.14 -3.88
CA ILE A 653 25.22 16.75 -4.90
C ILE A 653 26.51 16.28 -4.22
N GLU A 654 27.08 17.11 -3.35
CA GLU A 654 28.30 16.77 -2.61
C GLU A 654 28.38 17.47 -1.26
N ILE A 655 29.19 16.92 -0.34
CA ILE A 655 29.42 17.46 1.00
C ILE A 655 30.93 17.58 1.23
N ARG A 656 31.37 18.74 1.67
CA ARG A 656 32.76 19.04 2.03
C ARG A 656 32.88 19.38 3.51
N ASP A 657 33.97 18.92 4.11
CA ASP A 657 34.37 19.30 5.47
C ASP A 657 35.01 20.71 5.49
N GLU A 658 35.41 21.17 6.68
CA GLU A 658 35.97 22.51 6.86
C GLU A 658 37.31 22.73 6.14
N GLU A 659 38.06 21.66 5.88
CA GLU A 659 39.30 21.69 5.09
C GLU A 659 39.05 21.58 3.57
N GLY A 660 37.79 21.45 3.15
CA GLY A 660 37.38 21.28 1.74
C GLY A 660 37.48 19.85 1.23
N ASN A 661 37.75 18.87 2.10
CA ASN A 661 37.80 17.46 1.74
C ASN A 661 36.38 16.95 1.50
N LEU A 662 36.21 16.16 0.44
CA LEU A 662 34.94 15.50 0.13
C LEU A 662 34.64 14.44 1.20
N MET A 663 33.48 14.53 1.84
CA MET A 663 33.06 13.60 2.89
C MET A 663 32.41 12.31 2.35
N ASN A 664 31.92 12.37 1.11
CA ASN A 664 31.12 11.31 0.52
C ASN A 664 31.90 10.52 -0.54
N ASP A 665 31.90 9.18 -0.47
CA ASP A 665 32.31 8.32 -1.58
C ASP A 665 31.10 7.96 -2.45
N PHE A 666 30.99 8.59 -3.63
CA PHE A 666 29.92 8.35 -4.60
C PHE A 666 30.22 7.24 -5.60
N SER A 667 31.45 6.74 -5.63
CA SER A 667 31.94 5.88 -6.70
C SER A 667 32.17 4.43 -6.28
N GLY A 668 32.10 4.15 -4.97
CA GLY A 668 32.58 2.90 -4.40
C GLY A 668 34.08 2.70 -4.63
N LYS A 669 34.83 3.77 -4.93
CA LYS A 669 36.28 3.71 -5.17
C LYS A 669 37.07 3.88 -3.89
N ILE A 670 36.52 4.53 -2.87
CA ILE A 670 37.18 4.70 -1.57
C ILE A 670 36.82 3.47 -0.74
N LYS A 671 37.81 2.61 -0.51
CA LYS A 671 37.64 1.50 0.42
C LYS A 671 37.26 2.06 1.80
N ARG A 672 36.46 1.35 2.58
CA ARG A 672 36.11 1.76 3.95
C ARG A 672 37.36 2.06 4.81
N ASP A 673 38.47 1.39 4.50
CA ASP A 673 39.79 1.58 5.14
C ASP A 673 40.48 2.90 4.76
N GLU A 674 40.12 3.51 3.62
CA GLU A 674 40.64 4.79 3.13
C GLU A 674 39.77 5.98 3.57
N TRP A 675 38.61 5.73 4.19
CA TRP A 675 37.72 6.78 4.67
C TRP A 675 38.34 7.50 5.87
N LYS A 676 38.58 8.80 5.71
CA LYS A 676 39.03 9.67 6.81
C LYS A 676 37.82 10.32 7.47
N PRO A 677 37.76 10.38 8.80
CA PRO A 677 36.70 11.11 9.49
C PRO A 677 36.70 12.59 9.06
N PRO A 678 35.52 13.21 8.94
CA PRO A 678 35.41 14.60 8.52
C PRO A 678 36.08 15.52 9.53
N LYS A 679 36.85 16.49 9.04
CA LYS A 679 37.58 17.42 9.90
C LYS A 679 36.86 18.74 10.09
N GLY A 680 37.06 19.32 11.26
CA GLY A 680 36.43 20.58 11.64
C GLY A 680 34.93 20.45 11.93
N GLU A 681 34.31 21.59 12.20
CA GLU A 681 32.92 21.70 12.67
C GLU A 681 31.98 22.28 11.62
N LEU A 682 32.53 22.79 10.51
CA LEU A 682 31.77 23.29 9.38
C LEU A 682 31.54 22.21 8.32
N ARG A 683 30.40 22.30 7.66
CA ARG A 683 30.00 21.48 6.52
C ARG A 683 29.52 22.40 5.42
N THR A 684 30.04 22.24 4.22
CA THR A 684 29.56 22.93 3.02
C THR A 684 28.95 21.90 2.09
N VAL A 685 27.65 22.04 1.84
CA VAL A 685 26.87 21.13 1.00
C VAL A 685 26.53 21.82 -0.29
N THR A 686 26.94 21.23 -1.40
CA THR A 686 26.52 21.64 -2.73
C THR A 686 25.20 20.94 -3.05
N VAL A 687 24.16 21.71 -3.36
CA VAL A 687 22.80 21.22 -3.59
C VAL A 687 22.27 21.61 -4.96
N ALA A 688 21.44 20.75 -5.55
CA ALA A 688 20.62 21.07 -6.71
C ALA A 688 19.26 21.61 -6.25
N LEU A 689 18.87 22.77 -6.77
CA LEU A 689 17.57 23.39 -6.51
C LEU A 689 16.57 22.99 -7.61
N ASP A 690 15.28 22.96 -7.27
CA ASP A 690 14.23 22.72 -8.27
C ASP A 690 14.14 23.88 -9.26
N THR A 691 14.36 23.55 -10.53
CA THR A 691 14.45 24.54 -11.61
C THR A 691 13.10 25.15 -11.96
N ALA A 692 11.99 24.42 -11.76
CA ALA A 692 10.65 24.95 -11.97
C ALA A 692 10.30 25.96 -10.87
N GLN A 693 10.55 25.60 -9.61
CA GLN A 693 10.34 26.52 -8.48
C GLN A 693 11.22 27.77 -8.60
N TYR A 694 12.49 27.63 -8.99
CA TYR A 694 13.38 28.76 -9.25
C TYR A 694 12.85 29.69 -10.35
N HIS A 695 12.37 29.12 -11.45
CA HIS A 695 11.76 29.91 -12.51
C HIS A 695 10.52 30.67 -12.05
N MET A 696 9.67 30.05 -11.23
CA MET A 696 8.49 30.69 -10.62
C MET A 696 8.88 31.84 -9.70
N ASP A 697 9.88 31.64 -8.84
CA ASP A 697 10.35 32.66 -7.89
C ASP A 697 10.93 33.88 -8.63
N VAL A 698 11.81 33.66 -9.61
CA VAL A 698 12.38 34.76 -10.43
C VAL A 698 11.31 35.50 -11.22
N SER A 699 10.31 34.78 -11.75
CA SER A 699 9.20 35.41 -12.48
C SER A 699 8.33 36.25 -11.55
N ASN A 700 8.04 35.78 -10.32
CA ASN A 700 7.31 36.56 -9.33
C ASN A 700 8.09 37.81 -8.89
N ILE A 701 9.42 37.74 -8.77
CA ILE A 701 10.27 38.91 -8.49
C ILE A 701 10.16 39.92 -9.64
N ALA A 702 10.28 39.47 -10.89
CA ALA A 702 10.25 40.33 -12.06
C ALA A 702 8.87 40.97 -12.32
N GLU A 703 7.77 40.22 -12.12
CA GLU A 703 6.42 40.67 -12.43
C GLU A 703 5.70 41.37 -11.27
N LYS A 704 5.90 40.89 -10.03
CA LYS A 704 5.17 41.37 -8.84
C LYS A 704 6.05 42.15 -7.86
N GLY A 705 7.36 42.23 -8.10
CA GLY A 705 8.30 42.86 -7.16
C GLY A 705 8.41 42.10 -5.84
N ALA A 706 8.27 40.77 -5.87
CA ALA A 706 8.41 39.92 -4.69
C ALA A 706 9.83 39.98 -4.11
N GLU A 707 9.97 39.62 -2.83
CA GLU A 707 11.28 39.52 -2.15
C GLU A 707 12.14 38.40 -2.75
N ASP A 708 13.47 38.59 -2.74
CA ASP A 708 14.42 37.55 -3.12
C ASP A 708 14.46 36.42 -2.08
N VAL A 709 13.67 35.36 -2.33
CA VAL A 709 13.55 34.17 -1.48
C VAL A 709 14.92 33.57 -1.13
N TYR A 710 15.85 33.52 -2.08
CA TYR A 710 17.13 32.83 -1.93
C TYR A 710 18.08 33.53 -0.95
N GLY A 711 17.97 34.84 -0.79
CA GLY A 711 18.70 35.60 0.23
C GLY A 711 18.15 35.45 1.65
N THR A 712 17.01 34.77 1.84
CA THR A 712 16.31 34.72 3.15
C THR A 712 16.49 33.42 3.93
N PHE A 713 17.03 32.36 3.32
CA PHE A 713 17.16 31.06 3.98
C PHE A 713 18.09 31.12 5.19
N ASN A 714 17.62 30.59 6.32
CA ASN A 714 18.37 30.61 7.57
C ASN A 714 18.32 29.28 8.35
N VAL A 715 17.58 28.28 7.87
CA VAL A 715 17.57 26.92 8.44
C VAL A 715 17.63 25.87 7.34
N LEU A 716 18.47 24.86 7.53
CA LEU A 716 18.55 23.64 6.73
C LEU A 716 17.94 22.49 7.52
N MET A 717 16.98 21.79 6.94
CA MET A 717 16.28 20.67 7.57
C MET A 717 16.47 19.39 6.77
N ARG A 718 16.70 18.28 7.47
CA ARG A 718 16.72 16.92 6.92
C ARG A 718 15.49 16.14 7.39
N ARG A 719 15.17 15.04 6.71
CA ARG A 719 14.12 14.08 7.09
C ARG A 719 14.73 12.73 7.47
N LYS A 720 13.91 11.82 8.00
CA LYS A 720 14.32 10.43 8.24
C LYS A 720 14.61 9.74 6.89
N PRO A 721 15.78 9.10 6.70
CA PRO A 721 16.15 8.50 5.41
C PRO A 721 15.14 7.48 4.86
N LYS A 722 14.50 6.69 5.74
CA LYS A 722 13.50 5.68 5.34
C LYS A 722 12.23 6.30 4.72
N GLU A 723 11.90 7.55 5.07
CA GLU A 723 10.68 8.26 4.66
C GLU A 723 10.96 9.32 3.58
N ASN A 724 12.23 9.55 3.23
CA ASN A 724 12.66 10.66 2.37
C ASN A 724 12.87 10.27 0.89
N ASN A 725 12.09 9.32 0.38
CA ASN A 725 12.25 8.76 -0.97
C ASN A 725 11.25 9.33 -2.01
N PHE A 726 10.42 10.29 -1.60
CA PHE A 726 9.27 10.76 -2.40
C PHE A 726 9.67 11.38 -3.75
N LYS A 727 10.78 12.13 -3.79
CA LYS A 727 11.27 12.81 -5.00
C LYS A 727 11.53 11.82 -6.13
N ALA A 728 12.25 10.72 -5.85
CA ALA A 728 12.60 9.73 -6.86
C ALA A 728 11.36 8.99 -7.43
N ILE A 729 10.34 8.78 -6.58
CA ILE A 729 9.05 8.24 -7.01
C ILE A 729 8.34 9.24 -7.93
N LEU A 730 8.25 10.52 -7.55
CA LEU A 730 7.65 11.56 -8.38
C LEU A 730 8.39 11.77 -9.71
N GLU A 731 9.73 11.70 -9.72
CA GLU A 731 10.54 11.71 -10.93
C GLU A 731 10.23 10.52 -11.82
N SER A 732 10.13 9.32 -11.24
CA SER A 732 9.76 8.11 -11.98
C SER A 732 8.38 8.23 -12.63
N ILE A 733 7.38 8.79 -11.92
CA ILE A 733 6.04 9.00 -12.46
C ILE A 733 6.07 10.06 -13.58
N ARG A 734 6.77 11.18 -13.37
CA ARG A 734 6.93 12.24 -14.39
C ARG A 734 7.62 11.72 -15.66
N ASP A 735 8.67 10.93 -15.50
CA ASP A 735 9.39 10.31 -16.62
C ASP A 735 8.47 9.35 -17.39
N LEU A 736 7.67 8.54 -16.69
CA LEU A 736 6.69 7.65 -17.30
C LEU A 736 5.60 8.39 -18.07
N MET A 737 5.22 9.60 -17.66
CA MET A 737 4.25 10.43 -18.38
C MET A 737 4.84 11.11 -19.63
N ASN A 738 6.16 11.37 -19.63
CA ASN A 738 6.87 11.95 -20.77
C ASN A 738 7.21 10.88 -21.83
N GLU A 739 7.45 9.65 -21.41
CA GLU A 739 7.69 8.49 -22.28
C GLU A 739 6.38 7.88 -22.79
N TYR A 740 6.42 7.18 -23.94
CA TYR A 740 5.29 6.35 -24.36
C TYR A 740 5.25 5.09 -23.48
N CYS A 741 4.34 5.07 -22.53
CA CYS A 741 4.19 3.98 -21.57
C CYS A 741 3.68 2.71 -22.27
N ILE A 742 4.57 1.73 -22.47
CA ILE A 742 4.22 0.45 -23.11
C ILE A 742 3.98 -0.60 -22.02
N VAL A 743 2.71 -0.78 -21.68
CA VAL A 743 2.23 -1.92 -20.87
C VAL A 743 1.95 -3.09 -21.82
N PRO A 744 2.17 -4.36 -21.41
CA PRO A 744 1.78 -5.49 -22.25
C PRO A 744 0.30 -5.42 -22.67
N LYS A 745 0.00 -5.63 -23.95
CA LYS A 745 -1.37 -5.50 -24.49
C LYS A 745 -2.40 -6.39 -23.78
N TRP A 746 -1.97 -7.55 -23.28
CA TRP A 746 -2.81 -8.46 -22.51
C TRP A 746 -3.18 -7.91 -21.13
N LEU A 747 -2.40 -6.96 -20.59
CA LEU A 747 -2.63 -6.33 -19.29
C LEU A 747 -3.28 -4.94 -19.41
N GLU A 748 -3.02 -4.20 -20.48
CA GLU A 748 -3.40 -2.79 -20.63
C GLU A 748 -4.89 -2.51 -20.35
N ASN A 749 -5.80 -3.22 -21.01
CA ASN A 749 -7.25 -3.00 -20.81
C ASN A 749 -7.69 -3.38 -19.39
N ILE A 750 -7.20 -4.51 -18.87
CA ILE A 750 -7.48 -4.97 -17.52
C ILE A 750 -7.00 -3.95 -16.50
N PHE A 751 -5.79 -3.40 -16.71
CA PHE A 751 -5.22 -2.36 -15.88
C PHE A 751 -6.06 -1.08 -15.91
N LEU A 752 -6.62 -0.69 -17.05
CA LEU A 752 -7.51 0.47 -17.12
C LEU A 752 -8.93 0.19 -16.56
N GLY A 753 -9.22 -1.06 -16.19
CA GLY A 753 -10.54 -1.49 -15.72
C GLY A 753 -11.55 -1.72 -16.85
N TYR A 754 -11.07 -2.00 -18.07
CA TYR A 754 -11.87 -2.27 -19.26
C TYR A 754 -11.72 -3.70 -19.76
N GLY A 755 -12.74 -4.20 -20.47
CA GLY A 755 -12.68 -5.50 -21.15
C GLY A 755 -13.07 -6.68 -20.27
N ASP A 756 -12.61 -7.87 -20.66
CA ASP A 756 -12.82 -9.11 -19.91
C ASP A 756 -11.78 -9.25 -18.79
N PRO A 757 -12.20 -9.32 -17.51
CA PRO A 757 -11.28 -9.54 -16.39
C PRO A 757 -10.44 -10.83 -16.51
N SER A 758 -10.92 -11.81 -17.27
CA SER A 758 -10.25 -13.11 -17.48
C SER A 758 -9.29 -13.11 -18.67
N ALA A 759 -9.16 -12.00 -19.43
CA ALA A 759 -8.37 -11.96 -20.66
C ALA A 759 -6.87 -12.23 -20.46
N ALA A 760 -6.33 -11.94 -19.28
CA ALA A 760 -4.94 -12.21 -18.92
C ALA A 760 -4.72 -13.55 -18.21
N GLN A 761 -5.76 -14.36 -18.02
CA GLN A 761 -5.60 -15.72 -17.52
C GLN A 761 -4.81 -16.54 -18.55
N TRP A 762 -3.92 -17.40 -18.09
CA TRP A 762 -3.03 -18.15 -18.95
C TRP A 762 -3.73 -19.00 -20.03
N THR A 763 -4.95 -19.48 -19.77
CA THR A 763 -5.76 -20.23 -20.73
C THR A 763 -6.11 -19.43 -21.99
N ASN A 764 -6.10 -18.10 -21.90
CA ASN A 764 -6.36 -17.17 -23.01
C ASN A 764 -5.08 -16.64 -23.68
N MET A 765 -3.89 -17.06 -23.21
CA MET A 765 -2.60 -16.59 -23.69
C MET A 765 -2.06 -17.45 -24.85
N PRO A 766 -1.35 -16.86 -25.84
CA PRO A 766 -0.87 -17.60 -27.01
C PRO A 766 0.32 -18.54 -26.75
N ASP A 767 1.18 -18.22 -25.77
CA ASP A 767 2.49 -18.87 -25.56
C ASP A 767 2.57 -19.73 -24.28
N VAL A 768 1.55 -20.56 -24.05
CA VAL A 768 1.45 -21.45 -22.89
C VAL A 768 2.52 -22.56 -22.93
N LEU A 769 3.11 -22.87 -21.78
CA LEU A 769 4.00 -24.03 -21.62
C LEU A 769 3.16 -25.32 -21.68
N GLU A 770 3.25 -26.05 -22.79
CA GLU A 770 2.47 -27.28 -23.02
C GLU A 770 2.91 -28.44 -22.12
N THR A 771 4.22 -28.62 -21.94
CA THR A 771 4.81 -29.62 -21.04
C THR A 771 5.70 -28.91 -20.04
N VAL A 772 5.45 -29.14 -18.76
CA VAL A 772 6.19 -28.53 -17.65
C VAL A 772 6.84 -29.64 -16.82
N ASP A 773 8.13 -29.49 -16.54
CA ASP A 773 8.85 -30.30 -15.55
C ASP A 773 8.66 -29.73 -14.15
N PHE A 774 7.91 -30.42 -13.30
CA PHE A 774 7.59 -29.98 -11.94
C PHE A 774 8.69 -30.29 -10.93
N LYS A 775 9.77 -30.97 -11.33
CA LYS A 775 10.91 -31.26 -10.44
C LYS A 775 10.46 -31.90 -9.12
N ASP A 776 10.72 -31.21 -8.01
CA ASP A 776 10.48 -31.59 -6.63
C ASP A 776 9.16 -31.03 -6.06
N THR A 777 8.29 -30.47 -6.91
CA THR A 777 6.98 -29.96 -6.47
C THR A 777 6.16 -31.07 -5.81
N PHE A 778 6.21 -32.29 -6.37
CA PHE A 778 5.51 -33.44 -5.83
C PHE A 778 6.47 -34.39 -5.11
N VAL A 779 6.31 -34.50 -3.79
CA VAL A 779 7.04 -35.45 -2.92
C VAL A 779 6.93 -36.92 -3.38
N ASP A 780 5.77 -37.35 -3.86
CA ASP A 780 5.50 -38.72 -4.29
C ASP A 780 4.35 -38.77 -5.32
N ALA A 781 4.06 -39.96 -5.86
CA ALA A 781 3.00 -40.14 -6.86
C ALA A 781 1.58 -39.93 -6.30
N ASP A 782 1.38 -40.16 -5.00
CA ASP A 782 0.07 -39.99 -4.36
C ASP A 782 -0.24 -38.51 -4.14
N HIS A 783 0.77 -37.71 -3.78
CA HIS A 783 0.70 -36.24 -3.74
C HIS A 783 0.26 -35.67 -5.07
N LEU A 784 0.78 -36.21 -6.17
CA LEU A 784 0.35 -35.78 -7.50
C LEU A 784 -1.12 -36.14 -7.74
N LYS A 785 -1.54 -37.38 -7.47
CA LYS A 785 -2.95 -37.78 -7.64
C LYS A 785 -3.90 -36.95 -6.79
N GLU A 786 -3.51 -36.65 -5.55
CA GLU A 786 -4.25 -35.77 -4.64
C GLU A 786 -4.36 -34.33 -5.19
N SER A 787 -3.37 -33.88 -5.95
CA SER A 787 -3.37 -32.54 -6.56
C SER A 787 -4.27 -32.42 -7.80
N PHE A 788 -4.63 -33.54 -8.43
CA PHE A 788 -5.42 -33.60 -9.67
C PHE A 788 -6.64 -34.53 -9.54
N VAL A 789 -7.45 -34.35 -8.49
CA VAL A 789 -8.60 -35.24 -8.16
C VAL A 789 -9.61 -35.37 -9.31
N ASP A 790 -9.81 -34.31 -10.09
CA ASP A 790 -10.78 -34.25 -11.19
C ASP A 790 -10.29 -34.90 -12.49
N TYR A 791 -9.03 -35.34 -12.54
CA TYR A 791 -8.40 -35.92 -13.72
C TYR A 791 -8.14 -37.42 -13.55
N GLU A 792 -8.12 -38.15 -14.66
CA GLU A 792 -7.62 -39.52 -14.70
C GLU A 792 -6.11 -39.48 -14.95
N VAL A 793 -5.33 -39.75 -13.91
CA VAL A 793 -3.87 -39.65 -13.98
C VAL A 793 -3.28 -40.99 -14.46
N SER A 794 -2.58 -40.97 -15.60
CA SER A 794 -1.81 -42.10 -16.11
C SER A 794 -0.31 -41.77 -16.13
N PHE A 795 0.51 -42.68 -15.59
CA PHE A 795 1.96 -42.53 -15.55
C PHE A 795 2.60 -43.30 -16.68
N VAL A 796 3.47 -42.61 -17.43
CA VAL A 796 4.26 -43.20 -18.52
C VAL A 796 5.75 -42.99 -18.28
N ASN A 797 6.55 -43.96 -18.70
CA ASN A 797 8.00 -43.81 -18.81
C ASN A 797 8.35 -42.93 -20.01
N SER A 798 9.60 -42.45 -20.10
CA SER A 798 10.08 -41.67 -21.25
C SER A 798 10.00 -42.38 -22.61
N ASP A 799 9.82 -43.70 -22.63
CA ASP A 799 9.61 -44.51 -23.85
C ASP A 799 8.12 -44.68 -24.24
N GLY A 800 7.19 -44.14 -23.43
CA GLY A 800 5.75 -44.23 -23.62
C GLY A 800 5.08 -45.47 -23.00
N SER A 801 5.84 -46.36 -22.36
CA SER A 801 5.27 -47.51 -21.63
C SER A 801 4.63 -47.07 -20.31
N GLU A 802 3.60 -47.78 -19.86
CA GLU A 802 2.95 -47.52 -18.57
C GLU A 802 3.92 -47.77 -17.41
N ASN A 803 4.04 -46.81 -16.49
CA ASN A 803 4.90 -46.94 -15.31
C ASN A 803 4.08 -47.40 -14.09
N LEU A 804 4.28 -48.65 -13.68
CA LEU A 804 3.63 -49.24 -12.50
C LEU A 804 4.20 -48.74 -11.15
N ASN A 805 5.41 -48.18 -11.14
CA ASN A 805 6.09 -47.66 -9.94
C ASN A 805 6.55 -46.21 -10.15
N PRO A 806 5.62 -45.25 -10.31
CA PRO A 806 5.95 -43.86 -10.58
C PRO A 806 6.71 -43.23 -9.41
N ARG A 807 7.82 -42.58 -9.72
CA ARG A 807 8.62 -41.80 -8.76
C ARG A 807 8.90 -40.41 -9.34
N PRO A 808 8.96 -39.36 -8.51
CA PRO A 808 9.37 -38.05 -8.98
C PRO A 808 10.81 -38.09 -9.52
N PRO A 809 11.20 -37.15 -10.40
CA PRO A 809 10.40 -36.01 -10.89
C PRO A 809 9.33 -36.34 -11.92
N PHE A 810 8.36 -35.42 -12.07
CA PHE A 810 7.24 -35.56 -12.99
C PHE A 810 7.18 -34.42 -14.01
N LYS A 811 7.04 -34.77 -15.29
CA LYS A 811 6.63 -33.83 -16.34
C LYS A 811 5.16 -34.02 -16.66
N ILE A 812 4.42 -32.92 -16.67
CA ILE A 812 2.98 -32.95 -16.94
C ILE A 812 2.72 -32.19 -18.24
N LYS A 813 1.99 -32.82 -19.15
CA LYS A 813 1.43 -32.13 -20.32
C LYS A 813 0.12 -31.47 -19.91
N LEU A 814 0.14 -30.16 -19.76
CA LEU A 814 -1.01 -29.39 -19.27
C LEU A 814 -2.04 -29.19 -20.42
N PRO A 815 -3.30 -29.63 -20.26
CA PRO A 815 -4.33 -29.39 -21.27
C PRO A 815 -4.71 -27.89 -21.27
N ARG A 816 -5.01 -27.34 -22.46
CA ARG A 816 -5.56 -25.97 -22.56
C ARG A 816 -6.94 -25.83 -21.92
N THR A 817 -7.66 -26.94 -21.76
CA THR A 817 -8.98 -27.05 -21.14
C THR A 817 -8.94 -27.16 -19.62
N LEU A 818 -7.75 -27.09 -18.98
CA LEU A 818 -7.64 -27.14 -17.52
C LEU A 818 -8.48 -26.00 -16.93
N LYS A 819 -9.73 -26.30 -16.56
CA LYS A 819 -10.62 -25.33 -15.94
C LYS A 819 -10.01 -25.06 -14.57
N PRO A 820 -9.79 -23.79 -14.17
CA PRO A 820 -9.60 -23.51 -12.76
C PRO A 820 -10.80 -24.10 -12.01
N ASN A 821 -10.58 -24.72 -10.86
CA ASN A 821 -11.68 -25.27 -10.08
C ASN A 821 -12.74 -24.18 -9.88
N ASN A 822 -14.03 -24.54 -10.01
CA ASN A 822 -15.21 -23.66 -10.07
C ASN A 822 -15.47 -22.84 -8.79
N GLY A 823 -14.47 -22.17 -8.25
CA GLY A 823 -14.58 -21.22 -7.15
C GLY A 823 -14.60 -19.75 -7.60
N THR A 824 -14.17 -19.42 -8.83
CA THR A 824 -14.11 -18.03 -9.31
C THR A 824 -15.50 -17.38 -9.29
N LEU A 825 -15.58 -16.13 -8.79
CA LEU A 825 -16.81 -15.34 -8.73
C LEU A 825 -17.60 -15.44 -10.05
N THR A 826 -18.67 -16.23 -10.08
CA THR A 826 -19.71 -16.19 -11.11
C THR A 826 -20.59 -14.94 -10.89
N GLY A 827 -19.96 -13.77 -10.93
CA GLY A 827 -20.62 -12.46 -11.03
C GLY A 827 -20.51 -11.86 -12.45
N HIS A 828 -19.53 -12.30 -13.25
CA HIS A 828 -19.36 -11.85 -14.64
C HIS A 828 -19.87 -12.91 -15.64
N ALA A 829 -21.17 -13.18 -15.64
CA ALA A 829 -21.80 -13.77 -16.82
C ALA A 829 -21.86 -12.69 -17.92
N MET A 830 -20.83 -12.61 -18.75
CA MET A 830 -20.88 -11.76 -19.95
C MET A 830 -22.11 -12.14 -20.77
N SER A 831 -23.01 -11.17 -20.93
CA SER A 831 -24.08 -11.21 -21.91
C SER A 831 -23.49 -11.20 -23.32
N THR A 832 -23.02 -12.35 -23.80
CA THR A 832 -22.91 -12.63 -25.23
C THR A 832 -24.32 -12.73 -25.79
N SER A 833 -24.87 -11.57 -26.16
CA SER A 833 -26.07 -11.48 -26.98
C SER A 833 -25.80 -12.14 -28.34
N GLY A 834 -26.07 -13.45 -28.47
CA GLY A 834 -25.87 -14.15 -29.73
C GLY A 834 -25.69 -15.66 -29.68
N ALA A 835 -26.32 -16.39 -28.76
CA ALA A 835 -26.56 -17.83 -28.95
C ALA A 835 -27.85 -18.21 -28.21
N THR A 836 -28.93 -18.36 -28.96
CA THR A 836 -30.19 -18.96 -28.51
C THR A 836 -30.01 -20.45 -28.31
N ASN A 837 -30.48 -20.95 -27.16
CA ASN A 837 -30.72 -22.35 -26.78
C ASN A 837 -29.49 -23.25 -26.64
N ASP A 838 -29.02 -23.43 -25.41
CA ASP A 838 -28.85 -24.77 -24.81
C ASP A 838 -28.81 -24.64 -23.28
N ILE A 839 -29.95 -24.91 -22.66
CA ILE A 839 -30.06 -25.18 -21.22
C ILE A 839 -29.55 -26.62 -21.06
N ASN A 840 -28.26 -26.75 -20.76
CA ASN A 840 -27.64 -28.05 -20.50
C ASN A 840 -28.20 -28.62 -19.20
N VAL A 841 -29.12 -29.58 -19.38
CA VAL A 841 -29.33 -30.71 -18.49
C VAL A 841 -27.97 -31.25 -18.07
N VAL A 842 -27.81 -31.51 -16.76
CA VAL A 842 -26.61 -32.09 -16.17
C VAL A 842 -26.45 -33.51 -16.73
N ASP A 843 -25.69 -33.64 -17.82
CA ASP A 843 -25.32 -34.94 -18.38
C ASP A 843 -24.45 -35.68 -17.35
N ALA A 844 -24.98 -36.79 -16.83
CA ALA A 844 -24.33 -37.69 -15.89
C ALA A 844 -23.22 -38.57 -16.53
N ASN A 845 -22.57 -38.08 -17.59
CA ASN A 845 -21.46 -38.73 -18.31
C ASN A 845 -20.19 -37.86 -18.26
N TYR A 846 -19.80 -37.39 -17.08
CA TYR A 846 -18.51 -36.71 -16.90
C TYR A 846 -17.38 -37.75 -16.99
N GLN A 847 -16.88 -38.01 -18.20
CA GLN A 847 -15.59 -38.69 -18.38
C GLN A 847 -14.51 -37.75 -17.85
N LYS A 848 -13.71 -38.20 -16.87
CA LYS A 848 -12.55 -37.43 -16.38
C LYS A 848 -11.57 -37.27 -17.54
N GLU A 849 -11.05 -36.06 -17.73
CA GLU A 849 -9.99 -35.83 -18.73
C GLU A 849 -8.72 -36.59 -18.27
N ALA A 850 -8.06 -37.30 -19.19
CA ALA A 850 -6.84 -38.04 -18.89
C ALA A 850 -5.62 -37.12 -18.87
N LEU A 851 -4.89 -37.07 -17.76
CA LEU A 851 -3.57 -36.45 -17.65
C LEU A 851 -2.48 -37.50 -17.82
N VAL A 852 -1.68 -37.35 -18.86
CA VAL A 852 -0.50 -38.20 -19.10
C VAL A 852 0.71 -37.55 -18.44
N ILE A 853 1.37 -38.31 -17.57
CA ILE A 853 2.49 -37.85 -16.75
C ILE A 853 3.72 -38.66 -17.09
N GLU A 854 4.72 -37.98 -17.64
CA GLU A 854 6.01 -38.59 -17.91
C GLU A 854 6.85 -38.60 -16.63
N THR A 855 7.14 -39.80 -16.14
CA THR A 855 8.13 -40.05 -15.09
C THR A 855 9.50 -40.27 -15.74
N TYR A 856 10.55 -39.73 -15.15
CA TYR A 856 11.91 -39.98 -15.61
C TYR A 856 12.86 -40.11 -14.42
N THR A 857 13.92 -40.90 -14.58
CA THR A 857 14.99 -40.94 -13.59
C THR A 857 15.85 -39.69 -13.78
N PRO A 858 16.03 -38.84 -12.74
CA PRO A 858 16.84 -37.66 -12.88
C PRO A 858 18.28 -38.05 -13.24
N PRO A 859 18.94 -37.29 -14.12
CA PRO A 859 20.33 -37.54 -14.44
C PRO A 859 21.21 -37.46 -13.18
N ASP A 860 22.19 -38.36 -13.05
CA ASP A 860 23.17 -38.33 -11.96
C ASP A 860 23.85 -36.93 -11.89
N PRO A 861 23.70 -36.17 -10.82
CA PRO A 861 24.15 -34.79 -10.80
C PRO A 861 25.68 -34.65 -10.77
N GLY A 862 26.39 -35.68 -10.31
CA GLY A 862 27.82 -35.66 -10.06
C GLY A 862 28.20 -36.40 -8.77
N PRO A 863 29.48 -36.76 -8.62
CA PRO A 863 29.93 -37.65 -7.55
C PRO A 863 30.16 -36.95 -6.21
N TYR A 864 30.16 -35.61 -6.15
CA TYR A 864 30.43 -34.88 -4.91
C TYR A 864 29.13 -34.42 -4.20
N PRO A 865 29.16 -34.23 -2.86
CA PRO A 865 27.98 -33.78 -2.11
C PRO A 865 27.41 -32.45 -2.60
N GLN A 866 28.27 -31.51 -3.03
CA GLN A 866 27.86 -30.22 -3.59
C GLN A 866 27.17 -30.32 -4.96
N ASP A 867 27.30 -31.45 -5.65
CA ASP A 867 26.57 -31.68 -6.90
C ASP A 867 25.09 -32.00 -6.62
N GLN A 868 24.75 -32.48 -5.42
CA GLN A 868 23.39 -32.90 -5.08
C GLN A 868 22.43 -31.70 -5.02
N PRO A 869 21.32 -31.72 -5.77
CA PRO A 869 20.36 -30.62 -5.80
C PRO A 869 19.58 -30.52 -4.48
N LYS A 870 19.37 -29.30 -3.99
CA LYS A 870 18.53 -29.03 -2.81
C LYS A 870 17.07 -29.36 -3.13
N GLN A 871 16.42 -30.16 -2.27
CA GLN A 871 15.07 -30.68 -2.49
C GLN A 871 14.02 -30.00 -1.62
N ASN A 872 12.80 -29.89 -2.16
CA ASN A 872 11.60 -29.50 -1.44
C ASN A 872 11.19 -30.50 -0.36
N LEU A 873 10.82 -29.98 0.82
CA LEU A 873 10.22 -30.74 1.91
C LEU A 873 8.71 -30.48 2.09
N VAL A 874 8.14 -29.50 1.39
CA VAL A 874 6.74 -29.07 1.54
C VAL A 874 5.83 -29.92 0.65
N ARG A 875 4.84 -30.58 1.26
CA ARG A 875 3.72 -31.19 0.52
C ARG A 875 2.68 -30.11 0.20
N PHE A 876 2.65 -29.64 -1.03
CA PHE A 876 1.75 -28.57 -1.48
C PHE A 876 0.30 -29.05 -1.56
N THR A 877 -0.64 -28.18 -1.20
CA THR A 877 -2.07 -28.47 -1.36
C THR A 877 -2.49 -28.38 -2.84
N PRO A 878 -3.63 -28.98 -3.24
CA PRO A 878 -4.13 -28.85 -4.61
C PRO A 878 -4.28 -27.38 -5.08
N THR A 879 -4.72 -26.48 -4.19
CA THR A 879 -4.82 -25.03 -4.47
C THR A 879 -3.46 -24.35 -4.61
N GLN A 880 -2.45 -24.76 -3.84
CA GLN A 880 -1.07 -24.30 -4.02
C GLN A 880 -0.48 -24.81 -5.34
N VAL A 881 -0.77 -26.06 -5.73
CA VAL A 881 -0.36 -26.62 -7.02
C VAL A 881 -1.03 -25.87 -8.18
N GLU A 882 -2.32 -25.53 -8.06
CA GLU A 882 -3.01 -24.66 -9.03
C GLU A 882 -2.33 -23.29 -9.14
N ALA A 883 -1.96 -22.68 -8.00
CA ALA A 883 -1.21 -21.42 -7.98
C ALA A 883 0.17 -21.56 -8.64
N ILE A 884 0.87 -22.67 -8.43
CA ILE A 884 2.14 -22.98 -9.07
C ILE A 884 1.97 -23.09 -10.59
N ILE A 885 0.98 -23.87 -11.04
CA ILE A 885 0.65 -24.04 -12.46
C ILE A 885 0.29 -22.70 -13.11
N SER A 886 -0.53 -21.88 -12.46
CA SER A 886 -0.88 -20.57 -13.00
C SER A 886 0.35 -19.66 -13.09
N GLY A 887 1.17 -19.59 -12.03
CA GLY A 887 2.31 -18.67 -11.94
C GLY A 887 3.45 -18.98 -12.92
N ILE A 888 3.59 -20.24 -13.36
CA ILE A 888 4.59 -20.61 -14.37
C ILE A 888 4.14 -20.30 -15.80
N GLN A 889 2.85 -20.05 -16.01
CA GLN A 889 2.27 -19.77 -17.32
C GLN A 889 2.28 -18.26 -17.64
N PRO A 890 2.27 -17.86 -18.93
CA PRO A 890 2.18 -16.45 -19.31
C PRO A 890 0.88 -15.80 -18.83
N GLY A 891 0.90 -14.47 -18.64
CA GLY A 891 -0.26 -13.67 -18.25
C GLY A 891 -0.20 -13.14 -16.81
N LEU A 892 -1.38 -12.91 -16.23
CA LEU A 892 -1.56 -12.43 -14.86
C LEU A 892 -2.01 -13.59 -13.96
N THR A 893 -1.23 -13.85 -12.91
CA THR A 893 -1.59 -14.79 -11.85
C THR A 893 -1.78 -14.01 -10.56
N MET A 894 -2.95 -14.16 -9.95
CA MET A 894 -3.25 -13.59 -8.63
C MET A 894 -3.47 -14.70 -7.62
N VAL A 895 -2.75 -14.64 -6.50
CA VAL A 895 -2.86 -15.60 -5.39
C VAL A 895 -3.24 -14.85 -4.12
N VAL A 896 -4.44 -15.13 -3.61
CA VAL A 896 -4.88 -14.71 -2.28
C VAL A 896 -4.41 -15.76 -1.29
N GLY A 897 -3.52 -15.38 -0.38
CA GLY A 897 -2.97 -16.28 0.62
C GLY A 897 -3.34 -15.85 2.03
N PRO A 898 -4.36 -16.47 2.64
CA PRO A 898 -4.72 -16.24 4.04
C PRO A 898 -3.55 -16.47 5.02
N PRO A 899 -3.68 -16.07 6.30
CA PRO A 899 -2.66 -16.32 7.31
C PRO A 899 -2.33 -17.82 7.44
N GLY A 900 -1.06 -18.17 7.30
CA GLY A 900 -0.59 -19.54 7.53
C GLY A 900 -0.77 -20.52 6.37
N THR A 901 -1.14 -20.06 5.17
CA THR A 901 -1.39 -20.93 4.01
C THR A 901 -0.17 -21.13 3.09
N GLY A 902 1.03 -20.75 3.51
CA GLY A 902 2.27 -21.00 2.75
C GLY A 902 2.52 -20.10 1.52
N LYS A 903 2.10 -18.83 1.55
CA LYS A 903 2.32 -17.84 0.45
C LYS A 903 3.74 -17.86 -0.09
N THR A 904 4.71 -17.68 0.79
CA THR A 904 6.13 -17.61 0.46
C THR A 904 6.63 -18.93 -0.11
N ASP A 905 6.17 -20.07 0.42
CA ASP A 905 6.53 -21.40 -0.10
C ASP A 905 5.98 -21.63 -1.52
N THR A 906 4.75 -21.20 -1.79
CA THR A 906 4.16 -21.20 -3.14
C THR A 906 4.95 -20.29 -4.09
N ALA A 907 5.32 -19.08 -3.66
CA ALA A 907 6.14 -18.14 -4.44
C ALA A 907 7.49 -18.75 -4.82
N VAL A 908 8.20 -19.34 -3.85
CA VAL A 908 9.48 -19.99 -4.05
C VAL A 908 9.37 -21.16 -5.02
N GLN A 909 8.32 -21.98 -4.93
CA GLN A 909 8.15 -23.09 -5.86
C GLN A 909 7.84 -22.63 -7.29
N ILE A 910 7.05 -21.57 -7.47
CA ILE A 910 6.85 -20.95 -8.80
C ILE A 910 8.20 -20.52 -9.40
N LEU A 911 9.05 -19.87 -8.59
CA LEU A 911 10.38 -19.42 -9.02
C LEU A 911 11.29 -20.59 -9.40
N ASN A 912 11.29 -21.66 -8.59
CA ASN A 912 12.06 -22.87 -8.84
C ASN A 912 11.67 -23.52 -10.18
N VAL A 913 10.37 -23.74 -10.38
CA VAL A 913 9.83 -24.35 -11.61
C VAL A 913 10.09 -23.44 -12.83
N LEU A 914 9.90 -22.12 -12.71
CA LEU A 914 10.21 -21.16 -13.78
C LEU A 914 11.69 -21.18 -14.17
N TYR A 915 12.60 -21.18 -13.19
CA TYR A 915 14.04 -21.19 -13.42
C TYR A 915 14.47 -22.40 -14.28
N HIS A 916 13.96 -23.60 -13.97
CA HIS A 916 14.32 -24.82 -14.70
C HIS A 916 13.62 -24.95 -16.07
N ASN A 917 12.36 -24.52 -16.19
CA ASN A 917 11.61 -24.64 -17.44
C ASN A 917 11.89 -23.49 -18.43
N CYS A 918 12.35 -22.34 -17.93
CA CYS A 918 12.61 -21.14 -18.73
C CYS A 918 14.02 -20.56 -18.43
N PRO A 919 15.12 -21.30 -18.59
CA PRO A 919 16.46 -20.88 -18.17
C PRO A 919 17.02 -19.64 -18.90
N SER A 920 16.46 -19.30 -20.07
CA SER A 920 16.79 -18.08 -20.81
C SER A 920 16.06 -16.83 -20.32
N GLN A 921 15.04 -17.00 -19.48
CA GLN A 921 14.23 -15.93 -18.94
C GLN A 921 14.78 -15.43 -17.61
N ARG A 922 14.48 -14.17 -17.29
CA ARG A 922 14.89 -13.55 -16.03
C ARG A 922 13.67 -13.15 -15.22
N THR A 923 13.75 -13.33 -13.92
CA THR A 923 12.67 -13.02 -12.97
C THR A 923 13.08 -11.89 -12.05
N LEU A 924 12.21 -10.89 -11.96
CA LEU A 924 12.28 -9.80 -10.99
C LEU A 924 11.34 -10.11 -9.82
N ILE A 925 11.85 -10.06 -8.60
CA ILE A 925 11.10 -10.23 -7.35
C ILE A 925 10.99 -8.87 -6.67
N ILE A 926 9.77 -8.49 -6.30
CA ILE A 926 9.46 -7.25 -5.57
C ILE A 926 8.73 -7.59 -4.28
N THR A 927 9.15 -6.97 -3.17
CA THR A 927 8.42 -7.03 -1.89
C THR A 927 8.24 -5.62 -1.30
N HIS A 928 7.29 -5.49 -0.38
CA HIS A 928 6.99 -4.21 0.28
C HIS A 928 8.04 -3.81 1.33
N SER A 929 8.75 -4.77 1.92
CA SER A 929 9.70 -4.54 3.02
C SER A 929 10.92 -5.44 2.92
N ASN A 930 12.03 -5.00 3.54
CA ASN A 930 13.26 -5.79 3.62
C ASN A 930 13.03 -7.12 4.35
N GLN A 931 12.18 -7.15 5.38
CA GLN A 931 11.87 -8.37 6.11
C GLN A 931 11.21 -9.44 5.22
N ALA A 932 10.20 -9.03 4.44
CA ALA A 932 9.55 -9.94 3.48
C ALA A 932 10.53 -10.36 2.38
N LEU A 933 11.42 -9.45 1.94
CA LEU A 933 12.45 -9.78 0.97
C LEU A 933 13.40 -10.86 1.49
N ASN A 934 13.84 -10.75 2.75
CA ASN A 934 14.78 -11.68 3.38
C ASN A 934 14.17 -13.08 3.51
N ASP A 935 12.95 -13.19 4.05
CA ASP A 935 12.26 -14.48 4.22
C ASP A 935 12.08 -15.20 2.87
N LEU A 936 11.63 -14.47 1.84
CA LEU A 936 11.51 -15.03 0.49
C LEU A 936 12.87 -15.46 -0.08
N PHE A 937 13.89 -14.62 0.08
CA PHE A 937 15.23 -14.88 -0.47
C PHE A 937 15.91 -16.08 0.20
N GLU A 938 15.81 -16.20 1.52
CA GLU A 938 16.33 -17.33 2.31
C GLU A 938 15.68 -18.65 1.89
N LYS A 939 14.36 -18.65 1.66
CA LYS A 939 13.66 -19.85 1.14
C LYS A 939 14.06 -20.21 -0.29
N ILE A 940 14.37 -19.25 -1.15
CA ILE A 940 14.91 -19.52 -2.51
C ILE A 940 16.28 -20.20 -2.40
N MET A 941 17.13 -19.77 -1.46
CA MET A 941 18.44 -20.38 -1.24
C MET A 941 18.35 -21.84 -0.79
N GLN A 942 17.20 -22.29 -0.29
CA GLN A 942 16.94 -23.67 0.09
C GLN A 942 16.46 -24.54 -1.11
N ARG A 943 16.41 -23.99 -2.34
CA ARG A 943 16.01 -24.69 -3.57
C ARG A 943 17.18 -24.91 -4.52
N ASP A 944 16.96 -25.69 -5.57
CA ASP A 944 17.93 -26.00 -6.63
C ASP A 944 18.18 -24.80 -7.59
N VAL A 945 18.47 -23.64 -7.01
CA VAL A 945 18.86 -22.42 -7.73
C VAL A 945 20.26 -22.01 -7.29
N PRO A 946 21.27 -22.12 -8.18
CA PRO A 946 22.64 -21.72 -7.87
C PRO A 946 22.74 -20.25 -7.44
N ALA A 947 23.47 -20.00 -6.35
CA ALA A 947 23.64 -18.66 -5.79
C ALA A 947 24.19 -17.64 -6.80
N ARG A 948 24.96 -18.08 -7.82
CA ARG A 948 25.50 -17.22 -8.89
C ARG A 948 24.43 -16.56 -9.77
N TYR A 949 23.21 -17.08 -9.77
CA TYR A 949 22.09 -16.51 -10.51
C TYR A 949 21.16 -15.65 -9.65
N LEU A 950 21.39 -15.61 -8.33
CA LEU A 950 20.62 -14.83 -7.37
C LEU A 950 21.33 -13.49 -7.11
N LEU A 951 20.55 -12.42 -7.10
CA LEU A 951 21.04 -11.07 -6.82
C LEU A 951 20.01 -10.32 -5.99
N ARG A 952 20.44 -9.76 -4.85
CA ARG A 952 19.59 -8.93 -3.99
C ARG A 952 20.07 -7.48 -4.07
N LEU A 953 19.13 -6.55 -4.26
CA LEU A 953 19.40 -5.11 -4.30
C LEU A 953 18.57 -4.37 -3.25
N GLY A 954 19.15 -3.31 -2.69
CA GLY A 954 18.51 -2.47 -1.68
C GLY A 954 19.27 -2.46 -0.35
N GLN A 955 18.68 -1.83 0.66
CA GLN A 955 19.23 -1.82 2.02
C GLN A 955 18.83 -3.13 2.76
N GLY A 956 19.60 -3.52 3.77
CA GLY A 956 19.32 -4.69 4.60
C GLY A 956 19.95 -6.01 4.11
N GLU A 957 20.87 -5.97 3.13
CA GLU A 957 21.65 -7.14 2.68
C GLU A 957 22.38 -7.86 3.83
N GLN A 958 22.80 -7.09 4.84
CA GLN A 958 23.48 -7.57 6.04
C GLN A 958 22.57 -8.33 7.02
N GLU A 959 21.25 -8.21 6.88
CA GLU A 959 20.26 -8.86 7.75
C GLU A 959 19.84 -10.26 7.27
N LEU A 960 20.45 -10.77 6.19
CA LEU A 960 20.20 -12.15 5.74
C LEU A 960 20.86 -13.14 6.72
N ALA A 961 20.16 -14.21 7.07
CA ALA A 961 20.71 -15.31 7.86
C ALA A 961 21.66 -16.20 7.03
N THR A 962 22.73 -15.61 6.46
CA THR A 962 23.72 -16.31 5.64
C THR A 962 25.07 -15.59 5.61
N ASP A 963 26.16 -16.35 5.51
CA ASP A 963 27.52 -15.82 5.33
C ASP A 963 27.78 -15.31 3.90
N LEU A 964 26.87 -15.57 2.95
CA LEU A 964 27.01 -15.19 1.55
C LEU A 964 26.57 -13.73 1.30
N ASP A 965 27.43 -12.94 0.68
CA ASP A 965 27.08 -11.60 0.23
C ASP A 965 26.37 -11.65 -1.14
N PHE A 966 25.06 -11.32 -1.15
CA PHE A 966 24.22 -11.25 -2.34
C PHE A 966 24.15 -9.85 -2.99
N SER A 967 24.94 -8.90 -2.51
CA SER A 967 25.10 -7.57 -3.11
C SER A 967 25.77 -7.65 -4.48
N ARG A 968 25.69 -6.57 -5.27
CA ARG A 968 26.42 -6.47 -6.57
C ARG A 968 27.91 -6.74 -6.39
N GLN A 969 28.52 -6.17 -5.35
CA GLN A 969 29.95 -6.32 -5.09
C GLN A 969 30.28 -7.72 -4.58
N GLY A 970 29.49 -8.22 -3.64
CA GLY A 970 29.60 -9.58 -3.11
C GLY A 970 29.54 -10.64 -4.18
N ARG A 971 28.55 -10.55 -5.09
CA ARG A 971 28.41 -11.47 -6.22
C ARG A 971 29.58 -11.39 -7.20
N VAL A 972 30.08 -10.20 -7.53
CA VAL A 972 31.26 -10.03 -8.39
C VAL A 972 32.50 -10.66 -7.75
N ASN A 973 32.74 -10.36 -6.47
CA ASN A 973 33.86 -10.94 -5.72
C ASN A 973 33.75 -12.46 -5.64
N ALA A 974 32.56 -13.00 -5.34
CA ALA A 974 32.32 -14.43 -5.30
C ALA A 974 32.58 -15.12 -6.65
N MET A 975 32.19 -14.51 -7.78
CA MET A 975 32.49 -15.06 -9.11
C MET A 975 33.98 -15.01 -9.45
N LEU A 976 34.71 -13.97 -9.03
CA LEU A 976 36.16 -13.87 -9.26
C LEU A 976 36.94 -14.90 -8.43
N VAL A 977 36.53 -15.14 -7.18
CA VAL A 977 37.10 -16.20 -6.33
C VAL A 977 36.77 -17.57 -6.91
N ARG A 978 35.49 -17.81 -7.26
CA ARG A 978 35.06 -19.07 -7.87
C ARG A 978 35.78 -19.36 -9.19
N ARG A 979 36.09 -18.34 -9.99
CA ARG A 979 36.90 -18.50 -11.21
C ARG A 979 38.26 -19.11 -10.90
N LEU A 980 38.96 -18.60 -9.88
CA LEU A 980 40.29 -19.11 -9.50
C LEU A 980 40.22 -20.56 -8.99
N GLU A 981 39.19 -20.88 -8.21
CA GLU A 981 38.93 -22.26 -7.78
C GLU A 981 38.70 -23.20 -8.98
N LEU A 982 37.86 -22.80 -9.93
CA LEU A 982 37.56 -23.60 -11.12
C LEU A 982 38.78 -23.74 -12.05
N LEU A 983 39.63 -22.72 -12.18
CA LEU A 983 40.87 -22.82 -12.96
C LEU A 983 41.88 -23.76 -12.29
N SER A 984 42.00 -23.74 -10.97
CA SER A 984 42.79 -24.72 -10.20
C SER A 984 42.28 -26.15 -10.43
N GLU A 985 40.97 -26.34 -10.54
CA GLU A 985 40.37 -27.62 -10.91
C GLU A 985 40.70 -28.04 -12.36
N VAL A 986 40.80 -27.09 -13.30
CA VAL A 986 41.27 -27.36 -14.66
C VAL A 986 42.74 -27.79 -14.68
N GLU A 987 43.61 -27.15 -13.89
CA GLU A 987 45.01 -27.57 -13.74
C GLU A 987 45.12 -28.97 -13.15
N ARG A 988 44.28 -29.29 -12.15
CA ARG A 988 44.17 -30.63 -11.57
C ARG A 988 43.73 -31.66 -12.60
N LEU A 989 42.74 -31.33 -13.42
CA LEU A 989 42.30 -32.18 -14.53
C LEU A 989 43.39 -32.36 -15.59
N ALA A 990 44.12 -31.30 -15.95
CA ALA A 990 45.22 -31.38 -16.91
C ALA A 990 46.35 -32.30 -16.43
N ARG A 991 46.74 -32.19 -15.15
CA ARG A 991 47.68 -33.12 -14.48
C ARG A 991 47.23 -34.56 -14.55
N SER A 992 45.95 -34.82 -14.23
CA SER A 992 45.37 -36.18 -14.30
C SER A 992 45.34 -36.77 -15.72
N LEU A 993 45.43 -35.90 -16.74
CA LEU A 993 45.47 -36.28 -18.15
C LEU A 993 46.89 -36.23 -18.74
N GLN A 994 47.91 -35.98 -17.91
CA GLN A 994 49.32 -35.84 -18.28
C GLN A 994 49.55 -34.76 -19.36
N LEU A 995 48.80 -33.67 -19.26
CA LEU A 995 48.90 -32.50 -20.14
C LEU A 995 49.52 -31.30 -19.39
N PRO A 996 50.12 -30.35 -20.11
CA PRO A 996 50.58 -29.09 -19.53
C PRO A 996 49.47 -28.35 -18.74
N GLU A 997 49.83 -27.76 -17.61
CA GLU A 997 48.91 -27.04 -16.70
C GLU A 997 48.61 -25.62 -17.16
N ASP A 998 49.36 -25.08 -18.13
CA ASP A 998 49.15 -23.73 -18.69
C ASP A 998 47.76 -23.54 -19.32
N VAL A 999 47.03 -24.64 -19.54
CA VAL A 999 45.61 -24.63 -19.92
C VAL A 999 44.68 -24.02 -18.87
N GLY A 1000 45.05 -24.05 -17.58
CA GLY A 1000 44.29 -23.45 -16.48
C GLY A 1000 44.55 -21.95 -16.28
N TYR A 1001 45.33 -21.30 -17.16
CA TYR A 1001 45.73 -19.91 -16.96
C TYR A 1001 44.59 -18.88 -17.16
N THR A 1002 43.72 -19.08 -18.16
CA THR A 1002 42.54 -18.23 -18.43
C THR A 1002 41.29 -19.07 -18.70
N CYS A 1003 40.10 -18.46 -18.59
CA CYS A 1003 38.87 -19.14 -18.98
C CYS A 1003 38.89 -19.54 -20.47
N GLU A 1004 39.59 -18.77 -21.31
CA GLU A 1004 39.73 -19.05 -22.74
C GLU A 1004 40.63 -20.26 -23.02
N THR A 1005 41.79 -20.37 -22.36
CA THR A 1005 42.65 -21.56 -22.48
C THR A 1005 41.96 -22.80 -21.92
N ALA A 1006 41.19 -22.65 -20.84
CA ALA A 1006 40.37 -23.71 -20.30
C ALA A 1006 39.28 -24.16 -21.30
N GLY A 1007 38.68 -23.22 -22.05
CA GLY A 1007 37.74 -23.51 -23.13
C GLY A 1007 38.35 -24.31 -24.29
N TYR A 1008 39.58 -23.97 -24.71
CA TYR A 1008 40.31 -24.77 -25.71
C TYR A 1008 40.64 -26.17 -25.19
N PHE A 1009 41.07 -26.28 -23.93
CA PHE A 1009 41.35 -27.55 -23.28
C PHE A 1009 40.10 -28.44 -23.17
N TRP A 1010 38.96 -27.86 -22.82
CA TRP A 1010 37.67 -28.54 -22.82
C TRP A 1010 37.40 -29.20 -24.18
N LEU A 1011 37.49 -28.45 -25.29
CA LEU A 1011 37.18 -28.96 -26.62
C LEU A 1011 38.20 -30.00 -27.11
N LEU A 1012 39.50 -29.71 -26.99
CA LEU A 1012 40.57 -30.52 -27.58
C LEU A 1012 40.88 -31.79 -26.79
N HIS A 1013 40.72 -31.76 -25.45
CA HIS A 1013 41.27 -32.79 -24.57
C HIS A 1013 40.23 -33.47 -23.70
N VAL A 1014 39.22 -32.76 -23.21
CA VAL A 1014 38.20 -33.33 -22.34
C VAL A 1014 37.06 -33.90 -23.19
N TYR A 1015 36.40 -33.07 -23.98
CA TYR A 1015 35.28 -33.45 -24.84
C TYR A 1015 35.70 -34.49 -25.89
N SER A 1016 36.86 -34.35 -26.53
CA SER A 1016 37.37 -35.35 -27.50
C SER A 1016 37.58 -36.73 -26.86
N ARG A 1017 38.15 -36.80 -25.65
CA ARG A 1017 38.32 -38.08 -24.93
C ARG A 1017 36.98 -38.68 -24.51
N TRP A 1018 36.01 -37.84 -24.15
CA TRP A 1018 34.66 -38.29 -23.85
C TRP A 1018 33.97 -38.89 -25.08
N GLU A 1019 34.08 -38.28 -26.27
CA GLU A 1019 33.52 -38.85 -27.51
C GLU A 1019 34.18 -40.19 -27.88
N GLN A 1020 35.50 -40.30 -27.73
CA GLN A 1020 36.22 -41.56 -27.92
C GLN A 1020 35.77 -42.64 -26.93
N PHE A 1021 35.54 -42.26 -25.67
CA PHE A 1021 35.01 -43.14 -24.64
C PHE A 1021 33.57 -43.59 -24.96
N LEU A 1022 32.69 -42.68 -25.36
CA LEU A 1022 31.32 -43.02 -25.78
C LEU A 1022 31.30 -43.98 -26.96
N ALA A 1023 32.15 -43.76 -27.97
CA ALA A 1023 32.29 -44.66 -29.11
C ALA A 1023 32.77 -46.05 -28.68
N ALA A 1024 33.80 -46.12 -27.82
CA ALA A 1024 34.31 -47.38 -27.29
C ALA A 1024 33.26 -48.12 -26.43
N CYS A 1025 32.51 -47.40 -25.60
CA CYS A 1025 31.41 -47.95 -24.80
C CYS A 1025 30.27 -48.48 -25.67
N ALA A 1026 29.96 -47.81 -26.79
CA ALA A 1026 28.94 -48.28 -27.72
C ALA A 1026 29.28 -49.64 -28.35
N GLU A 1027 30.57 -49.91 -28.57
CA GLU A 1027 31.09 -51.18 -29.10
C GLU A 1027 31.25 -52.29 -28.04
N ASN A 1028 31.10 -52.00 -26.75
CA ASN A 1028 31.48 -52.92 -25.66
C ASN A 1028 30.42 -53.00 -24.54
N LYS A 1029 29.13 -52.84 -24.86
CA LYS A 1029 28.03 -52.83 -23.88
C LYS A 1029 27.89 -54.14 -23.10
N GLU A 1030 28.37 -55.25 -23.65
CA GLU A 1030 28.34 -56.58 -23.03
C GLU A 1030 29.35 -56.77 -21.89
N LYS A 1031 30.32 -55.88 -21.73
CA LYS A 1031 31.37 -55.99 -20.71
C LYS A 1031 31.02 -55.14 -19.48
N SER A 1032 30.56 -55.78 -18.41
CA SER A 1032 30.07 -55.09 -17.19
C SER A 1032 31.07 -54.11 -16.56
N THR A 1033 32.38 -54.40 -16.60
CA THR A 1033 33.42 -53.54 -16.01
C THR A 1033 34.03 -52.53 -16.99
N PHE A 1034 33.64 -52.55 -18.27
CA PHE A 1034 34.33 -51.79 -19.31
C PHE A 1034 34.33 -50.28 -19.06
N VAL A 1035 33.20 -49.74 -18.59
CA VAL A 1035 33.08 -48.32 -18.24
C VAL A 1035 34.12 -47.95 -17.18
N ARG A 1036 34.15 -48.67 -16.05
CA ARG A 1036 35.13 -48.47 -14.97
C ARG A 1036 36.58 -48.55 -15.45
N ASP A 1037 36.85 -49.50 -16.32
CA ASP A 1037 38.21 -49.80 -16.77
C ASP A 1037 38.70 -48.81 -17.85
N ARG A 1038 37.78 -48.21 -18.63
CA ARG A 1038 38.10 -47.31 -19.75
C ARG A 1038 37.75 -45.83 -19.53
N PHE A 1039 37.11 -45.47 -18.43
CA PHE A 1039 36.72 -44.09 -18.13
C PHE A 1039 37.94 -43.14 -18.12
N PRO A 1040 37.98 -42.12 -18.99
CA PRO A 1040 39.20 -41.34 -19.25
C PRO A 1040 39.59 -40.37 -18.13
N PHE A 1041 38.69 -40.07 -17.19
CA PHE A 1041 38.91 -39.07 -16.13
C PHE A 1041 39.04 -39.71 -14.74
N LYS A 1042 39.35 -41.00 -14.67
CA LYS A 1042 39.36 -41.77 -13.42
C LYS A 1042 40.30 -41.17 -12.36
N GLU A 1043 41.46 -40.67 -12.75
CA GLU A 1043 42.44 -40.07 -11.83
C GLU A 1043 41.95 -38.74 -11.25
N PHE A 1044 41.18 -37.95 -11.99
CA PHE A 1044 40.61 -36.68 -11.50
C PHE A 1044 39.59 -36.90 -10.38
N PHE A 1045 38.73 -37.92 -10.51
CA PHE A 1045 37.67 -38.23 -9.54
C PHE A 1045 38.10 -39.17 -8.39
N TYR A 1046 39.41 -39.29 -8.14
CA TYR A 1046 39.93 -40.18 -7.10
C TYR A 1046 39.57 -39.74 -5.68
N ASP A 1047 39.36 -38.43 -5.47
CA ASP A 1047 39.03 -37.79 -4.20
C ASP A 1047 37.53 -37.84 -3.83
N THR A 1048 36.73 -38.59 -4.61
CA THR A 1048 35.30 -38.75 -4.35
C THR A 1048 35.05 -39.52 -3.04
N PRO A 1049 34.01 -39.17 -2.24
CA PRO A 1049 33.76 -39.82 -0.94
C PRO A 1049 33.46 -41.33 -1.03
N HIS A 1050 32.94 -41.76 -2.18
CA HIS A 1050 32.60 -43.14 -2.47
C HIS A 1050 33.18 -43.53 -3.83
N PRO A 1051 33.65 -44.78 -4.02
CA PRO A 1051 34.13 -45.24 -5.32
C PRO A 1051 33.06 -45.04 -6.40
N VAL A 1052 33.36 -44.19 -7.40
CA VAL A 1052 32.43 -43.81 -8.48
C VAL A 1052 31.85 -45.03 -9.21
N PHE A 1053 32.67 -46.05 -9.43
CA PHE A 1053 32.30 -47.22 -10.24
C PHE A 1053 32.33 -48.48 -9.39
N THR A 1054 31.25 -49.26 -9.49
CA THR A 1054 31.06 -50.50 -8.73
C THR A 1054 31.53 -51.73 -9.51
N GLY A 1055 31.50 -51.67 -10.85
CA GLY A 1055 31.75 -52.83 -11.72
C GLY A 1055 30.61 -53.86 -11.75
N GLU A 1056 29.49 -53.60 -11.08
CA GLU A 1056 28.35 -54.52 -10.97
C GLU A 1056 27.57 -54.66 -12.28
N SER A 1057 27.36 -53.54 -12.98
CA SER A 1057 26.68 -53.52 -14.28
C SER A 1057 27.22 -52.39 -15.14
N PHE A 1058 27.24 -52.63 -16.46
CA PHE A 1058 27.64 -51.63 -17.44
C PHE A 1058 26.78 -50.36 -17.31
N GLU A 1059 25.46 -50.51 -17.15
CA GLU A 1059 24.51 -49.40 -17.09
C GLU A 1059 24.70 -48.50 -15.87
N LYS A 1060 24.85 -49.08 -14.68
CA LYS A 1060 25.08 -48.34 -13.42
C LYS A 1060 26.38 -47.55 -13.48
N ASP A 1061 27.46 -48.19 -13.90
CA ASP A 1061 28.75 -47.50 -14.05
C ASP A 1061 28.65 -46.43 -15.16
N MET A 1062 27.95 -46.69 -16.26
CA MET A 1062 27.76 -45.70 -17.34
C MET A 1062 26.98 -44.46 -16.86
N GLN A 1063 25.98 -44.65 -15.99
CA GLN A 1063 25.25 -43.56 -15.36
C GLN A 1063 26.18 -42.71 -14.48
N ALA A 1064 27.00 -43.35 -13.64
CA ALA A 1064 28.00 -42.66 -12.80
C ALA A 1064 29.06 -41.93 -13.65
N ALA A 1065 29.53 -42.55 -14.75
CA ALA A 1065 30.47 -41.92 -15.69
C ALA A 1065 29.86 -40.66 -16.34
N THR A 1066 28.57 -40.73 -16.67
CA THR A 1066 27.82 -39.58 -17.20
C THR A 1066 27.63 -38.48 -16.15
N GLY A 1067 27.42 -38.84 -14.87
CA GLY A 1067 27.39 -37.89 -13.75
C GLY A 1067 28.73 -37.19 -13.54
N CYS A 1068 29.83 -37.94 -13.57
CA CYS A 1068 31.19 -37.37 -13.53
C CYS A 1068 31.44 -36.43 -14.71
N PHE A 1069 31.09 -36.83 -15.93
CA PHE A 1069 31.22 -35.94 -17.08
C PHE A 1069 30.32 -34.70 -17.00
N ARG A 1070 29.14 -34.81 -16.38
CA ARG A 1070 28.25 -33.67 -16.10
C ARG A 1070 28.88 -32.69 -15.11
N HIS A 1071 29.53 -33.18 -14.05
CA HIS A 1071 30.32 -32.34 -13.15
C HIS A 1071 31.39 -31.55 -13.92
N LEU A 1072 32.18 -32.21 -14.78
CA LEU A 1072 33.16 -31.52 -15.64
C LEU A 1072 32.49 -30.50 -16.57
N LYS A 1073 31.40 -30.88 -17.23
CA LYS A 1073 30.67 -30.00 -18.13
C LYS A 1073 30.15 -28.75 -17.40
N ASN A 1074 29.61 -28.91 -16.20
CA ASN A 1074 29.14 -27.80 -15.36
C ASN A 1074 30.30 -26.89 -14.95
N MET A 1075 31.43 -27.46 -14.53
CA MET A 1075 32.66 -26.73 -14.20
C MET A 1075 33.13 -25.84 -15.37
N PHE A 1076 33.23 -26.39 -16.58
CA PHE A 1076 33.62 -25.62 -17.77
C PHE A 1076 32.55 -24.63 -18.24
N GLN A 1077 31.27 -24.95 -18.06
CA GLN A 1077 30.18 -24.00 -18.34
C GLN A 1077 30.25 -22.79 -17.39
N GLU A 1078 30.53 -23.02 -16.10
CA GLU A 1078 30.72 -21.95 -15.12
C GLU A 1078 31.95 -21.10 -15.44
N LEU A 1079 33.04 -21.70 -15.93
CA LEU A 1079 34.21 -20.95 -16.41
C LEU A 1079 33.88 -20.07 -17.61
N GLU A 1080 33.11 -20.57 -18.59
CA GLU A 1080 32.69 -19.77 -19.74
C GLU A 1080 31.79 -18.58 -19.29
N GLU A 1081 30.94 -18.77 -18.28
CA GLU A 1081 30.17 -17.68 -17.66
C GLU A 1081 31.09 -16.67 -16.92
N CYS A 1082 32.17 -17.14 -16.29
CA CYS A 1082 33.16 -16.30 -15.62
C CYS A 1082 34.05 -15.51 -16.60
N ARG A 1083 34.15 -15.94 -17.86
CA ARG A 1083 35.02 -15.31 -18.88
C ARG A 1083 34.76 -13.81 -19.02
N ALA A 1084 33.50 -13.39 -18.98
CA ALA A 1084 33.17 -11.97 -19.05
C ALA A 1084 33.75 -11.17 -17.87
N PHE A 1085 33.77 -11.75 -16.66
CA PHE A 1085 34.33 -11.12 -15.47
C PHE A 1085 35.86 -11.05 -15.51
N GLU A 1086 36.51 -12.01 -16.18
CA GLU A 1086 37.93 -11.97 -16.47
C GLU A 1086 38.28 -10.81 -17.40
N LEU A 1087 37.53 -10.68 -18.51
CA LEU A 1087 37.79 -9.67 -19.56
C LEU A 1087 37.47 -8.24 -19.13
N LEU A 1088 36.38 -8.05 -18.36
CA LEU A 1088 35.97 -6.73 -17.88
C LEU A 1088 36.92 -6.24 -16.78
N LYS A 1089 37.50 -5.06 -16.97
CA LYS A 1089 38.56 -4.52 -16.09
C LYS A 1089 38.01 -3.82 -14.86
N SER A 1090 36.93 -3.04 -15.01
CA SER A 1090 36.39 -2.26 -13.91
C SER A 1090 35.35 -3.05 -13.11
N THR A 1091 35.31 -2.81 -11.81
CA THR A 1091 34.29 -3.37 -10.91
C THR A 1091 32.87 -2.96 -11.32
N ALA A 1092 32.71 -1.73 -11.82
CA ALA A 1092 31.44 -1.22 -12.32
C ALA A 1092 30.95 -2.00 -13.55
N ASP A 1093 31.83 -2.26 -14.52
CA ASP A 1093 31.46 -3.02 -15.72
C ASP A 1093 31.08 -4.46 -15.37
N ARG A 1094 31.81 -5.09 -14.44
CA ARG A 1094 31.49 -6.42 -13.91
C ARG A 1094 30.12 -6.44 -13.22
N ALA A 1095 29.84 -5.46 -12.37
CA ALA A 1095 28.55 -5.32 -11.71
C ALA A 1095 27.41 -5.11 -12.73
N ASN A 1096 27.65 -4.33 -13.79
CA ASN A 1096 26.70 -4.09 -14.87
C ASN A 1096 26.43 -5.37 -15.69
N TYR A 1097 27.48 -6.14 -16.01
CA TYR A 1097 27.34 -7.43 -16.68
C TYR A 1097 26.54 -8.43 -15.82
N LEU A 1098 26.86 -8.50 -14.53
CA LEU A 1098 26.12 -9.32 -13.57
C LEU A 1098 24.63 -8.97 -13.56
N MET A 1099 24.34 -7.68 -13.40
CA MET A 1099 22.99 -7.11 -13.35
C MET A 1099 22.17 -7.32 -14.63
N THR A 1100 22.80 -7.37 -15.81
CA THR A 1100 22.09 -7.36 -17.10
C THR A 1100 22.09 -8.71 -17.82
N LYS A 1101 23.06 -9.59 -17.57
CA LYS A 1101 23.25 -10.85 -18.30
C LYS A 1101 23.33 -12.08 -17.41
N GLN A 1102 24.08 -12.01 -16.31
CA GLN A 1102 24.36 -13.19 -15.48
C GLN A 1102 23.22 -13.51 -14.51
N ALA A 1103 22.79 -12.56 -13.67
CA ALA A 1103 21.75 -12.80 -12.68
C ALA A 1103 20.42 -13.17 -13.36
N LYS A 1104 19.82 -14.29 -12.96
CA LYS A 1104 18.53 -14.76 -13.49
C LYS A 1104 17.37 -14.39 -12.59
N ILE A 1105 17.59 -14.33 -11.28
CA ILE A 1105 16.62 -13.89 -10.28
C ILE A 1105 17.19 -12.66 -9.58
N VAL A 1106 16.51 -11.52 -9.75
CA VAL A 1106 16.89 -10.25 -9.13
C VAL A 1106 15.79 -9.86 -8.15
N ALA A 1107 16.13 -9.64 -6.88
CA ALA A 1107 15.16 -9.36 -5.82
C ALA A 1107 15.44 -7.98 -5.19
N MET A 1108 14.40 -7.17 -5.01
CA MET A 1108 14.50 -5.83 -4.42
C MET A 1108 13.17 -5.37 -3.81
N THR A 1109 13.18 -4.30 -3.04
CA THR A 1109 11.94 -3.66 -2.56
C THR A 1109 11.32 -2.77 -3.63
N CYS A 1110 10.00 -2.52 -3.55
CA CYS A 1110 9.31 -1.57 -4.43
C CYS A 1110 9.93 -0.16 -4.37
N THR A 1111 10.34 0.29 -3.18
CA THR A 1111 11.04 1.56 -2.99
C THR A 1111 12.37 1.59 -3.73
N HIS A 1112 13.15 0.50 -3.69
CA HIS A 1112 14.42 0.43 -4.42
C HIS A 1112 14.20 0.44 -5.94
N ALA A 1113 13.17 -0.27 -6.43
CA ALA A 1113 12.79 -0.24 -7.84
C ALA A 1113 12.49 1.17 -8.34
N ALA A 1114 11.78 1.99 -7.56
CA ALA A 1114 11.51 3.38 -7.91
C ALA A 1114 12.77 4.26 -7.83
N LEU A 1115 13.55 4.16 -6.75
CA LEU A 1115 14.78 4.95 -6.56
C LEU A 1115 15.82 4.72 -7.66
N LYS A 1116 15.88 3.50 -8.20
CA LYS A 1116 16.90 3.08 -9.17
C LYS A 1116 16.37 2.89 -10.59
N ARG A 1117 15.13 3.32 -10.88
CA ARG A 1117 14.52 3.19 -12.21
C ARG A 1117 15.41 3.73 -13.32
N LYS A 1118 15.91 4.97 -13.18
CA LYS A 1118 16.77 5.62 -14.19
C LYS A 1118 18.04 4.81 -14.46
N ASP A 1119 18.67 4.30 -13.41
CA ASP A 1119 19.87 3.45 -13.50
C ASP A 1119 19.53 2.14 -14.25
N PHE A 1120 18.40 1.49 -13.94
CA PHE A 1120 17.97 0.27 -14.64
C PHE A 1120 17.73 0.51 -16.14
N LEU A 1121 17.11 1.63 -16.51
CA LEU A 1121 16.88 1.98 -17.91
C LEU A 1121 18.19 2.27 -18.66
N GLN A 1122 19.11 3.01 -18.04
CA GLN A 1122 20.42 3.33 -18.63
C GLN A 1122 21.28 2.08 -18.82
N LEU A 1123 21.22 1.15 -17.87
CA LEU A 1123 21.93 -0.13 -17.94
C LEU A 1123 21.31 -1.12 -18.95
N GLY A 1124 20.11 -0.85 -19.46
CA GLY A 1124 19.38 -1.80 -20.31
C GLY A 1124 18.92 -3.04 -19.56
N PHE A 1125 18.49 -2.88 -18.30
CA PHE A 1125 17.95 -3.96 -17.49
C PHE A 1125 16.72 -4.58 -18.15
N LYS A 1126 16.69 -5.91 -18.27
CA LYS A 1126 15.61 -6.67 -18.92
C LYS A 1126 15.20 -7.89 -18.10
N TYR A 1127 13.90 -8.16 -18.02
CA TYR A 1127 13.31 -9.34 -17.36
C TYR A 1127 12.01 -9.76 -18.05
N ASP A 1128 11.63 -11.02 -17.85
CA ASP A 1128 10.49 -11.66 -18.52
C ASP A 1128 9.35 -11.94 -17.53
N ASN A 1129 9.69 -12.16 -16.26
CA ASN A 1129 8.73 -12.50 -15.21
C ASN A 1129 8.84 -11.50 -14.06
N LEU A 1130 7.70 -11.08 -13.51
CA LEU A 1130 7.61 -10.24 -12.33
C LEU A 1130 6.81 -10.98 -11.24
N LEU A 1131 7.41 -11.18 -10.08
CA LEU A 1131 6.75 -11.72 -8.89
C LEU A 1131 6.70 -10.63 -7.81
N MET A 1132 5.50 -10.40 -7.27
CA MET A 1132 5.29 -9.48 -6.16
C MET A 1132 4.67 -10.21 -4.98
N GLU A 1133 5.35 -10.20 -3.83
CA GLU A 1133 4.83 -10.74 -2.58
C GLU A 1133 4.30 -9.61 -1.68
N GLU A 1134 3.22 -9.90 -0.94
CA GLU A 1134 2.50 -8.93 -0.12
C GLU A 1134 2.00 -7.73 -0.93
N SER A 1135 1.62 -7.97 -2.19
CA SER A 1135 1.13 -6.97 -3.15
C SER A 1135 -0.12 -6.21 -2.69
N ALA A 1136 -0.88 -6.77 -1.74
CA ALA A 1136 -2.03 -6.10 -1.13
C ALA A 1136 -1.62 -4.90 -0.24
N GLN A 1137 -0.37 -4.85 0.24
CA GLN A 1137 0.17 -3.81 1.12
C GLN A 1137 1.00 -2.74 0.39
N ILE A 1138 1.16 -2.85 -0.93
CA ILE A 1138 1.94 -1.91 -1.75
C ILE A 1138 1.00 -0.92 -2.42
N LEU A 1139 1.35 0.38 -2.43
CA LEU A 1139 0.58 1.38 -3.18
C LEU A 1139 0.50 1.01 -4.67
N GLU A 1140 -0.60 1.39 -5.32
CA GLU A 1140 -0.82 1.00 -6.71
C GLU A 1140 0.32 1.45 -7.65
N ILE A 1141 0.77 2.70 -7.52
CA ILE A 1141 1.85 3.24 -8.36
C ILE A 1141 3.20 2.55 -8.11
N GLU A 1142 3.46 2.14 -6.87
CA GLU A 1142 4.67 1.40 -6.51
C GLU A 1142 4.62 -0.06 -6.99
N THR A 1143 3.42 -0.60 -7.24
CA THR A 1143 3.23 -1.88 -7.94
C THR A 1143 3.41 -1.72 -9.45
N PHE A 1144 3.04 -0.57 -10.01
CA PHE A 1144 3.12 -0.29 -11.45
C PHE A 1144 4.55 -0.01 -11.94
N ILE A 1145 5.34 0.76 -11.19
CA ILE A 1145 6.72 1.13 -11.55
C ILE A 1145 7.59 -0.12 -11.88
N PRO A 1146 7.58 -1.21 -11.07
CA PRO A 1146 8.30 -2.43 -11.38
C PRO A 1146 7.84 -3.19 -12.63
N MET A 1147 6.69 -2.85 -13.23
CA MET A 1147 6.30 -3.40 -14.54
C MET A 1147 7.03 -2.71 -15.69
N LEU A 1148 7.63 -1.55 -15.44
CA LEU A 1148 8.19 -0.61 -16.41
C LEU A 1148 9.66 -0.22 -16.11
N LEU A 1149 10.43 -1.13 -15.49
CA LEU A 1149 11.88 -0.95 -15.27
C LEU A 1149 12.72 -1.33 -16.49
N GLN A 1150 12.10 -1.47 -17.66
CA GLN A 1150 12.75 -1.86 -18.91
C GLN A 1150 12.38 -0.86 -20.00
N ARG A 1151 13.38 -0.40 -20.76
CA ARG A 1151 13.13 0.38 -21.98
C ARG A 1151 12.70 -0.59 -23.09
N GLN A 1152 11.56 -0.31 -23.73
CA GLN A 1152 11.09 -1.12 -24.85
C GLN A 1152 11.73 -0.59 -26.15
N GLU A 1153 12.62 -1.37 -26.74
CA GLU A 1153 13.35 -0.97 -27.96
C GLU A 1153 12.51 -1.23 -29.23
N ASP A 1154 11.70 -2.31 -29.24
CA ASP A 1154 10.99 -2.79 -30.44
C ASP A 1154 9.47 -2.47 -30.43
N GLY A 1155 9.00 -1.60 -29.53
CA GLY A 1155 7.57 -1.27 -29.38
C GLY A 1155 6.70 -2.38 -28.76
N HIS A 1156 7.30 -3.50 -28.35
CA HIS A 1156 6.65 -4.61 -27.67
C HIS A 1156 7.17 -4.76 -26.23
N ALA A 1157 6.27 -5.03 -25.29
CA ALA A 1157 6.66 -5.29 -23.90
C ALA A 1157 7.31 -6.67 -23.76
N ARG A 1158 8.53 -6.74 -23.20
CA ARG A 1158 9.21 -8.00 -22.87
C ARG A 1158 8.50 -8.82 -21.79
N LEU A 1159 7.82 -8.16 -20.85
CA LEU A 1159 7.16 -8.78 -19.70
C LEU A 1159 6.10 -9.81 -20.16
N LYS A 1160 6.32 -11.07 -19.81
CA LYS A 1160 5.47 -12.22 -20.16
C LYS A 1160 4.55 -12.65 -19.01
N ARG A 1161 4.99 -12.46 -17.76
CA ARG A 1161 4.31 -12.94 -16.56
C ARG A 1161 4.29 -11.89 -15.46
N CYS A 1162 3.13 -11.73 -14.83
CA CYS A 1162 2.96 -10.95 -13.62
C CYS A 1162 2.28 -11.82 -12.56
N ILE A 1163 2.98 -12.14 -11.48
CA ILE A 1163 2.52 -12.98 -10.38
C ILE A 1163 2.35 -12.08 -9.16
N LEU A 1164 1.11 -11.81 -8.77
CA LEU A 1164 0.78 -11.00 -7.61
C LEU A 1164 0.28 -11.91 -6.49
N ILE A 1165 0.98 -11.92 -5.35
CA ILE A 1165 0.63 -12.69 -4.16
C ILE A 1165 0.33 -11.72 -3.04
N GLY A 1166 -0.77 -11.89 -2.32
CA GLY A 1166 -1.19 -10.98 -1.26
C GLY A 1166 -2.43 -11.46 -0.52
N ASP A 1167 -2.95 -10.63 0.37
CA ASP A 1167 -4.22 -10.87 1.05
C ASP A 1167 -5.00 -9.56 1.22
N HIS A 1168 -6.03 -9.36 0.38
CA HIS A 1168 -6.90 -8.18 0.39
C HIS A 1168 -7.88 -8.15 1.59
N HIS A 1169 -7.93 -9.22 2.40
CA HIS A 1169 -8.66 -9.25 3.66
C HIS A 1169 -7.80 -8.87 4.89
N GLN A 1170 -6.51 -8.59 4.69
CA GLN A 1170 -5.62 -8.01 5.71
C GLN A 1170 -5.36 -6.51 5.44
N LEU A 1171 -4.39 -5.88 6.12
CA LEU A 1171 -4.22 -4.43 6.05
C LEU A 1171 -3.86 -3.95 4.62
N PRO A 1172 -4.42 -2.79 4.21
CA PRO A 1172 -4.01 -2.10 2.99
C PRO A 1172 -2.65 -1.39 3.17
N PRO A 1173 -2.10 -0.76 2.11
CA PRO A 1173 -0.96 0.15 2.21
C PRO A 1173 -1.22 1.28 3.20
N VAL A 1174 -0.14 1.79 3.81
CA VAL A 1174 -0.24 2.87 4.81
C VAL A 1174 -0.29 4.23 4.11
N VAL A 1175 -1.34 4.99 4.39
CA VAL A 1175 -1.50 6.40 4.01
C VAL A 1175 -1.72 7.21 5.28
N LYS A 1176 -0.88 8.22 5.54
CA LYS A 1176 -0.93 9.03 6.77
C LYS A 1176 -2.10 10.00 6.73
N ASN A 1177 -2.37 10.64 5.58
CA ASN A 1177 -3.47 11.57 5.47
C ASN A 1177 -4.82 10.85 5.25
N MET A 1178 -5.76 11.01 6.18
CA MET A 1178 -7.09 10.40 6.12
C MET A 1178 -7.94 10.87 4.94
N ALA A 1179 -7.71 12.09 4.43
CA ALA A 1179 -8.39 12.58 3.25
C ALA A 1179 -7.95 11.80 2.00
N PHE A 1180 -6.65 11.63 1.78
CA PHE A 1180 -6.15 10.86 0.64
C PHE A 1180 -6.50 9.38 0.75
N GLN A 1181 -6.55 8.85 1.98
CA GLN A 1181 -7.04 7.50 2.24
C GLN A 1181 -8.53 7.35 1.89
N LYS A 1182 -9.42 8.11 2.55
CA LYS A 1182 -10.87 7.88 2.47
C LYS A 1182 -11.51 8.49 1.23
N TYR A 1183 -11.11 9.69 0.82
CA TYR A 1183 -11.70 10.40 -0.31
C TYR A 1183 -11.10 9.96 -1.64
N SER A 1184 -9.77 9.88 -1.71
CA SER A 1184 -9.06 9.58 -2.95
C SER A 1184 -8.75 8.09 -3.15
N HIS A 1185 -9.03 7.23 -2.17
CA HIS A 1185 -8.77 5.79 -2.19
C HIS A 1185 -7.28 5.44 -2.38
N MET A 1186 -6.38 6.25 -1.83
CA MET A 1186 -4.93 6.06 -1.99
C MET A 1186 -4.40 4.77 -1.31
N ASP A 1187 -5.11 4.23 -0.32
CA ASP A 1187 -4.81 2.93 0.30
C ASP A 1187 -5.37 1.73 -0.50
N GLN A 1188 -5.87 1.95 -1.72
CA GLN A 1188 -6.19 0.86 -2.63
C GLN A 1188 -4.91 0.37 -3.32
N SER A 1189 -4.53 -0.88 -3.06
CA SER A 1189 -3.47 -1.55 -3.82
C SER A 1189 -3.98 -2.04 -5.19
N LEU A 1190 -3.05 -2.21 -6.16
CA LEU A 1190 -3.39 -2.79 -7.47
C LEU A 1190 -4.04 -4.16 -7.30
N PHE A 1191 -3.54 -4.96 -6.36
CA PHE A 1191 -4.09 -6.28 -6.01
C PHE A 1191 -5.56 -6.19 -5.59
N THR A 1192 -5.89 -5.25 -4.70
CA THR A 1192 -7.26 -5.04 -4.24
C THR A 1192 -8.15 -4.51 -5.35
N ARG A 1193 -7.65 -3.59 -6.20
CA ARG A 1193 -8.38 -3.08 -7.36
C ARG A 1193 -8.71 -4.20 -8.34
N PHE A 1194 -7.76 -5.07 -8.63
CA PHE A 1194 -7.92 -6.22 -9.49
C PHE A 1194 -8.95 -7.23 -8.96
N VAL A 1195 -8.96 -7.50 -7.65
CA VAL A 1195 -10.02 -8.30 -7.04
C VAL A 1195 -11.40 -7.64 -7.24
N ARG A 1196 -11.51 -6.33 -7.03
CA ARG A 1196 -12.77 -5.58 -7.21
C ARG A 1196 -13.23 -5.51 -8.68
N LEU A 1197 -12.29 -5.49 -9.62
CA LEU A 1197 -12.56 -5.58 -11.05
C LEU A 1197 -12.99 -7.00 -11.50
N GLY A 1198 -13.03 -7.97 -10.58
CA GLY A 1198 -13.46 -9.32 -10.87
C GLY A 1198 -12.40 -10.18 -11.59
N ILE A 1199 -11.12 -9.81 -11.49
CA ILE A 1199 -10.04 -10.60 -12.06
C ILE A 1199 -9.98 -11.96 -11.33
N PRO A 1200 -9.89 -13.09 -12.06
CA PRO A 1200 -9.74 -14.40 -11.43
C PRO A 1200 -8.50 -14.47 -10.54
N TYR A 1201 -8.66 -14.99 -9.33
CA TYR A 1201 -7.58 -15.27 -8.40
C TYR A 1201 -7.76 -16.62 -7.73
N ILE A 1202 -6.64 -17.21 -7.32
CA ILE A 1202 -6.56 -18.49 -6.62
C ILE A 1202 -6.46 -18.19 -5.13
N GLU A 1203 -7.38 -18.73 -4.33
CA GLU A 1203 -7.40 -18.53 -2.88
C GLU A 1203 -6.89 -19.79 -2.18
N LEU A 1204 -5.77 -19.66 -1.45
CA LEU A 1204 -5.19 -20.78 -0.71
C LEU A 1204 -6.09 -21.13 0.47
N ASN A 1205 -6.36 -22.42 0.66
CA ASN A 1205 -7.52 -22.86 1.45
C ASN A 1205 -7.19 -23.73 2.68
N ALA A 1206 -5.91 -23.87 3.06
CA ALA A 1206 -5.54 -24.63 4.27
C ALA A 1206 -4.44 -23.92 5.06
N GLN A 1207 -4.71 -23.61 6.33
CA GLN A 1207 -3.75 -22.97 7.23
C GLN A 1207 -3.02 -23.99 8.12
N GLY A 1208 -1.71 -23.82 8.29
CA GLY A 1208 -0.87 -24.66 9.15
C GLY A 1208 -0.24 -23.92 10.33
N ARG A 1209 -0.81 -22.78 10.73
CA ARG A 1209 -0.19 -21.81 11.65
C ARG A 1209 -0.73 -21.89 13.07
N ALA A 1210 -2.06 -21.98 13.21
CA ALA A 1210 -2.78 -21.85 14.46
C ALA A 1210 -3.69 -23.05 14.71
N ARG A 1211 -4.19 -23.21 15.94
CA ARG A 1211 -5.24 -24.19 16.25
C ARG A 1211 -6.49 -23.94 15.41
N PRO A 1212 -7.21 -24.99 14.95
CA PRO A 1212 -8.48 -24.84 14.21
C PRO A 1212 -9.52 -23.96 14.92
N SER A 1213 -9.59 -24.06 16.25
CA SER A 1213 -10.45 -23.25 17.12
C SER A 1213 -10.13 -21.75 17.05
N ILE A 1214 -8.85 -21.37 17.00
CA ILE A 1214 -8.40 -19.98 16.83
C ILE A 1214 -8.61 -19.54 15.37
N ALA A 1215 -8.30 -20.40 14.40
CA ALA A 1215 -8.50 -20.11 12.98
C ALA A 1215 -9.97 -19.80 12.65
N LYS A 1216 -10.91 -20.46 13.35
CA LYS A 1216 -12.36 -20.20 13.25
C LYS A 1216 -12.74 -18.73 13.52
N LEU A 1217 -11.94 -17.99 14.30
CA LEU A 1217 -12.19 -16.57 14.60
C LEU A 1217 -12.04 -15.65 13.38
N TYR A 1218 -11.37 -16.11 12.32
CA TYR A 1218 -11.14 -15.33 11.09
C TYR A 1218 -11.42 -16.09 9.78
N ASN A 1219 -11.61 -17.42 9.81
CA ASN A 1219 -11.80 -18.22 8.60
C ASN A 1219 -13.06 -17.85 7.81
N TRP A 1220 -14.11 -17.35 8.48
CA TRP A 1220 -15.36 -16.89 7.88
C TRP A 1220 -15.18 -15.76 6.86
N ARG A 1221 -14.03 -15.08 6.88
CA ARG A 1221 -13.72 -14.02 5.92
C ARG A 1221 -13.30 -14.57 4.55
N TYR A 1222 -12.87 -15.82 4.52
CA TYR A 1222 -12.39 -16.55 3.35
C TYR A 1222 -13.44 -17.57 2.91
N ARG A 1223 -13.35 -18.08 1.67
CA ARG A 1223 -14.40 -18.95 1.12
C ARG A 1223 -14.42 -20.33 1.80
N ASP A 1224 -13.29 -21.03 1.75
CA ASP A 1224 -13.15 -22.42 2.20
C ASP A 1224 -11.85 -22.62 3.00
N LEU A 1225 -11.50 -21.68 3.89
CA LEU A 1225 -10.27 -21.79 4.69
C LEU A 1225 -10.40 -22.88 5.77
N GLY A 1226 -9.82 -24.04 5.49
CA GLY A 1226 -9.62 -25.15 6.42
C GLY A 1226 -8.21 -25.20 7.01
N ASP A 1227 -7.82 -26.38 7.46
CA ASP A 1227 -6.59 -26.62 8.23
C ASP A 1227 -5.72 -27.70 7.58
N LEU A 1228 -4.40 -27.53 7.63
CA LEU A 1228 -3.43 -28.56 7.25
C LEU A 1228 -3.41 -29.71 8.27
N PRO A 1229 -3.04 -30.95 7.87
CA PRO A 1229 -2.95 -32.08 8.81
C PRO A 1229 -2.01 -31.83 10.00
N SER A 1230 -0.93 -31.07 9.81
CA SER A 1230 0.05 -30.77 10.86
C SER A 1230 -0.56 -30.13 12.11
N VAL A 1231 -1.55 -29.24 11.97
CA VAL A 1231 -2.21 -28.61 13.14
C VAL A 1231 -3.20 -29.52 13.86
N LYS A 1232 -3.47 -30.72 13.32
CA LYS A 1232 -4.30 -31.76 13.94
C LYS A 1232 -3.45 -32.90 14.50
N GLU A 1233 -2.32 -33.19 13.88
CA GLU A 1233 -1.45 -34.32 14.23
C GLU A 1233 -0.39 -33.95 15.28
N GLU A 1234 0.19 -32.75 15.20
CA GLU A 1234 1.23 -32.34 16.14
C GLU A 1234 0.68 -32.11 17.56
N VAL A 1235 1.33 -32.71 18.55
CA VAL A 1235 0.91 -32.70 19.96
C VAL A 1235 0.73 -31.29 20.53
N VAL A 1236 1.51 -30.31 20.05
CA VAL A 1236 1.45 -28.92 20.53
C VAL A 1236 0.10 -28.25 20.28
N PHE A 1237 -0.61 -28.61 19.20
CA PHE A 1237 -1.92 -28.05 18.89
C PHE A 1237 -3.06 -28.73 19.67
N ASN A 1238 -2.87 -29.96 20.15
CA ASN A 1238 -3.89 -30.74 20.85
C ASN A 1238 -3.91 -30.56 22.39
N ARG A 1239 -2.86 -29.99 22.98
CA ARG A 1239 -2.77 -29.78 24.44
C ARG A 1239 -3.41 -28.47 24.89
N ALA A 1240 -4.10 -28.46 26.03
CA ALA A 1240 -4.64 -27.23 26.61
C ALA A 1240 -3.55 -26.25 27.05
N ASN A 1241 -3.95 -24.99 27.22
CA ASN A 1241 -3.10 -23.98 27.85
C ASN A 1241 -3.20 -24.16 29.36
N ALA A 1242 -2.14 -24.68 29.99
CA ALA A 1242 -2.10 -24.91 31.43
C ALA A 1242 -2.43 -23.64 32.24
N GLY A 1243 -3.27 -23.79 33.25
CA GLY A 1243 -3.81 -22.71 34.07
C GLY A 1243 -5.01 -21.98 33.45
N PHE A 1244 -5.36 -22.24 32.19
CA PHE A 1244 -6.52 -21.64 31.50
C PHE A 1244 -7.53 -22.71 31.10
N ALA A 1245 -8.82 -22.42 31.28
CA ALA A 1245 -9.87 -23.33 30.83
C ALA A 1245 -9.96 -23.38 29.29
N TYR A 1246 -9.69 -22.27 28.61
CA TYR A 1246 -9.89 -22.13 27.17
C TYR A 1246 -8.61 -21.67 26.44
N ASP A 1247 -8.46 -22.11 25.19
CA ASP A 1247 -7.37 -21.72 24.29
C ASP A 1247 -7.54 -20.29 23.75
N TYR A 1248 -8.77 -19.80 23.64
CA TYR A 1248 -9.05 -18.39 23.42
C TYR A 1248 -10.20 -17.91 24.29
N GLN A 1249 -10.20 -16.64 24.68
CA GLN A 1249 -11.30 -16.09 25.47
C GLN A 1249 -11.41 -14.59 25.29
N LEU A 1250 -12.64 -14.08 25.24
CA LEU A 1250 -12.92 -12.67 25.45
C LEU A 1250 -13.11 -12.42 26.94
N VAL A 1251 -12.38 -11.44 27.47
CA VAL A 1251 -12.45 -11.01 28.87
C VAL A 1251 -13.05 -9.61 28.88
N ASP A 1252 -14.24 -9.47 29.46
CA ASP A 1252 -14.87 -8.16 29.65
C ASP A 1252 -14.15 -7.40 30.76
N VAL A 1253 -13.74 -6.17 30.44
CA VAL A 1253 -13.04 -5.29 31.38
C VAL A 1253 -13.95 -4.09 31.70
N PRO A 1254 -14.57 -4.06 32.89
CA PRO A 1254 -15.39 -2.94 33.34
C PRO A 1254 -14.54 -1.69 33.62
N ASP A 1255 -15.18 -0.57 33.96
CA ASP A 1255 -14.47 0.68 34.25
C ASP A 1255 -13.59 0.50 35.49
N TYR A 1256 -12.30 0.80 35.35
CA TYR A 1256 -11.33 0.72 36.45
C TYR A 1256 -11.21 2.09 37.11
N LEU A 1257 -11.38 2.17 38.44
CA LEU A 1257 -11.44 3.43 39.18
C LEU A 1257 -12.49 4.42 38.61
N GLY A 1258 -13.60 3.89 38.09
CA GLY A 1258 -14.67 4.66 37.46
C GLY A 1258 -14.31 5.24 36.09
N LYS A 1259 -13.21 4.80 35.46
CA LYS A 1259 -12.75 5.25 34.16
C LYS A 1259 -12.57 4.08 33.19
N GLY A 1260 -13.10 4.23 31.98
CA GLY A 1260 -12.79 3.38 30.83
C GLY A 1260 -11.63 3.96 30.02
N GLU A 1261 -11.82 4.16 28.72
CA GLU A 1261 -10.82 4.80 27.86
C GLU A 1261 -10.57 6.28 28.24
N THR A 1262 -9.30 6.67 28.19
CA THR A 1262 -8.80 8.04 28.33
C THR A 1262 -8.02 8.45 27.07
N THR A 1263 -7.91 9.76 26.85
CA THR A 1263 -7.25 10.33 25.67
C THR A 1263 -6.42 11.54 26.10
N PRO A 1264 -5.20 11.34 26.65
CA PRO A 1264 -4.35 12.43 27.14
C PRO A 1264 -3.98 13.46 26.07
N SER A 1265 -3.80 13.00 24.84
CA SER A 1265 -3.66 13.85 23.65
C SER A 1265 -4.58 13.31 22.53
N PRO A 1266 -4.99 14.12 21.55
CA PRO A 1266 -5.83 13.67 20.45
C PRO A 1266 -5.30 12.36 19.85
N TRP A 1267 -6.19 11.38 19.65
CA TRP A 1267 -5.89 10.07 19.05
C TRP A 1267 -4.97 9.15 19.86
N PHE A 1268 -4.50 9.60 21.02
CA PHE A 1268 -3.66 8.83 21.92
C PHE A 1268 -4.53 8.12 22.97
N TYR A 1269 -5.15 7.02 22.55
CA TYR A 1269 -6.09 6.28 23.40
C TYR A 1269 -5.38 5.34 24.36
N GLN A 1270 -5.87 5.31 25.61
CA GLN A 1270 -5.36 4.51 26.71
C GLN A 1270 -6.51 3.94 27.55
N ASN A 1271 -6.33 2.74 28.10
CA ASN A 1271 -7.24 2.10 29.04
C ASN A 1271 -6.41 1.40 30.13
N GLU A 1272 -6.37 2.03 31.31
CA GLU A 1272 -5.58 1.57 32.46
C GLU A 1272 -6.09 0.23 33.00
N GLY A 1273 -7.41 0.03 33.04
CA GLY A 1273 -8.00 -1.24 33.47
C GLY A 1273 -7.56 -2.41 32.61
N GLU A 1274 -7.63 -2.27 31.28
CA GLU A 1274 -7.14 -3.30 30.36
C GLU A 1274 -5.61 -3.50 30.47
N ALA A 1275 -4.84 -2.41 30.60
CA ALA A 1275 -3.39 -2.50 30.72
C ALA A 1275 -2.96 -3.26 31.98
N GLU A 1276 -3.56 -2.95 33.14
CA GLU A 1276 -3.29 -3.65 34.40
C GLU A 1276 -3.74 -5.10 34.36
N TYR A 1277 -4.90 -5.41 33.75
CA TYR A 1277 -5.40 -6.78 33.65
C TYR A 1277 -4.50 -7.62 32.74
N VAL A 1278 -4.19 -7.14 31.55
CA VAL A 1278 -3.32 -7.85 30.58
C VAL A 1278 -1.95 -8.15 31.18
N VAL A 1279 -1.34 -7.18 31.87
CA VAL A 1279 -0.04 -7.40 32.54
C VAL A 1279 -0.18 -8.37 33.71
N SER A 1280 -1.29 -8.34 34.44
CA SER A 1280 -1.56 -9.33 35.50
C SER A 1280 -1.67 -10.76 34.94
N VAL A 1281 -2.35 -10.95 33.81
CA VAL A 1281 -2.41 -12.26 33.14
C VAL A 1281 -1.04 -12.70 32.62
N TYR A 1282 -0.24 -11.78 32.08
CA TYR A 1282 1.15 -12.07 31.72
C TYR A 1282 1.96 -12.54 32.94
N ILE A 1283 1.85 -11.86 34.09
CA ILE A 1283 2.51 -12.27 35.33
C ILE A 1283 2.05 -13.68 35.75
N TYR A 1284 0.75 -13.96 35.71
CA TYR A 1284 0.22 -15.30 35.98
C TYR A 1284 0.84 -16.38 35.09
N MET A 1285 0.91 -16.15 33.77
CA MET A 1285 1.57 -17.07 32.83
C MET A 1285 3.04 -17.29 33.19
N ARG A 1286 3.77 -16.22 33.55
CA ARG A 1286 5.17 -16.32 33.99
C ARG A 1286 5.31 -17.08 35.30
N LEU A 1287 4.38 -16.91 36.24
CA LEU A 1287 4.36 -17.66 37.50
C LEU A 1287 4.18 -19.16 37.26
N LEU A 1288 3.30 -19.56 36.32
CA LEU A 1288 3.11 -20.94 35.89
C LEU A 1288 4.31 -21.53 35.12
N GLY A 1289 5.15 -20.68 34.51
CA GLY A 1289 6.39 -21.10 33.84
C GLY A 1289 6.42 -20.92 32.32
N TYR A 1290 5.44 -20.22 31.73
CA TYR A 1290 5.42 -19.96 30.28
C TYR A 1290 6.61 -19.10 29.84
N PRO A 1291 7.40 -19.48 28.81
CA PRO A 1291 8.57 -18.69 28.39
C PRO A 1291 8.20 -17.29 27.88
N ALA A 1292 8.95 -16.25 28.29
CA ALA A 1292 8.66 -14.87 27.92
C ALA A 1292 8.73 -14.61 26.41
N ASN A 1293 9.67 -15.25 25.70
CA ASN A 1293 9.81 -15.13 24.23
C ASN A 1293 8.60 -15.69 23.47
N LYS A 1294 7.78 -16.54 24.10
CA LYS A 1294 6.56 -17.15 23.53
C LYS A 1294 5.29 -16.34 23.77
N ILE A 1295 5.37 -15.25 24.53
CA ILE A 1295 4.22 -14.39 24.86
C ILE A 1295 4.44 -13.00 24.27
N SER A 1296 3.46 -12.50 23.51
CA SER A 1296 3.44 -11.10 23.04
C SER A 1296 2.17 -10.40 23.50
N ILE A 1297 2.30 -9.12 23.85
CA ILE A 1297 1.17 -8.25 24.17
C ILE A 1297 0.92 -7.33 22.98
N LEU A 1298 -0.27 -7.44 22.41
CA LEU A 1298 -0.71 -6.62 21.28
C LEU A 1298 -1.78 -5.64 21.73
N THR A 1299 -1.82 -4.51 21.04
CA THR A 1299 -2.89 -3.52 21.23
C THR A 1299 -3.19 -2.78 19.94
N THR A 1300 -4.35 -2.14 19.86
CA THR A 1300 -4.79 -1.41 18.67
C THR A 1300 -4.30 0.03 18.61
N TYR A 1301 -3.83 0.60 19.74
CA TYR A 1301 -3.42 2.01 19.80
C TYR A 1301 -2.00 2.18 20.34
N ASN A 1302 -1.28 3.15 19.77
CA ASN A 1302 0.08 3.48 20.20
C ASN A 1302 0.13 4.02 21.63
N GLY A 1303 -0.90 4.77 22.06
CA GLY A 1303 -1.02 5.27 23.43
C GLY A 1303 -1.12 4.13 24.45
N GLN A 1304 -1.93 3.12 24.16
CA GLN A 1304 -2.03 1.91 24.98
C GLN A 1304 -0.73 1.12 24.97
N LYS A 1305 -0.04 1.02 23.83
CA LYS A 1305 1.26 0.33 23.75
C LYS A 1305 2.26 0.94 24.73
N LEU A 1306 2.30 2.27 24.81
CA LEU A 1306 3.18 2.97 25.76
C LEU A 1306 2.73 2.75 27.21
N LEU A 1307 1.43 2.84 27.50
CA LEU A 1307 0.92 2.56 28.84
C LEU A 1307 1.23 1.13 29.31
N ILE A 1308 1.02 0.12 28.46
CA ILE A 1308 1.33 -1.27 28.78
C ILE A 1308 2.84 -1.42 29.05
N ARG A 1309 3.71 -0.77 28.26
CA ARG A 1309 5.16 -0.79 28.51
C ARG A 1309 5.50 -0.20 29.88
N ASP A 1310 4.86 0.90 30.25
CA ASP A 1310 5.07 1.52 31.57
C ASP A 1310 4.62 0.59 32.72
N VAL A 1311 3.48 -0.10 32.56
CA VAL A 1311 3.00 -1.08 33.55
C VAL A 1311 3.95 -2.29 33.63
N VAL A 1312 4.42 -2.82 32.49
CA VAL A 1312 5.41 -3.92 32.42
C VAL A 1312 6.73 -3.50 33.10
N ASN A 1313 7.22 -2.29 32.83
CA ASN A 1313 8.45 -1.78 33.43
C ASN A 1313 8.32 -1.64 34.96
N ARG A 1314 7.15 -1.26 35.45
CA ARG A 1314 6.89 -1.12 36.89
C ARG A 1314 6.67 -2.46 37.60
N ARG A 1315 5.96 -3.41 36.99
CA ARG A 1315 5.49 -4.64 37.65
C ARG A 1315 6.26 -5.91 37.30
N CYS A 1316 6.92 -5.97 36.15
CA CYS A 1316 7.55 -7.19 35.64
C CYS A 1316 9.08 -7.11 35.60
N VAL A 1317 9.64 -6.01 35.08
CA VAL A 1317 11.10 -5.84 34.90
C VAL A 1317 11.90 -5.94 36.21
N PRO A 1318 11.44 -5.44 37.37
CA PRO A 1318 12.17 -5.59 38.63
C PRO A 1318 12.31 -7.04 39.13
N TYR A 1319 11.56 -7.99 38.55
CA TYR A 1319 11.55 -9.39 38.96
C TYR A 1319 12.04 -10.27 37.80
N ASP A 1320 13.30 -10.71 37.85
CA ASP A 1320 13.95 -11.49 36.77
C ASP A 1320 13.17 -12.73 36.33
N PHE A 1321 12.52 -13.42 37.26
CA PHE A 1321 11.72 -14.61 36.95
C PHE A 1321 10.40 -14.29 36.22
N ILE A 1322 9.98 -13.03 36.16
CA ILE A 1322 8.88 -12.53 35.33
C ILE A 1322 9.46 -11.97 34.04
N GLY A 1323 10.23 -10.88 34.11
CA GLY A 1323 10.82 -10.19 32.95
C GLY A 1323 9.77 -9.55 32.02
N PRO A 1324 10.19 -8.90 30.92
CA PRO A 1324 9.27 -8.38 29.91
C PRO A 1324 8.80 -9.47 28.91
N PRO A 1325 7.62 -9.33 28.29
CA PRO A 1325 7.19 -10.21 27.20
C PRO A 1325 8.07 -10.03 25.95
N SER A 1326 8.01 -10.99 25.02
CA SER A 1326 8.73 -10.97 23.73
C SER A 1326 8.57 -9.65 22.98
N LYS A 1327 7.34 -9.13 22.93
CA LYS A 1327 7.04 -7.85 22.28
C LYS A 1327 5.81 -7.19 22.89
N VAL A 1328 5.87 -5.87 23.01
CA VAL A 1328 4.71 -4.99 23.25
C VAL A 1328 4.58 -4.02 22.10
N THR A 1329 3.61 -4.22 21.21
CA THR A 1329 3.46 -3.44 19.98
C THR A 1329 2.00 -3.31 19.53
N THR A 1330 1.77 -2.45 18.53
CA THR A 1330 0.47 -2.36 17.88
C THR A 1330 0.24 -3.54 16.92
N VAL A 1331 -1.03 -3.92 16.72
CA VAL A 1331 -1.43 -4.98 15.78
C VAL A 1331 -0.84 -4.73 14.38
N ASP A 1332 -0.96 -3.51 13.87
CA ASP A 1332 -0.46 -3.14 12.53
C ASP A 1332 1.05 -3.39 12.36
N LYS A 1333 1.85 -3.01 13.37
CA LYS A 1333 3.30 -3.21 13.35
C LYS A 1333 3.72 -4.68 13.55
N PHE A 1334 2.79 -5.53 13.98
CA PHE A 1334 3.01 -6.97 14.17
C PHE A 1334 2.48 -7.81 13.00
N GLN A 1335 2.03 -7.18 11.91
CA GLN A 1335 1.67 -7.89 10.69
C GLN A 1335 2.89 -8.65 10.13
N GLY A 1336 2.64 -9.78 9.47
CA GLY A 1336 3.67 -10.74 9.06
C GLY A 1336 4.22 -11.60 10.21
N GLN A 1337 4.23 -11.12 11.45
CA GLN A 1337 4.71 -11.86 12.63
C GLN A 1337 3.59 -12.68 13.31
N GLN A 1338 3.99 -13.60 14.19
CA GLN A 1338 3.12 -14.44 15.02
C GLN A 1338 3.83 -14.83 16.32
N ASN A 1339 3.07 -15.26 17.34
CA ASN A 1339 3.64 -15.89 18.53
C ASN A 1339 2.72 -16.99 19.08
N ASP A 1340 3.23 -17.84 19.97
CA ASP A 1340 2.47 -18.95 20.55
C ASP A 1340 1.29 -18.42 21.38
N PHE A 1341 1.53 -17.40 22.22
CA PHE A 1341 0.52 -16.78 23.06
C PHE A 1341 0.42 -15.27 22.81
N ILE A 1342 -0.80 -14.78 22.57
CA ILE A 1342 -1.11 -13.37 22.37
C ILE A 1342 -2.09 -12.91 23.44
N LEU A 1343 -1.72 -11.84 24.15
CA LEU A 1343 -2.61 -11.06 24.99
C LEU A 1343 -2.98 -9.79 24.23
N LEU A 1344 -4.26 -9.60 23.91
CA LEU A 1344 -4.74 -8.52 23.05
C LEU A 1344 -5.57 -7.51 23.86
N SER A 1345 -5.13 -6.25 23.94
CA SER A 1345 -5.91 -5.14 24.50
C SER A 1345 -6.56 -4.33 23.38
N ILE A 1346 -7.89 -4.25 23.39
CA ILE A 1346 -8.70 -3.58 22.37
C ILE A 1346 -8.95 -2.08 22.70
N VAL A 1347 -8.73 -1.68 23.95
CA VAL A 1347 -8.66 -0.32 24.49
C VAL A 1347 -9.99 0.41 24.57
N ARG A 1348 -10.80 0.34 23.52
CA ARG A 1348 -11.94 1.25 23.38
C ARG A 1348 -13.11 0.84 24.26
N THR A 1349 -13.72 1.83 24.90
CA THR A 1349 -14.94 1.70 25.71
C THR A 1349 -16.07 2.62 25.25
N ARG A 1350 -15.80 3.57 24.34
CA ARG A 1350 -16.82 4.52 23.83
C ARG A 1350 -17.28 4.19 22.41
N PHE A 1351 -16.35 3.92 21.52
CA PHE A 1351 -16.58 3.57 20.11
C PHE A 1351 -15.61 2.52 19.65
N VAL A 1352 -16.05 1.63 18.75
CA VAL A 1352 -15.21 0.56 18.18
C VAL A 1352 -13.90 1.10 17.59
N GLY A 1353 -13.93 2.31 17.01
CA GLY A 1353 -12.77 2.95 16.40
C GLY A 1353 -12.29 2.19 15.16
N HIS A 1354 -10.98 2.20 14.90
CA HIS A 1354 -10.44 1.60 13.67
C HIS A 1354 -10.62 0.08 13.57
N LEU A 1355 -10.94 -0.64 14.65
CA LEU A 1355 -11.28 -2.07 14.57
C LEU A 1355 -12.59 -2.35 13.83
N ARG A 1356 -13.41 -1.32 13.54
CA ARG A 1356 -14.57 -1.46 12.66
C ARG A 1356 -14.15 -1.93 11.25
N ASP A 1357 -12.93 -1.59 10.85
CA ASP A 1357 -12.30 -2.24 9.71
C ASP A 1357 -11.95 -3.70 10.07
N VAL A 1358 -12.77 -4.61 9.55
CA VAL A 1358 -12.61 -6.06 9.71
C VAL A 1358 -11.21 -6.54 9.36
N ARG A 1359 -10.49 -5.89 8.44
CA ARG A 1359 -9.11 -6.25 8.08
C ARG A 1359 -8.17 -6.20 9.28
N ARG A 1360 -8.33 -5.19 10.15
CA ARG A 1360 -7.57 -5.06 11.41
C ARG A 1360 -7.96 -6.15 12.42
N LEU A 1361 -9.24 -6.52 12.48
CA LEU A 1361 -9.72 -7.62 13.31
C LEU A 1361 -9.12 -8.96 12.86
N VAL A 1362 -9.15 -9.27 11.56
CA VAL A 1362 -8.56 -10.48 10.97
C VAL A 1362 -7.07 -10.57 11.29
N VAL A 1363 -6.34 -9.46 11.18
CA VAL A 1363 -4.92 -9.42 11.55
C VAL A 1363 -4.74 -9.69 13.03
N ALA A 1364 -5.51 -9.03 13.90
CA ALA A 1364 -5.43 -9.22 15.35
C ALA A 1364 -5.68 -10.68 15.78
N MET A 1365 -6.71 -11.32 15.21
CA MET A 1365 -7.10 -12.69 15.54
C MET A 1365 -6.15 -13.76 14.96
N SER A 1366 -5.36 -13.42 13.93
CA SER A 1366 -4.46 -14.35 13.24
C SER A 1366 -3.00 -14.34 13.73
N ARG A 1367 -2.68 -13.58 14.80
CA ARG A 1367 -1.32 -13.49 15.35
C ARG A 1367 -0.96 -14.62 16.33
N ALA A 1368 -1.96 -15.25 16.93
CA ALA A 1368 -1.79 -16.30 17.93
C ALA A 1368 -1.76 -17.70 17.30
N ARG A 1369 -0.86 -18.56 17.77
CA ARG A 1369 -0.81 -19.96 17.34
C ARG A 1369 -1.56 -20.90 18.29
N LEU A 1370 -1.37 -20.74 19.61
CA LEU A 1370 -1.84 -21.67 20.63
C LEU A 1370 -2.79 -21.02 21.64
N GLY A 1371 -2.59 -19.74 21.99
CA GLY A 1371 -3.45 -19.04 22.95
C GLY A 1371 -3.74 -17.58 22.61
N LEU A 1372 -5.01 -17.19 22.67
CA LEU A 1372 -5.46 -15.82 22.39
C LEU A 1372 -6.43 -15.29 23.45
N TYR A 1373 -5.99 -14.33 24.25
CA TYR A 1373 -6.81 -13.73 25.31
C TYR A 1373 -7.09 -12.27 24.98
N VAL A 1374 -8.36 -11.93 24.77
CA VAL A 1374 -8.81 -10.63 24.24
C VAL A 1374 -9.49 -9.84 25.35
N PHE A 1375 -8.90 -8.73 25.74
CA PHE A 1375 -9.39 -7.82 26.78
C PHE A 1375 -10.09 -6.64 26.10
N CYS A 1376 -11.36 -6.43 26.42
CA CYS A 1376 -12.17 -5.39 25.79
C CYS A 1376 -13.39 -5.00 26.62
N ARG A 1377 -14.14 -3.98 26.19
CA ARG A 1377 -15.50 -3.72 26.69
C ARG A 1377 -16.51 -4.52 25.87
N ARG A 1378 -16.98 -5.64 26.38
CA ARG A 1378 -17.93 -6.55 25.70
C ARG A 1378 -19.12 -5.80 25.10
N SER A 1379 -19.78 -4.98 25.91
CA SER A 1379 -21.01 -4.28 25.54
C SER A 1379 -20.85 -3.35 24.33
N LEU A 1380 -19.63 -2.91 24.01
CA LEU A 1380 -19.33 -2.10 22.84
C LEU A 1380 -19.18 -2.96 21.57
N PHE A 1381 -18.41 -4.04 21.65
CA PHE A 1381 -18.05 -4.83 20.45
C PHE A 1381 -19.11 -5.85 20.05
N GLU A 1382 -19.89 -6.37 21.02
CA GLU A 1382 -21.02 -7.27 20.76
C GLU A 1382 -22.08 -6.65 19.82
N GLN A 1383 -22.20 -5.31 19.83
CA GLN A 1383 -23.18 -4.58 19.03
C GLN A 1383 -22.70 -4.25 17.60
N CYS A 1384 -21.40 -4.42 17.29
CA CYS A 1384 -20.83 -4.03 15.99
C CYS A 1384 -21.14 -5.06 14.90
N TYR A 1385 -21.96 -4.71 13.90
CA TYR A 1385 -22.40 -5.62 12.83
C TYR A 1385 -21.25 -6.32 12.12
N GLU A 1386 -20.24 -5.53 11.73
CA GLU A 1386 -19.10 -5.98 10.94
C GLU A 1386 -18.21 -6.98 11.70
N LEU A 1387 -18.25 -6.96 13.04
CA LEU A 1387 -17.44 -7.82 13.90
C LEU A 1387 -18.24 -9.01 14.47
N GLN A 1388 -19.56 -9.07 14.23
CA GLN A 1388 -20.44 -10.13 14.73
C GLN A 1388 -19.92 -11.54 14.47
N PRO A 1389 -19.40 -11.90 13.27
CA PRO A 1389 -18.96 -13.27 13.01
C PRO A 1389 -17.87 -13.76 13.97
N THR A 1390 -16.91 -12.88 14.33
CA THR A 1390 -15.87 -13.20 15.30
C THR A 1390 -16.39 -13.11 16.74
N PHE A 1391 -17.11 -12.04 17.07
CA PHE A 1391 -17.56 -11.83 18.45
C PHE A 1391 -18.62 -12.83 18.90
N GLN A 1392 -19.46 -13.32 17.99
CA GLN A 1392 -20.40 -14.41 18.30
C GLN A 1392 -19.66 -15.66 18.76
N LEU A 1393 -18.54 -16.01 18.11
CA LEU A 1393 -17.69 -17.14 18.54
C LEU A 1393 -16.99 -16.86 19.87
N LEU A 1394 -16.48 -15.64 20.07
CA LEU A 1394 -15.87 -15.24 21.34
C LEU A 1394 -16.86 -15.32 22.51
N LEU A 1395 -18.13 -15.00 22.27
CA LEU A 1395 -19.22 -14.97 23.25
C LEU A 1395 -19.88 -16.34 23.51
N GLU A 1396 -19.48 -17.40 22.80
CA GLU A 1396 -19.87 -18.79 23.15
C GLU A 1396 -19.22 -19.25 24.47
N ARG A 1397 -18.18 -18.53 24.94
CA ARG A 1397 -17.43 -18.80 26.16
C ARG A 1397 -17.73 -17.75 27.25
N PRO A 1398 -17.49 -18.05 28.54
CA PRO A 1398 -17.63 -17.07 29.61
C PRO A 1398 -16.80 -15.81 29.34
N ASP A 1399 -17.36 -14.64 29.64
CA ASP A 1399 -16.70 -13.33 29.49
C ASP A 1399 -15.83 -12.93 30.69
N HIS A 1400 -15.86 -13.73 31.76
CA HIS A 1400 -14.94 -13.67 32.88
C HIS A 1400 -13.80 -14.64 32.62
N LEU A 1401 -12.55 -14.20 32.85
CA LEU A 1401 -11.36 -15.02 32.62
C LEU A 1401 -11.49 -16.35 33.39
N ALA A 1402 -11.47 -17.47 32.68
CA ALA A 1402 -11.69 -18.79 33.24
C ALA A 1402 -10.37 -19.51 33.43
N LEU A 1403 -9.96 -19.66 34.69
CA LEU A 1403 -8.67 -20.24 35.08
C LEU A 1403 -8.87 -21.62 35.72
N ASN A 1404 -7.93 -22.54 35.45
CA ASN A 1404 -7.85 -23.81 36.16
C ASN A 1404 -6.78 -23.68 37.25
N VAL A 1405 -7.18 -23.17 38.42
CA VAL A 1405 -6.26 -22.76 39.49
C VAL A 1405 -5.43 -23.90 40.10
N ASN A 1406 -5.81 -25.16 39.83
CA ASN A 1406 -5.07 -26.34 40.27
C ASN A 1406 -3.87 -26.67 39.37
N GLU A 1407 -3.84 -26.15 38.14
CA GLU A 1407 -2.72 -26.31 37.23
C GLU A 1407 -1.64 -25.26 37.55
N ILE A 1408 -0.72 -25.61 38.44
CA ILE A 1408 0.36 -24.72 38.93
C ILE A 1408 1.65 -24.74 38.10
N THR A 1409 1.63 -25.40 36.93
CA THR A 1409 2.78 -25.48 36.01
C THR A 1409 2.36 -25.16 34.58
N SER A 1410 3.31 -24.86 33.71
CA SER A 1410 3.03 -24.58 32.29
C SER A 1410 2.71 -25.84 31.47
N TYR A 1411 2.72 -27.03 32.09
CA TYR A 1411 2.43 -28.30 31.43
C TYR A 1411 1.07 -28.84 31.87
N THR A 1412 0.31 -29.36 30.91
CA THR A 1412 -0.94 -30.10 31.14
C THR A 1412 -1.10 -31.20 30.10
N GLU A 1413 -1.68 -32.32 30.51
CA GLU A 1413 -2.08 -33.42 29.62
C GLU A 1413 -3.51 -33.26 29.10
N ARG A 1414 -4.22 -32.25 29.61
CA ARG A 1414 -5.58 -31.93 29.22
C ARG A 1414 -5.64 -31.60 27.74
N ASN A 1415 -6.66 -32.12 27.06
CA ASN A 1415 -6.94 -31.73 25.68
C ASN A 1415 -7.39 -30.27 25.64
N PHE A 1416 -7.03 -29.51 24.61
CA PHE A 1416 -7.41 -28.09 24.49
C PHE A 1416 -8.93 -27.83 24.48
N GLU A 1417 -9.76 -28.83 24.15
CA GLU A 1417 -11.22 -28.74 24.21
C GLU A 1417 -11.80 -29.00 25.61
N ASP A 1418 -11.05 -29.65 26.51
CA ASP A 1418 -11.50 -29.93 27.87
C ASP A 1418 -11.28 -28.69 28.75
N PRO A 1419 -12.33 -28.02 29.26
CA PRO A 1419 -12.18 -26.88 30.15
C PRO A 1419 -11.62 -27.26 31.53
N GLY A 1420 -11.54 -28.54 31.83
CA GLY A 1420 -11.21 -29.11 33.13
C GLY A 1420 -12.47 -29.45 33.94
N PRO A 1421 -12.31 -30.09 35.11
CA PRO A 1421 -13.44 -30.41 35.98
C PRO A 1421 -14.20 -29.13 36.34
N GLY A 1422 -15.52 -29.11 36.17
CA GLY A 1422 -16.32 -27.89 36.39
C GLY A 1422 -16.15 -27.26 37.79
N HIS A 1423 -15.75 -28.03 38.79
CA HIS A 1423 -15.44 -27.55 40.15
C HIS A 1423 -14.07 -26.85 40.28
N HIS A 1424 -13.21 -26.98 39.26
CA HIS A 1424 -11.85 -26.42 39.23
C HIS A 1424 -11.74 -25.17 38.35
N VAL A 1425 -12.75 -24.90 37.52
CA VAL A 1425 -12.80 -23.70 36.68
C VAL A 1425 -13.22 -22.52 37.55
N HIS A 1426 -12.28 -21.61 37.80
CA HIS A 1426 -12.49 -20.38 38.53
C HIS A 1426 -12.71 -19.23 37.56
N LEU A 1427 -13.87 -18.57 37.66
CA LEU A 1427 -14.19 -17.36 36.89
C LEU A 1427 -13.72 -16.12 37.65
N VAL A 1428 -12.73 -15.41 37.11
CA VAL A 1428 -12.14 -14.23 37.74
C VAL A 1428 -13.09 -13.04 37.59
N SER A 1429 -13.57 -12.51 38.71
CA SER A 1429 -14.51 -11.38 38.80
C SER A 1429 -13.92 -10.03 38.36
N GLY A 1430 -12.59 -9.87 38.38
CA GLY A 1430 -11.95 -8.65 37.92
C GLY A 1430 -10.47 -8.54 38.30
N ILE A 1431 -9.89 -7.35 38.10
CA ILE A 1431 -8.46 -7.07 38.27
C ILE A 1431 -7.99 -7.31 39.72
N GLU A 1432 -8.79 -6.94 40.72
CA GLU A 1432 -8.45 -7.10 42.15
C GLU A 1432 -8.37 -8.58 42.56
N GLU A 1433 -9.29 -9.40 42.06
CA GLU A 1433 -9.25 -10.85 42.29
C GLU A 1433 -8.09 -11.49 41.52
N MET A 1434 -7.82 -11.04 40.29
CA MET A 1434 -6.64 -11.50 39.55
C MET A 1434 -5.34 -11.19 40.31
N GLY A 1435 -5.26 -9.98 40.90
CA GLY A 1435 -4.18 -9.62 41.82
C GLY A 1435 -4.06 -10.57 43.00
N SER A 1436 -5.19 -10.92 43.63
CA SER A 1436 -5.23 -11.88 44.75
C SER A 1436 -4.80 -13.30 44.36
N ILE A 1437 -5.12 -13.76 43.15
CA ILE A 1437 -4.67 -15.05 42.60
C ILE A 1437 -3.16 -15.04 42.38
N ILE A 1438 -2.64 -13.95 41.79
CA ILE A 1438 -1.21 -13.75 41.56
C ILE A 1438 -0.47 -13.70 42.88
N ASP A 1439 -0.96 -12.95 43.87
CA ASP A 1439 -0.34 -12.85 45.20
C ASP A 1439 -0.29 -14.20 45.90
N ARG A 1440 -1.34 -15.04 45.76
CA ARG A 1440 -1.35 -16.40 46.30
C ARG A 1440 -0.30 -17.28 45.63
N LEU A 1441 -0.22 -17.28 44.30
CA LEU A 1441 0.80 -18.03 43.56
C LEU A 1441 2.22 -17.51 43.81
N TYR A 1442 2.36 -16.20 43.98
CA TYR A 1442 3.61 -15.56 44.34
C TYR A 1442 4.07 -15.99 45.74
N GLN A 1443 3.16 -16.00 46.72
CA GLN A 1443 3.42 -16.53 48.07
C GLN A 1443 3.70 -18.04 48.05
N GLU A 1444 3.01 -18.84 47.24
CA GLU A 1444 3.29 -20.26 47.09
C GLU A 1444 4.65 -20.51 46.44
N LYS A 1445 5.04 -19.73 45.43
CA LYS A 1445 6.35 -19.82 44.78
C LYS A 1445 7.48 -19.36 45.69
N LEU A 1446 7.27 -18.28 46.46
CA LEU A 1446 8.16 -17.88 47.55
C LEU A 1446 8.25 -18.96 48.61
N ARG A 1447 7.12 -19.52 49.07
CA ARG A 1447 7.11 -20.64 50.02
C ARG A 1447 7.82 -21.86 49.47
N HIS A 1448 7.66 -22.20 48.20
CA HIS A 1448 8.40 -23.29 47.57
C HIS A 1448 9.90 -22.98 47.52
N GLN A 1449 10.30 -21.74 47.26
CA GLN A 1449 11.70 -21.31 47.38
C GLN A 1449 12.19 -21.35 48.84
N PHE A 1450 11.34 -21.01 49.82
CA PHE A 1450 11.67 -21.08 51.25
C PHE A 1450 11.69 -22.50 51.80
N ASP A 1451 10.80 -23.40 51.36
CA ASP A 1451 10.71 -24.80 51.78
C ASP A 1451 11.77 -25.67 51.09
N GLN A 1452 12.14 -25.35 49.85
CA GLN A 1452 13.38 -25.89 49.25
C GLN A 1452 14.62 -25.41 50.02
N ASN A 1453 14.55 -24.27 50.70
CA ASN A 1453 15.62 -23.75 51.56
C ASN A 1453 15.42 -24.04 53.07
N GLY A 1454 14.32 -24.70 53.45
CA GLY A 1454 13.89 -24.90 54.84
C GLY A 1454 14.84 -25.77 55.70
N PRO A 1455 15.54 -26.79 55.15
CA PRO A 1455 16.55 -27.50 55.91
C PRO A 1455 17.89 -26.76 56.04
N TYR A 1456 18.10 -25.63 55.34
CA TYR A 1456 19.41 -24.97 55.28
C TYR A 1456 19.56 -23.70 56.13
N LEU A 1457 18.54 -23.29 56.89
CA LEU A 1457 18.58 -22.07 57.71
C LEU A 1457 18.78 -22.27 59.22
N SER A 1458 19.19 -23.47 59.68
CA SER A 1458 19.48 -23.74 61.11
C SER A 1458 20.89 -23.36 61.60
N HIS A 1459 21.66 -22.61 60.81
CA HIS A 1459 23.01 -22.17 61.20
C HIS A 1459 23.26 -20.68 60.94
N LEU A 1460 22.53 -19.79 61.61
CA LEU A 1460 22.95 -18.40 61.75
C LEU A 1460 22.60 -17.89 63.17
N GLU A 1461 23.56 -18.00 64.09
CA GLU A 1461 23.60 -17.17 65.30
C GLU A 1461 24.19 -15.78 64.97
N PRO A 1462 23.79 -14.73 65.72
CA PRO A 1462 23.81 -13.35 65.23
C PRO A 1462 25.11 -12.62 65.55
N SER A 1463 25.66 -11.91 64.56
CA SER A 1463 26.72 -10.92 64.81
C SER A 1463 26.10 -9.54 65.02
N GLU A 1464 26.31 -9.05 66.23
CA GLU A 1464 26.09 -7.66 66.63
C GLU A 1464 27.04 -6.74 65.84
N ASN A 1465 26.47 -5.72 65.19
CA ASN A 1465 27.12 -4.42 65.05
C ASN A 1465 26.05 -3.34 64.91
N THR A 1466 25.82 -2.69 66.05
CA THR A 1466 25.19 -1.40 66.28
C THR A 1466 25.99 -0.27 65.62
N ASP A 1467 25.33 0.58 64.85
CA ASP A 1467 25.21 2.04 65.08
C ASP A 1467 24.93 2.84 63.80
N GLY A 1468 23.97 3.75 63.90
CA GLY A 1468 24.03 5.04 63.20
C GLY A 1468 23.21 5.20 61.92
N MET A 1469 21.88 5.33 62.06
CA MET A 1469 21.08 6.16 61.15
C MET A 1469 21.63 7.60 61.15
N GLN A 1470 22.25 8.04 60.06
CA GLN A 1470 22.25 9.45 59.67
C GLN A 1470 22.00 9.59 58.17
N SER A 1471 20.96 10.37 57.89
CA SER A 1471 20.53 10.86 56.59
C SER A 1471 21.67 11.59 55.85
N GLY A 1472 22.04 11.08 54.68
CA GLY A 1472 22.87 11.79 53.71
C GLY A 1472 22.35 11.49 52.31
N GLN A 1473 21.65 12.47 51.73
CA GLN A 1473 21.27 12.47 50.33
C GLN A 1473 22.53 12.38 49.46
N GLN A 1474 22.78 11.23 48.85
CA GLN A 1474 23.66 11.10 47.68
C GLN A 1474 22.89 10.34 46.61
N THR A 1475 22.47 11.12 45.62
CA THR A 1475 22.02 10.68 44.31
C THR A 1475 23.11 9.80 43.69
N MET A 1476 22.91 8.48 43.68
CA MET A 1476 23.67 7.58 42.82
C MET A 1476 22.96 7.44 41.49
N ASP A 1477 23.59 8.05 40.48
CA ASP A 1477 23.32 7.91 39.06
C ASP A 1477 23.24 6.43 38.69
N THR A 1478 22.04 5.98 38.33
CA THR A 1478 21.83 4.69 37.66
C THR A 1478 21.69 4.99 36.18
N ASP A 1479 22.78 4.77 35.45
CA ASP A 1479 22.86 4.75 34.00
C ASP A 1479 21.80 3.80 33.42
N MET A 1480 21.02 4.30 32.46
CA MET A 1480 20.17 3.50 31.60
C MET A 1480 20.95 3.08 30.35
N PRO A 1481 21.08 1.78 30.05
CA PRO A 1481 21.25 1.31 28.70
C PRO A 1481 19.85 1.14 28.06
N GLU A 1482 19.50 2.03 27.14
CA GLU A 1482 18.44 1.73 26.17
C GLU A 1482 18.92 0.60 25.26
N GLN A 1483 18.08 -0.44 25.15
CA GLN A 1483 18.23 -1.57 24.25
C GLN A 1483 18.22 -1.08 22.79
N THR A 1484 19.40 -0.82 22.25
CA THR A 1484 19.66 -1.07 20.83
C THR A 1484 19.69 -2.59 20.63
N GLU A 1485 18.81 -3.08 19.75
CA GLU A 1485 18.73 -4.47 19.34
C GLU A 1485 20.13 -4.97 18.90
N ASP A 1486 20.60 -5.96 19.65
CA ASP A 1486 21.64 -6.96 19.35
C ASP A 1486 22.96 -6.51 18.69
N ASP A 1487 23.89 -6.07 19.53
CA ASP A 1487 25.32 -6.34 19.36
C ASP A 1487 25.93 -6.59 20.76
N MET A 1488 25.53 -7.69 21.41
CA MET A 1488 26.27 -8.19 22.59
C MET A 1488 27.30 -9.24 22.14
N PRO A 1489 28.60 -8.99 22.35
CA PRO A 1489 29.64 -9.93 22.00
C PRO A 1489 29.58 -11.15 22.93
N HIS A 1490 29.38 -12.34 22.34
CA HIS A 1490 29.50 -13.62 23.00
C HIS A 1490 30.92 -13.81 23.59
N LYS A 1491 31.15 -13.33 24.81
CA LYS A 1491 32.18 -13.89 25.70
C LYS A 1491 31.60 -15.12 26.37
N ILE A 1492 31.68 -16.24 25.69
CA ILE A 1492 31.46 -17.56 26.27
C ILE A 1492 32.57 -17.77 27.31
N LYS A 1493 32.21 -17.66 28.59
CA LYS A 1493 33.02 -18.20 29.67
C LYS A 1493 32.93 -19.72 29.57
N GLU A 1494 34.08 -20.30 29.27
CA GLU A 1494 34.38 -21.72 29.34
C GLU A 1494 33.92 -22.31 30.66
N ALA A 1495 32.96 -23.24 30.61
CA ALA A 1495 32.68 -24.17 31.67
C ALA A 1495 32.97 -25.59 31.15
N THR A 1496 34.19 -26.03 31.43
CA THR A 1496 34.59 -27.41 31.74
C THR A 1496 33.94 -28.52 30.92
N THR A 1497 34.65 -28.91 29.86
CA THR A 1497 34.68 -30.27 29.31
C THR A 1497 35.18 -31.25 30.36
N VAL A 1498 34.47 -32.38 30.50
CA VAL A 1498 34.96 -33.60 31.16
C VAL A 1498 34.98 -34.70 30.11
N ASP A 1499 36.20 -34.96 29.67
CA ASP A 1499 36.86 -36.25 29.46
C ASP A 1499 36.32 -37.32 28.48
N ASN A 1500 37.27 -37.67 27.62
CA ASN A 1500 37.67 -39.00 27.15
C ASN A 1500 37.00 -39.55 25.87
N VAL A 1501 37.76 -39.61 24.77
CA VAL A 1501 38.61 -40.78 24.37
C VAL A 1501 39.18 -40.57 22.94
N THR A 1502 40.52 -40.46 22.85
CA THR A 1502 41.50 -40.87 21.77
C THR A 1502 41.23 -40.50 20.29
N GLY A 1503 42.18 -40.07 19.45
CA GLY A 1503 43.64 -39.93 19.48
C GLY A 1503 44.20 -39.69 18.06
N TYR A 1504 45.50 -39.34 17.99
CA TYR A 1504 46.44 -39.31 16.83
C TYR A 1504 46.61 -38.04 15.94
N ASN A 1505 47.62 -37.25 16.34
CA ASN A 1505 48.87 -36.85 15.65
C ASN A 1505 48.90 -36.12 14.28
N ASN A 1506 49.56 -34.93 14.33
CA ASN A 1506 50.67 -34.37 13.50
C ASN A 1506 50.48 -34.28 11.97
N VAL A 1507 50.73 -33.16 11.29
CA VAL A 1507 52.01 -32.46 11.04
C VAL A 1507 51.68 -31.07 10.41
N GLU A 1508 52.01 -29.95 11.06
CA GLU A 1508 52.99 -28.91 10.66
C GLU A 1508 53.17 -28.61 9.15
N ASP A 1509 52.77 -27.41 8.69
CA ASP A 1509 53.47 -26.72 7.61
C ASP A 1509 53.41 -25.18 7.78
N VAL A 1510 54.59 -24.65 8.10
CA VAL A 1510 55.26 -23.41 7.66
C VAL A 1510 54.57 -22.05 7.85
N THR A 1511 55.08 -21.37 8.88
CA THR A 1511 55.16 -19.93 9.10
C THR A 1511 55.97 -19.19 8.02
N MET A 1512 55.39 -18.13 7.43
CA MET A 1512 56.12 -17.03 6.80
C MET A 1512 56.35 -15.94 7.87
N VAL A 1513 57.56 -15.87 8.40
CA VAL A 1513 58.02 -14.87 9.36
C VAL A 1513 58.71 -13.73 8.60
N ASP A 1514 58.17 -12.52 8.76
CA ASP A 1514 58.86 -11.28 8.42
C ASP A 1514 60.04 -11.05 9.38
N ASN A 1515 61.24 -11.11 8.84
CA ASN A 1515 62.48 -10.80 9.54
C ASN A 1515 62.72 -9.29 9.56
N SER A 1516 62.78 -8.75 10.76
CA SER A 1516 63.46 -7.50 11.09
C SER A 1516 64.67 -7.84 11.94
N ASP A 1517 65.86 -7.58 11.42
CA ASP A 1517 67.00 -7.03 12.16
C ASP A 1517 68.18 -6.85 11.21
N GLY A 1518 68.56 -5.59 11.01
CA GLY A 1518 69.76 -5.24 10.29
C GLY A 1518 70.98 -5.33 11.20
N VAL A 1519 72.12 -5.74 10.64
CA VAL A 1519 73.41 -5.11 10.93
C VAL A 1519 74.25 -5.17 9.65
N ALA A 1520 74.81 -4.01 9.32
CA ALA A 1520 75.61 -3.71 8.17
C ALA A 1520 76.97 -4.43 8.13
N ASN A 1521 77.40 -4.77 6.91
CA ASN A 1521 78.77 -4.83 6.39
C ASN A 1521 78.61 -5.28 4.91
N GLY A 1522 78.80 -4.46 3.87
CA GLY A 1522 79.83 -3.46 3.68
C GLY A 1522 81.04 -4.07 2.97
N ASN A 1523 80.93 -4.41 1.67
CA ASN A 1523 81.89 -4.05 0.59
C ASN A 1523 81.70 -4.84 -0.73
N PRO A 1524 82.21 -4.32 -1.87
CA PRO A 1524 81.53 -4.36 -3.18
C PRO A 1524 82.28 -5.13 -4.28
N SER A 1525 81.58 -5.46 -5.39
CA SER A 1525 82.05 -5.35 -6.79
C SER A 1525 81.22 -6.23 -7.76
N PRO A 1526 81.02 -5.82 -9.02
CA PRO A 1526 80.51 -4.55 -9.53
C PRO A 1526 79.01 -4.62 -9.91
#